data_AF-A0A4V1RW43-F1
#
_entry.id   AF-A0A4V1RW43-F1
#
_cell.length_a   1.000
_cell.length_b   1.000
_cell.length_c   1.000
_cell.angle_alpha   90.00
_cell.angle_beta   90.00
_cell.angle_gamma   90.00
#
_symmetry.space_group_name_H-M   'P 1'
#
loop_
_entity.id
_entity.type
_entity.pdbx_description
1 polymer ?
#
loop_
_entity_poly.entity_id
_entity_poly.type
_entity_poly.pdbx_seq_one_letter_code
_entity_poly.pdbx_strand_id
1 'polypeptide(L)'
;MRLSLRKPAQALHKAYAKQSVPQSRLDTFRRALARLFSRLDEHESEEYQKTIVAGFLTDAFPAEGNPAHPFGRVSRQPFGLVLQPDEASDQSARVVIGTKKVFAGEMMTTLKNNVRALHELILYYFEQQTNPPDQPISQLIITDVYNWFIFDADDFRRFFYQNTRLQKLNQLRQQSKRDPAFFYGEVAKVLRDMPDEVPVTCLDLRKVADALTLPAAEADPLLIPVYKLLSPRHLYKWPVTDETPAIDPAFYQELLHIAGLYDATHDPNALPGQPLVGRRPAGDRHDGSLLERLIRLAQAAPIDPDETAESVALTLCLTWLARILFVKLAEGQLISYHRGDRSVQFLTPRHIRTFEELDELFFDVLATPGLNRSASLAARYGPVPYLNSGWVEPTEAERQGLRIGALTGQPELPLFGQTILTDQQGNRLTGQLPLLQYLLSFLNAYDFLADGPAGVLPENKSLISPATLNDLFERFSAEAGQPPLVPNPTVDYLVGQTIRKLLISRFNEQFGWGCTEVASLADRLKEVDLSEANALVNRVRLVDPAAGSGRWLAAALNELVALKAELGILIDPAGRRLSQYDITVADTELIMADASGELFRYQVPQPGPTGIGGARSAGATQSLRHSEIQRVQEAIFREKQTLLTQCLLGVDSRIRSVLATRLRLSVELLRHSYVIIPAALPITEASRANGASLVSTTLMSEPAGEWLEPIPNLDTVIWHGNALVSRFATDFRVESVRSQLLRDRFPVAWQQYRHDVDAFRLEADPIRKDQLRLRLRQFRELTEQLALVDQKEYADIRQLETRLAQATQTFDFVTPDDAVQGLTEQLTRKKQAYQQKQTFYRQGFDWRFGWPAVLDEGGTFVGFDLVIGEPPTGRPDESGDGRSLFRKTYPNTYTSRASQYQLYVERGLTLLRPNGWLVYALPAAWMESDAALPLRTWLRTKAIEEVVELPGLTADMSLLTVRQAPASETFRGARVDTGVSNLGDYLARHAFSVRLDTLSDAGWQLTDSTRQALLIRLSSLGQPLGAYLDESLFAGLRTGFDRAFVIDATTRNRLLADDPRSAELIRPYLADRNLRPYQPLPPATYLIATRRGVDIGQYPAVLAHLETYKERLMPKPEGLKGSWKGRRAGAYAWYELPDLPEYDSVHDQPHLVVAPYGQGLVATWAEAGMYSGHKTTLVVPASAYVLAVLNSRVAQFMLRSQKGIVSPEWLAQLPVPPASETQLAQVETLVETIRTMLRNDPKADISAPEQALDELMAELYGLTSEERTRLLSERPGS
;
A
#
# COMPACT_ATOMS: atom_id res chain seq x y z
N MET A 1 27.05 -21.89 -26.10
CA MET A 1 26.28 -20.83 -25.44
C MET A 1 25.87 -19.82 -26.50
N ARG A 2 24.65 -19.30 -26.42
CA ARG A 2 24.20 -18.14 -27.23
C ARG A 2 23.83 -16.99 -26.31
N LEU A 3 23.82 -15.77 -26.84
CA LEU A 3 23.35 -14.59 -26.10
C LEU A 3 21.94 -14.23 -26.57
N SER A 4 21.04 -14.02 -25.61
CA SER A 4 19.75 -13.37 -25.85
C SER A 4 19.95 -11.87 -25.63
N LEU A 5 20.09 -11.12 -26.73
CA LEU A 5 20.49 -9.72 -26.71
C LEU A 5 19.28 -8.82 -26.38
N ARG A 6 19.39 -8.03 -25.30
CA ARG A 6 18.43 -7.00 -24.91
C ARG A 6 18.96 -5.61 -25.28
N LYS A 7 18.07 -4.75 -25.81
CA LYS A 7 18.30 -3.31 -25.98
C LYS A 7 18.22 -2.60 -24.62
N PRO A 8 18.78 -1.38 -24.46
CA PRO A 8 18.67 -0.58 -23.23
C PRO A 8 17.24 -0.50 -22.68
N ALA A 9 16.25 -0.19 -23.53
CA ALA A 9 14.86 -0.07 -23.11
C ALA A 9 14.26 -1.38 -22.54
N GLN A 10 14.65 -2.53 -23.09
CA GLN A 10 14.17 -3.86 -22.65
C GLN A 10 14.76 -4.30 -21.31
N ALA A 11 15.88 -3.72 -20.90
CA ALA A 11 16.56 -4.06 -19.66
C ALA A 11 16.04 -3.29 -18.44
N LEU A 12 15.39 -2.16 -18.67
CA LEU A 12 14.89 -1.30 -17.61
C LEU A 12 13.69 -1.95 -16.92
N HIS A 13 13.59 -1.77 -15.61
CA HIS A 13 12.33 -1.98 -14.92
C HIS A 13 11.27 -1.11 -15.59
N LYS A 14 10.13 -1.70 -15.95
CA LYS A 14 9.14 -1.04 -16.81
C LYS A 14 8.57 0.24 -16.18
N ALA A 15 8.34 0.26 -14.87
CA ALA A 15 7.91 1.48 -14.17
C ALA A 15 9.00 2.56 -14.22
N TYR A 16 10.27 2.20 -14.05
CA TYR A 16 11.38 3.14 -14.19
C TYR A 16 11.53 3.63 -15.64
N ALA A 17 11.26 2.79 -16.63
CA ALA A 17 11.26 3.17 -18.04
C ALA A 17 10.20 4.24 -18.35
N LYS A 18 9.07 4.27 -17.63
CA LYS A 18 7.99 5.26 -17.78
C LYS A 18 8.26 6.61 -17.12
N GLN A 19 9.06 6.67 -16.04
CA GLN A 19 9.35 7.92 -15.31
C GLN A 19 10.04 8.98 -16.20
N SER A 20 9.53 10.21 -16.21
CA SER A 20 10.19 11.29 -16.97
C SER A 20 11.54 11.68 -16.38
N VAL A 21 12.44 12.22 -17.22
CA VAL A 21 13.75 12.72 -16.77
C VAL A 21 13.76 14.25 -16.86
N PRO A 22 14.19 14.98 -15.82
CA PRO A 22 14.39 16.43 -15.90
C PRO A 22 15.39 16.81 -17.00
N GLN A 23 15.12 17.88 -17.75
CA GLN A 23 16.03 18.35 -18.81
C GLN A 23 17.46 18.58 -18.29
N SER A 24 17.60 19.20 -17.11
CA SER A 24 18.89 19.49 -16.48
C SER A 24 19.75 18.24 -16.25
N ARG A 25 19.13 17.10 -15.90
CA ARG A 25 19.82 15.81 -15.72
C ARG A 25 20.27 15.24 -17.06
N LEU A 26 19.42 15.30 -18.09
CA LEU A 26 19.81 14.88 -19.44
C LEU A 26 20.92 15.75 -20.04
N ASP A 27 20.88 17.06 -19.83
CA ASP A 27 21.92 17.98 -20.32
C ASP A 27 23.26 17.74 -19.60
N THR A 28 23.21 17.39 -18.32
CA THR A 28 24.40 16.96 -17.56
C THR A 28 24.95 15.65 -18.09
N PHE A 29 24.09 14.66 -18.31
CA PHE A 29 24.46 13.39 -18.93
C PHE A 29 25.07 13.59 -20.33
N ARG A 30 24.48 14.45 -21.17
CA ARG A 30 24.98 14.78 -22.51
C ARG A 30 26.39 15.38 -22.43
N ARG A 31 26.63 16.32 -21.51
CA ARG A 31 27.96 16.91 -21.30
C ARG A 31 28.98 15.88 -20.82
N ALA A 32 28.61 15.02 -19.89
CA ALA A 32 29.46 13.94 -19.41
C ALA A 32 29.81 12.94 -20.52
N LEU A 33 28.84 12.58 -21.37
CA LEU A 33 29.06 11.69 -22.52
C LEU A 33 29.98 12.32 -23.58
N ALA A 34 29.80 13.59 -23.89
CA ALA A 34 30.71 14.32 -24.78
C ALA A 34 32.14 14.38 -24.23
N ARG A 35 32.30 14.56 -22.90
CA ARG A 35 33.60 14.53 -22.22
C ARG A 35 34.24 13.14 -22.22
N LEU A 36 33.44 12.06 -22.11
CA LEU A 36 33.94 10.70 -22.22
C LEU A 36 34.58 10.47 -23.59
N PHE A 37 33.88 10.84 -24.67
CA PHE A 37 34.41 10.67 -26.03
C PHE A 37 35.64 11.54 -26.32
N SER A 38 35.73 12.75 -25.77
CA SER A 38 36.90 13.61 -26.00
C SER A 38 38.17 13.14 -25.29
N ARG A 39 38.05 12.24 -24.30
CA ARG A 39 39.18 11.65 -23.57
C ARG A 39 39.52 10.23 -24.02
N LEU A 40 38.82 9.70 -25.01
CA LEU A 40 39.02 8.33 -25.45
C LEU A 40 40.28 8.24 -26.33
N ASP A 41 41.21 7.36 -25.93
CA ASP A 41 42.44 7.06 -26.68
C ASP A 41 42.59 5.53 -26.80
N GLU A 42 42.74 5.04 -28.02
CA GLU A 42 42.85 3.62 -28.35
C GLU A 42 44.23 3.04 -28.04
N HIS A 43 45.25 3.90 -27.92
CA HIS A 43 46.62 3.50 -27.60
C HIS A 43 46.83 3.30 -26.10
N GLU A 44 46.00 3.91 -25.27
CA GLU A 44 46.08 3.88 -23.83
C GLU A 44 45.85 2.49 -23.20
N SER A 45 46.20 2.40 -21.92
CA SER A 45 46.10 1.16 -21.13
C SER A 45 44.67 0.85 -20.66
N GLU A 46 44.43 -0.40 -20.26
CA GLU A 46 43.17 -0.79 -19.58
C GLU A 46 42.94 0.02 -18.28
N GLU A 47 44.02 0.37 -17.57
CA GLU A 47 43.96 1.17 -16.35
C GLU A 47 43.55 2.63 -16.61
N TYR A 48 43.93 3.18 -17.77
CA TYR A 48 43.44 4.48 -18.22
C TYR A 48 41.93 4.45 -18.47
N GLN A 49 41.41 3.37 -19.07
CA GLN A 49 39.97 3.23 -19.31
C GLN A 49 39.17 3.13 -18.02
N LYS A 50 39.68 2.43 -16.99
CA LYS A 50 39.08 2.46 -15.64
C LYS A 50 38.89 3.88 -15.14
N THR A 51 39.89 4.74 -15.37
CA THR A 51 39.88 6.14 -14.92
C THR A 51 38.81 6.96 -15.62
N ILE A 52 38.68 6.85 -16.96
CA ILE A 52 37.69 7.62 -17.71
C ILE A 52 36.26 7.07 -17.54
N VAL A 53 36.08 5.76 -17.40
CA VAL A 53 34.76 5.15 -17.10
C VAL A 53 34.28 5.57 -15.71
N ALA A 54 35.15 5.49 -14.69
CA ALA A 54 34.83 5.97 -13.36
C ALA A 54 34.48 7.47 -13.37
N GLY A 55 35.29 8.30 -14.05
CA GLY A 55 35.03 9.72 -14.18
C GLY A 55 33.71 10.03 -14.88
N PHE A 56 33.38 9.30 -15.95
CA PHE A 56 32.10 9.47 -16.65
C PHE A 56 30.90 9.14 -15.76
N LEU A 57 30.91 8.02 -15.03
CA LEU A 57 29.81 7.67 -14.13
C LEU A 57 29.62 8.72 -13.01
N THR A 58 30.72 9.29 -12.51
CA THR A 58 30.69 10.39 -11.54
C THR A 58 30.14 11.68 -12.14
N ASP A 59 30.63 12.09 -13.30
CA ASP A 59 30.21 13.35 -13.95
C ASP A 59 28.76 13.30 -14.47
N ALA A 60 28.31 12.12 -14.92
CA ALA A 60 26.98 11.91 -15.48
C ALA A 60 25.86 11.93 -14.44
N PHE A 61 26.17 11.66 -13.17
CA PHE A 61 25.22 11.53 -12.07
C PHE A 61 25.73 12.24 -10.81
N PRO A 62 25.75 13.58 -10.78
CA PRO A 62 26.29 14.37 -9.67
C PRO A 62 25.44 14.28 -8.40
N ALA A 63 26.03 14.59 -7.25
CA ALA A 63 25.33 14.67 -5.97
C ALA A 63 24.47 15.95 -5.88
N GLU A 64 23.15 15.81 -5.95
CA GLU A 64 22.20 16.92 -5.79
C GLU A 64 21.97 17.21 -4.30
N GLY A 65 22.82 18.07 -3.70
CA GLY A 65 22.62 18.57 -2.33
C GLY A 65 22.93 17.58 -1.19
N ASN A 66 23.37 16.36 -1.49
CA ASN A 66 23.90 15.38 -0.54
C ASN A 66 25.44 15.45 -0.52
N PRO A 67 26.12 15.43 0.64
CA PRO A 67 27.59 15.29 0.68
C PRO A 67 28.10 13.95 0.10
N ALA A 68 27.27 12.91 0.02
CA ALA A 68 27.61 11.61 -0.55
C ALA A 68 27.29 11.52 -2.05
N HIS A 69 28.14 10.83 -2.80
CA HIS A 69 27.98 10.66 -4.25
C HIS A 69 26.93 9.57 -4.56
N PRO A 70 26.07 9.68 -5.60
CA PRO A 70 25.04 8.67 -5.90
C PRO A 70 25.58 7.25 -6.15
N PHE A 71 26.80 7.13 -6.69
CA PHE A 71 27.50 5.84 -6.82
C PHE A 71 28.32 5.42 -5.59
N GLY A 72 28.35 6.25 -4.55
CA GLY A 72 29.21 6.11 -3.39
C GLY A 72 30.69 5.94 -3.74
N ARG A 73 31.34 4.97 -3.10
CA ARG A 73 32.73 4.61 -3.32
C ARG A 73 32.93 3.82 -4.62
N VAL A 74 33.65 4.43 -5.55
CA VAL A 74 34.15 3.78 -6.78
C VAL A 74 35.57 3.26 -6.54
N SER A 75 35.72 1.94 -6.40
CA SER A 75 37.01 1.30 -6.12
C SER A 75 37.62 0.66 -7.37
N ARG A 76 38.88 0.96 -7.65
CA ARG A 76 39.65 0.30 -8.70
C ARG A 76 40.22 -1.04 -8.18
N GLN A 77 39.98 -2.10 -8.94
CA GLN A 77 40.42 -3.46 -8.67
C GLN A 77 41.24 -3.99 -9.86
N PRO A 78 42.02 -5.06 -9.70
CA PRO A 78 42.80 -5.64 -10.79
C PRO A 78 41.96 -5.96 -12.03
N PHE A 79 40.76 -6.52 -11.83
CA PHE A 79 39.85 -6.90 -12.91
C PHE A 79 39.01 -5.73 -13.49
N GLY A 80 38.95 -4.57 -12.83
CA GLY A 80 38.02 -3.51 -13.22
C GLY A 80 37.63 -2.52 -12.11
N LEU A 81 36.36 -2.10 -12.09
CA LEU A 81 35.76 -1.21 -11.10
C LEU A 81 34.74 -1.94 -10.23
N VAL A 82 34.64 -1.56 -8.97
CA VAL A 82 33.54 -1.92 -8.06
C VAL A 82 32.88 -0.64 -7.59
N LEU A 83 31.58 -0.52 -7.85
CA LEU A 83 30.74 0.59 -7.37
C LEU A 83 30.02 0.14 -6.10
N GLN A 84 30.15 0.93 -5.03
CA GLN A 84 29.59 0.63 -3.72
C GLN A 84 28.90 1.87 -3.13
N PRO A 85 27.60 1.82 -2.80
CA PRO A 85 26.88 2.97 -2.24
C PRO A 85 27.33 3.31 -0.82
N ASP A 86 27.21 4.60 -0.42
CA ASP A 86 27.73 5.13 0.86
C ASP A 86 26.80 4.91 2.07
N GLU A 87 25.52 4.57 1.89
CA GLU A 87 24.54 4.48 3.00
C GLU A 87 24.43 3.09 3.65
N ALA A 88 24.35 3.13 4.98
CA ALA A 88 24.16 2.04 5.95
C ALA A 88 22.73 1.46 5.94
N SER A 89 22.21 1.09 4.78
CA SER A 89 21.21 0.02 4.75
C SER A 89 21.98 -1.29 4.63
N ASP A 90 21.78 -2.21 5.56
CA ASP A 90 22.46 -3.52 5.67
C ASP A 90 22.30 -4.46 4.44
N GLN A 91 21.77 -3.94 3.31
CA GLN A 91 21.37 -4.70 2.13
C GLN A 91 21.70 -4.01 0.79
N SER A 92 22.45 -2.90 0.77
CA SER A 92 22.71 -2.17 -0.48
C SER A 92 23.64 -2.98 -1.42
N ALA A 93 23.18 -3.24 -2.65
CA ALA A 93 23.93 -4.05 -3.60
C ALA A 93 25.12 -3.29 -4.22
N ARG A 94 26.12 -4.03 -4.69
CA ARG A 94 27.30 -3.49 -5.42
C ARG A 94 27.28 -3.86 -6.90
N VAL A 95 27.98 -3.08 -7.70
CA VAL A 95 28.09 -3.28 -9.15
C VAL A 95 29.54 -3.54 -9.54
N VAL A 96 29.74 -4.52 -10.42
CA VAL A 96 31.05 -5.01 -10.83
C VAL A 96 31.24 -4.70 -12.31
N ILE A 97 32.28 -3.95 -12.67
CA ILE A 97 32.55 -3.56 -14.06
C ILE A 97 33.95 -4.03 -14.47
N GLY A 98 34.02 -5.07 -15.30
CA GLY A 98 35.25 -5.48 -15.98
C GLY A 98 35.56 -4.57 -17.15
N THR A 99 36.63 -3.78 -17.06
CA THR A 99 37.07 -2.88 -18.12
C THR A 99 38.10 -3.57 -19.01
N LYS A 100 38.07 -3.33 -20.32
CA LYS A 100 39.02 -3.92 -21.28
C LYS A 100 39.57 -2.87 -22.22
N LYS A 101 40.81 -3.08 -22.67
CA LYS A 101 41.42 -2.23 -23.71
C LYS A 101 40.47 -2.07 -24.91
N VAL A 102 40.27 -0.84 -25.38
CA VAL A 102 39.53 -0.54 -26.62
C VAL A 102 40.07 -1.43 -27.74
N PHE A 103 39.16 -2.13 -28.44
CA PHE A 103 39.48 -3.08 -29.51
C PHE A 103 40.36 -4.27 -29.10
N ALA A 104 40.44 -4.62 -27.82
CA ALA A 104 41.14 -5.84 -27.38
C ALA A 104 40.50 -7.09 -28.00
N GLY A 105 41.32 -8.01 -28.52
CA GLY A 105 40.83 -9.29 -29.06
C GLY A 105 40.17 -10.22 -28.04
N GLU A 106 40.39 -9.94 -26.74
CA GLU A 106 39.76 -10.57 -25.59
C GLU A 106 38.44 -9.93 -25.15
N MET A 107 38.08 -8.77 -25.71
CA MET A 107 36.78 -8.12 -25.51
C MET A 107 35.67 -8.92 -26.20
N MET A 108 34.50 -8.92 -25.58
CA MET A 108 33.32 -9.60 -26.11
C MET A 108 32.63 -8.78 -27.20
N THR A 109 32.01 -9.49 -28.13
CA THR A 109 31.10 -8.93 -29.15
C THR A 109 29.81 -9.77 -29.20
N THR A 110 28.79 -9.26 -29.87
CA THR A 110 27.51 -9.99 -30.04
C THR A 110 27.68 -11.34 -30.75
N LEU A 111 28.69 -11.47 -31.62
CA LEU A 111 29.01 -12.70 -32.35
C LEU A 111 30.08 -13.56 -31.66
N LYS A 112 31.04 -12.93 -30.97
CA LYS A 112 32.18 -13.58 -30.28
C LYS A 112 32.12 -13.26 -28.79
N ASN A 113 31.43 -14.11 -28.01
CA ASN A 113 31.15 -13.90 -26.59
C ASN A 113 31.92 -14.86 -25.64
N ASN A 114 32.35 -16.02 -26.13
CA ASN A 114 33.18 -16.96 -25.39
C ASN A 114 34.65 -16.51 -25.42
N VAL A 115 34.95 -15.47 -24.68
CA VAL A 115 36.24 -14.77 -24.64
C VAL A 115 36.75 -14.61 -23.21
N ARG A 116 38.03 -14.28 -23.08
CA ARG A 116 38.70 -14.14 -21.79
C ARG A 116 38.02 -13.14 -20.86
N ALA A 117 37.50 -12.01 -21.35
CA ALA A 117 36.78 -11.06 -20.50
C ALA A 117 35.57 -11.69 -19.76
N LEU A 118 34.81 -12.57 -20.42
CA LEU A 118 33.71 -13.30 -19.78
C LEU A 118 34.22 -14.37 -18.81
N HIS A 119 35.32 -15.06 -19.14
CA HIS A 119 35.91 -16.06 -18.26
C HIS A 119 36.43 -15.44 -16.96
N GLU A 120 37.05 -14.26 -17.06
CA GLU A 120 37.51 -13.46 -15.92
C GLU A 120 36.34 -13.02 -15.05
N LEU A 121 35.25 -12.55 -15.65
CA LEU A 121 34.04 -12.15 -14.91
C LEU A 121 33.38 -13.33 -14.18
N ILE A 122 33.29 -14.49 -14.83
CA ILE A 122 32.79 -15.73 -14.21
C ILE A 122 33.67 -16.10 -13.02
N LEU A 123 34.99 -16.12 -13.21
CA LEU A 123 35.92 -16.49 -12.15
C LEU A 123 35.82 -15.53 -10.96
N TYR A 124 35.79 -14.24 -11.23
CA TYR A 124 35.61 -13.22 -10.21
C TYR A 124 34.33 -13.46 -9.40
N TYR A 125 33.19 -13.72 -10.07
CA TYR A 125 31.95 -14.02 -9.37
C TYR A 125 32.06 -15.26 -8.47
N PHE A 126 32.69 -16.34 -8.94
CA PHE A 126 32.94 -17.54 -8.13
C PHE A 126 33.79 -17.26 -6.88
N GLU A 127 34.82 -16.41 -7.01
CA GLU A 127 35.68 -16.00 -5.88
C GLU A 127 34.91 -15.17 -4.86
N GLN A 128 34.05 -14.25 -5.32
CA GLN A 128 33.20 -13.46 -4.44
C GLN A 128 32.17 -14.30 -3.67
N GLN A 129 31.74 -15.46 -4.19
CA GLN A 129 30.85 -16.37 -3.46
C GLN A 129 31.57 -17.23 -2.42
N THR A 130 32.91 -17.32 -2.48
CA THR A 130 33.69 -18.13 -1.52
C THR A 130 33.91 -17.38 -0.20
N ASN A 131 34.09 -16.05 -0.29
CA ASN A 131 34.08 -15.12 0.86
C ASN A 131 33.06 -14.02 0.55
N PRO A 132 31.76 -14.26 0.81
CA PRO A 132 30.72 -13.29 0.49
C PRO A 132 30.96 -12.02 1.31
N PRO A 133 31.12 -10.86 0.67
CA PRO A 133 31.07 -9.60 1.38
C PRO A 133 29.65 -9.34 1.87
N ASP A 134 29.50 -8.40 2.80
CA ASP A 134 28.22 -8.05 3.42
C ASP A 134 27.16 -7.60 2.39
N GLN A 135 27.59 -7.13 1.21
CA GLN A 135 26.73 -6.60 0.16
C GLN A 135 26.67 -7.51 -1.09
N PRO A 136 25.46 -7.88 -1.56
CA PRO A 136 25.27 -8.71 -2.76
C PRO A 136 25.61 -7.95 -4.05
N ILE A 137 25.91 -8.68 -5.13
CA ILE A 137 26.13 -8.08 -6.46
C ILE A 137 24.79 -7.96 -7.17
N SER A 138 24.45 -6.78 -7.71
CA SER A 138 23.23 -6.55 -8.49
C SER A 138 23.42 -6.71 -10.00
N GLN A 139 24.55 -6.23 -10.52
CA GLN A 139 24.88 -6.22 -11.94
C GLN A 139 26.37 -6.53 -12.17
N LEU A 140 26.66 -7.26 -13.24
CA LEU A 140 28.01 -7.52 -13.72
C LEU A 140 28.17 -6.99 -15.15
N ILE A 141 29.16 -6.14 -15.39
CA ILE A 141 29.35 -5.41 -16.63
C ILE A 141 30.70 -5.75 -17.24
N ILE A 142 30.76 -5.91 -18.56
CA ILE A 142 32.02 -5.90 -19.32
C ILE A 142 31.97 -4.73 -20.29
N THR A 143 33.00 -3.88 -20.28
CA THR A 143 33.07 -2.71 -21.16
C THR A 143 34.47 -2.42 -21.68
N ASP A 144 34.56 -1.98 -22.93
CA ASP A 144 35.74 -1.37 -23.54
C ASP A 144 35.54 0.13 -23.80
N VAL A 145 34.73 0.78 -22.96
CA VAL A 145 34.17 2.13 -23.11
C VAL A 145 33.06 2.18 -24.17
N TYR A 146 33.27 1.65 -25.38
CA TYR A 146 32.25 1.70 -26.44
C TYR A 146 31.13 0.69 -26.24
N ASN A 147 31.49 -0.57 -26.04
CA ASN A 147 30.54 -1.67 -25.92
C ASN A 147 30.34 -1.98 -24.44
N TRP A 148 29.08 -2.08 -24.01
CA TRP A 148 28.70 -2.42 -22.65
C TRP A 148 27.83 -3.67 -22.70
N PHE A 149 28.28 -4.73 -22.04
CA PHE A 149 27.55 -5.98 -21.83
C PHE A 149 27.18 -6.07 -20.36
N ILE A 150 25.91 -5.85 -20.04
CA ILE A 150 25.39 -5.80 -18.67
C ILE A 150 24.60 -7.08 -18.40
N PHE A 151 25.05 -7.85 -17.42
CA PHE A 151 24.43 -9.08 -16.94
C PHE A 151 23.76 -8.83 -15.61
N ASP A 152 22.48 -9.18 -15.54
CA ASP A 152 21.74 -9.28 -14.30
C ASP A 152 22.38 -10.35 -13.41
N ALA A 153 22.65 -10.04 -12.13
CA ALA A 153 23.33 -10.98 -11.25
C ALA A 153 22.53 -12.27 -11.00
N ASP A 154 21.20 -12.24 -11.07
CA ASP A 154 20.35 -13.42 -10.89
C ASP A 154 20.44 -14.34 -12.11
N ASP A 155 20.38 -13.77 -13.32
CA ASP A 155 20.62 -14.49 -14.57
C ASP A 155 22.04 -15.06 -14.60
N PHE A 156 23.04 -14.24 -14.23
CA PHE A 156 24.44 -14.67 -14.19
C PHE A 156 24.64 -15.83 -13.22
N ARG A 157 24.01 -15.78 -12.04
CA ARG A 157 24.04 -16.87 -11.07
C ARG A 157 23.40 -18.13 -11.62
N ARG A 158 22.22 -18.02 -12.22
CA ARG A 158 21.47 -19.15 -12.79
C ARG A 158 22.27 -19.87 -13.89
N PHE A 159 22.82 -19.11 -14.85
CA PHE A 159 23.46 -19.71 -16.01
C PHE A 159 24.92 -20.12 -15.75
N PHE A 160 25.67 -19.39 -14.93
CA PHE A 160 27.10 -19.66 -14.73
C PHE A 160 27.40 -20.28 -13.36
N TYR A 161 26.91 -19.69 -12.27
CA TYR A 161 27.25 -20.16 -10.93
C TYR A 161 26.54 -21.47 -10.57
N GLN A 162 25.27 -21.65 -10.92
CA GLN A 162 24.52 -22.90 -10.67
C GLN A 162 24.86 -24.00 -11.68
N ASN A 163 25.65 -23.70 -12.73
CA ASN A 163 26.08 -24.70 -13.69
C ASN A 163 27.02 -25.71 -13.03
N THR A 164 26.57 -26.96 -12.95
CA THR A 164 27.29 -28.04 -12.26
C THR A 164 28.68 -28.32 -12.86
N ARG A 165 28.90 -28.09 -14.16
CA ARG A 165 30.22 -28.26 -14.78
C ARG A 165 31.18 -27.15 -14.35
N LEU A 166 30.72 -25.90 -14.31
CA LEU A 166 31.52 -24.76 -13.87
C LEU A 166 31.84 -24.82 -12.37
N GLN A 167 30.88 -25.25 -11.55
CA GLN A 167 31.09 -25.50 -10.11
C GLN A 167 32.20 -26.52 -9.85
N LYS A 168 32.13 -27.69 -10.51
CA LYS A 168 33.17 -28.72 -10.40
C LYS A 168 34.54 -28.21 -10.88
N LEU A 169 34.56 -27.43 -11.95
CA LEU A 169 35.80 -26.84 -12.47
C LEU A 169 36.43 -25.87 -11.47
N ASN A 170 35.63 -25.00 -10.83
CA ASN A 170 36.14 -24.08 -9.82
C ASN A 170 36.65 -24.82 -8.56
N GLN A 171 35.94 -25.86 -8.11
CA GLN A 171 36.40 -26.72 -7.01
C GLN A 171 37.74 -27.38 -7.33
N LEU A 172 37.90 -27.93 -8.54
CA LEU A 172 39.16 -28.53 -8.99
C LEU A 172 40.30 -27.50 -8.99
N ARG A 173 40.05 -26.28 -9.47
CA ARG A 173 41.02 -25.17 -9.45
C ARG A 173 41.48 -24.88 -8.01
N GLN A 174 40.55 -24.75 -7.08
CA GLN A 174 40.83 -24.45 -5.67
C GLN A 174 41.62 -25.59 -4.99
N GLN A 175 41.18 -26.84 -5.15
CA GLN A 175 41.83 -28.01 -4.55
C GLN A 175 43.25 -28.24 -5.09
N SER A 176 43.44 -28.03 -6.39
CA SER A 176 44.73 -28.26 -7.07
C SER A 176 45.62 -27.02 -7.14
N LYS A 177 45.22 -25.88 -6.54
CA LYS A 177 45.87 -24.56 -6.62
C LYS A 177 46.32 -24.19 -8.04
N ARG A 178 45.47 -24.46 -9.04
CA ARG A 178 45.79 -24.17 -10.46
C ARG A 178 45.64 -22.68 -10.76
N ASP A 179 46.49 -22.18 -11.65
CA ASP A 179 46.46 -20.79 -12.16
C ASP A 179 45.09 -20.47 -12.83
N PRO A 180 44.54 -19.25 -12.65
CA PRO A 180 43.44 -18.73 -13.46
C PRO A 180 43.48 -19.03 -14.97
N ALA A 181 44.66 -19.07 -15.60
CA ALA A 181 44.81 -19.42 -17.01
C ALA A 181 44.26 -20.82 -17.35
N PHE A 182 44.43 -21.79 -16.46
CA PHE A 182 43.83 -23.13 -16.61
C PHE A 182 42.30 -23.05 -16.58
N PHE A 183 41.75 -22.25 -15.66
CA PHE A 183 40.31 -22.07 -15.51
C PHE A 183 39.70 -21.51 -16.79
N TYR A 184 40.30 -20.47 -17.39
CA TYR A 184 39.80 -19.85 -18.62
C TYR A 184 39.74 -20.85 -19.79
N GLY A 185 40.79 -21.65 -19.97
CA GLY A 185 40.84 -22.67 -21.02
C GLY A 185 39.74 -23.73 -20.91
N GLU A 186 39.42 -24.17 -19.69
CA GLU A 186 38.36 -25.17 -19.46
C GLU A 186 36.96 -24.54 -19.50
N VAL A 187 36.76 -23.34 -18.97
CA VAL A 187 35.49 -22.59 -19.10
C VAL A 187 35.14 -22.40 -20.57
N ALA A 188 36.13 -22.08 -21.41
CA ALA A 188 35.92 -21.91 -22.84
C ALA A 188 35.32 -23.16 -23.51
N LYS A 189 35.66 -24.36 -23.03
CA LYS A 189 35.07 -25.62 -23.53
C LYS A 189 33.64 -25.78 -23.03
N VAL A 190 33.39 -25.54 -21.74
CA VAL A 190 32.04 -25.63 -21.15
C VAL A 190 31.07 -24.68 -21.85
N LEU A 191 31.47 -23.42 -22.06
CA LEU A 191 30.63 -22.43 -22.74
C LEU A 191 30.39 -22.76 -24.21
N ARG A 192 31.32 -23.47 -24.88
CA ARG A 192 31.13 -23.92 -26.27
C ARG A 192 29.97 -24.91 -26.38
N ASP A 193 29.91 -25.86 -25.44
CA ASP A 193 28.94 -26.95 -25.46
C ASP A 193 27.60 -26.62 -24.76
N MET A 194 27.50 -25.44 -24.15
CA MET A 194 26.30 -24.99 -23.45
C MET A 194 25.16 -24.66 -24.43
N PRO A 195 24.00 -25.33 -24.37
CA PRO A 195 22.88 -25.08 -25.30
C PRO A 195 22.09 -23.82 -24.95
N ASP A 196 22.25 -23.30 -23.75
CA ASP A 196 21.43 -22.21 -23.21
C ASP A 196 21.67 -20.87 -23.93
N GLU A 197 20.60 -20.07 -23.97
CA GLU A 197 20.60 -18.66 -24.34
C GLU A 197 20.68 -17.78 -23.09
N VAL A 198 21.80 -17.10 -22.91
CA VAL A 198 22.06 -16.26 -21.73
C VAL A 198 21.60 -14.83 -22.02
N PRO A 199 20.67 -14.26 -21.22
CA PRO A 199 20.26 -12.88 -21.37
C PRO A 199 21.40 -11.90 -21.08
N VAL A 200 21.55 -10.89 -21.93
CA VAL A 200 22.52 -9.80 -21.72
C VAL A 200 22.03 -8.51 -22.36
N THR A 201 22.18 -7.40 -21.65
CA THR A 201 21.87 -6.08 -22.20
C THR A 201 23.10 -5.54 -22.92
N CYS A 202 22.93 -5.14 -24.18
CA CYS A 202 24.00 -4.62 -25.01
C CYS A 202 23.76 -3.15 -25.32
N LEU A 203 24.73 -2.31 -24.97
CA LEU A 203 24.77 -0.90 -25.32
C LEU A 203 26.04 -0.61 -26.12
N ASP A 204 25.89 0.02 -27.27
CA ASP A 204 27.00 0.53 -28.08
C ASP A 204 26.94 2.06 -28.06
N LEU A 205 27.82 2.68 -27.28
CA LEU A 205 27.84 4.13 -27.11
C LEU A 205 28.14 4.86 -28.42
N ARG A 206 28.75 4.23 -29.43
CA ARG A 206 28.99 4.87 -30.74
C ARG A 206 27.68 5.20 -31.45
N LYS A 207 26.65 4.37 -31.29
CA LYS A 207 25.31 4.62 -31.83
C LYS A 207 24.60 5.79 -31.14
N VAL A 208 25.08 6.18 -29.97
CA VAL A 208 24.58 7.30 -29.17
C VAL A 208 25.40 8.58 -29.44
N ALA A 209 26.64 8.44 -29.91
CA ALA A 209 27.50 9.57 -30.26
C ALA A 209 26.86 10.47 -31.34
N ASP A 210 26.17 9.88 -32.33
CA ASP A 210 25.43 10.65 -33.34
C ASP A 210 24.32 11.51 -32.71
N ALA A 211 23.67 11.03 -31.65
CA ALA A 211 22.63 11.78 -30.94
C ALA A 211 23.17 13.04 -30.24
N LEU A 212 24.49 13.12 -29.98
CA LEU A 212 25.11 14.34 -29.45
C LEU A 212 25.16 15.48 -30.48
N THR A 213 24.96 15.18 -31.77
CA THR A 213 24.97 16.16 -32.87
C THR A 213 23.59 16.67 -33.26
N LEU A 214 22.53 16.03 -32.77
CA LEU A 214 21.13 16.35 -33.07
C LEU A 214 20.55 17.43 -32.12
N PRO A 215 19.51 18.17 -32.53
CA PRO A 215 18.74 19.03 -31.62
C PRO A 215 18.13 18.23 -30.46
N ALA A 216 17.95 18.86 -29.29
CA ALA A 216 17.45 18.20 -28.09
C ALA A 216 16.15 17.40 -28.31
N ALA A 217 15.19 17.96 -29.05
CA ALA A 217 13.91 17.31 -29.34
C ALA A 217 14.04 15.94 -30.06
N GLU A 218 15.10 15.74 -30.84
CA GLU A 218 15.37 14.50 -31.58
C GLU A 218 16.35 13.58 -30.82
N ALA A 219 17.30 14.18 -30.11
CA ALA A 219 18.33 13.47 -29.37
C ALA A 219 17.83 12.88 -28.04
N ASP A 220 16.96 13.60 -27.32
CA ASP A 220 16.56 13.23 -25.96
C ASP A 220 15.84 11.86 -25.88
N PRO A 221 14.92 11.52 -26.81
CA PRO A 221 14.33 10.17 -26.85
C PRO A 221 15.35 9.04 -27.01
N LEU A 222 16.48 9.30 -27.68
CA LEU A 222 17.57 8.34 -27.86
C LEU A 222 18.46 8.24 -26.61
N LEU A 223 18.62 9.33 -25.87
CA LEU A 223 19.47 9.41 -24.67
C LEU A 223 18.78 8.90 -23.41
N ILE A 224 17.46 9.04 -23.27
CA ILE A 224 16.72 8.65 -22.06
C ILE A 224 16.96 7.17 -21.67
N PRO A 225 16.81 6.17 -22.56
CA PRO A 225 17.05 4.77 -22.21
C PRO A 225 18.49 4.51 -21.77
N VAL A 226 19.46 5.22 -22.35
CA VAL A 226 20.89 5.09 -22.04
C VAL A 226 21.21 5.70 -20.68
N TYR A 227 20.69 6.91 -20.42
CA TYR A 227 20.78 7.57 -19.12
C TYR A 227 20.23 6.67 -18.01
N LYS A 228 19.04 6.12 -18.20
CA LYS A 228 18.40 5.24 -17.22
C LYS A 228 19.14 3.93 -17.03
N LEU A 229 19.65 3.33 -18.10
CA LEU A 229 20.39 2.06 -18.03
C LEU A 229 21.66 2.22 -17.19
N LEU A 230 22.35 3.36 -17.31
CA LEU A 230 23.60 3.61 -16.61
C LEU A 230 23.41 4.30 -15.26
N SER A 231 22.18 4.54 -14.82
CA SER A 231 21.92 5.24 -13.56
C SER A 231 22.17 4.34 -12.34
N PRO A 232 22.51 4.93 -11.17
CA PRO A 232 22.62 4.19 -9.92
C PRO A 232 21.38 3.34 -9.63
N ARG A 233 20.19 3.86 -9.93
CA ARG A 233 18.91 3.18 -9.68
C ARG A 233 18.82 1.84 -10.41
N HIS A 234 19.10 1.81 -11.71
CA HIS A 234 19.08 0.57 -12.47
C HIS A 234 20.23 -0.35 -12.07
N LEU A 235 21.44 0.20 -11.95
CA LEU A 235 22.63 -0.58 -11.68
C LEU A 235 22.61 -1.25 -10.31
N TYR A 236 22.15 -0.56 -9.27
CA TYR A 236 22.01 -1.14 -7.93
C TYR A 236 20.71 -1.92 -7.72
N LYS A 237 19.82 -1.97 -8.72
CA LYS A 237 18.44 -2.46 -8.57
C LYS A 237 17.75 -1.83 -7.35
N TRP A 238 17.99 -0.53 -7.12
CA TRP A 238 17.25 0.16 -6.08
C TRP A 238 15.76 0.05 -6.40
N PRO A 239 14.92 -0.15 -5.37
CA PRO A 239 13.49 -0.19 -5.59
C PRO A 239 13.08 1.04 -6.40
N VAL A 240 12.13 0.87 -7.31
CA VAL A 240 11.46 2.01 -7.93
C VAL A 240 10.56 2.62 -6.87
N THR A 241 11.16 3.20 -5.83
CA THR A 241 10.47 4.13 -4.95
C THR A 241 10.12 5.35 -5.78
N ASP A 242 8.95 5.91 -5.54
CA ASP A 242 8.55 7.18 -6.13
C ASP A 242 9.52 8.30 -5.66
N GLU A 243 10.61 8.52 -6.40
CA GLU A 243 11.43 9.73 -6.25
C GLU A 243 10.75 10.94 -6.90
N THR A 244 9.71 10.71 -7.71
CA THR A 244 8.64 11.70 -7.85
C THR A 244 7.92 11.75 -6.52
N PRO A 245 7.88 12.87 -5.80
CA PRO A 245 7.20 12.92 -4.51
C PRO A 245 5.76 12.40 -4.68
N ALA A 246 5.30 11.57 -3.73
CA ALA A 246 3.93 11.02 -3.68
C ALA A 246 2.89 12.10 -4.03
N ILE A 247 3.13 13.34 -3.59
CA ILE A 247 2.45 14.51 -4.11
C ILE A 247 3.47 15.65 -4.20
N ASP A 248 3.53 16.41 -5.30
CA ASP A 248 4.31 17.66 -5.36
C ASP A 248 3.88 18.57 -4.18
N PRO A 249 4.77 18.83 -3.20
CA PRO A 249 4.38 19.56 -1.99
C PRO A 249 3.94 21.00 -2.28
N ALA A 250 4.51 21.64 -3.30
CA ALA A 250 4.14 22.99 -3.70
C ALA A 250 2.73 23.01 -4.31
N PHE A 251 2.45 22.06 -5.21
CA PHE A 251 1.12 21.87 -5.77
C PHE A 251 0.09 21.58 -4.66
N TYR A 252 0.39 20.65 -3.77
CA TYR A 252 -0.52 20.23 -2.70
C TYR A 252 -0.90 21.38 -1.77
N GLN A 253 0.10 22.09 -1.24
CA GLN A 253 -0.13 23.17 -0.26
C GLN A 253 -0.86 24.36 -0.87
N GLU A 254 -0.53 24.72 -2.12
CA GLU A 254 -1.23 25.81 -2.82
C GLU A 254 -2.67 25.41 -3.18
N LEU A 255 -2.92 24.16 -3.57
CA LEU A 255 -4.28 23.66 -3.80
C LEU A 255 -5.13 23.69 -2.52
N LEU A 256 -4.59 23.25 -1.39
CA LEU A 256 -5.27 23.34 -0.08
C LEU A 256 -5.57 24.80 0.28
N HIS A 257 -4.66 25.71 0.00
CA HIS A 257 -4.86 27.15 0.21
C HIS A 257 -6.03 27.69 -0.61
N ILE A 258 -6.08 27.40 -1.91
CA ILE A 258 -7.17 27.79 -2.81
C ILE A 258 -8.51 27.19 -2.35
N ALA A 259 -8.49 25.92 -1.93
CA ALA A 259 -9.67 25.21 -1.45
C ALA A 259 -10.20 25.73 -0.10
N GLY A 260 -9.35 26.34 0.73
CA GLY A 260 -9.69 26.69 2.12
C GLY A 260 -9.54 25.52 3.10
N LEU A 261 -8.70 24.55 2.74
CA LEU A 261 -8.43 23.34 3.50
C LEU A 261 -7.06 23.41 4.20
N TYR A 262 -6.86 22.52 5.17
CA TYR A 262 -5.56 22.26 5.78
C TYR A 262 -5.34 20.77 5.94
N ASP A 263 -4.08 20.40 6.17
CA ASP A 263 -3.65 19.04 6.41
C ASP A 263 -3.15 18.87 7.85
N ALA A 264 -3.81 17.98 8.60
CA ALA A 264 -3.55 17.66 9.99
C ALA A 264 -2.61 16.45 10.17
N THR A 265 -1.96 15.94 9.11
CA THR A 265 -1.09 14.74 9.19
C THR A 265 -0.06 14.81 10.31
N HIS A 266 0.43 16.01 10.63
CA HIS A 266 1.43 16.24 11.68
C HIS A 266 0.88 16.92 12.93
N ASP A 267 -0.46 17.01 13.08
CA ASP A 267 -1.05 17.55 14.30
C ASP A 267 -1.00 16.49 15.42
N PRO A 268 -0.19 16.68 16.47
CA PRO A 268 -0.08 15.72 17.57
C PRO A 268 -1.38 15.62 18.39
N ASN A 269 -2.33 16.53 18.21
CA ASN A 269 -3.62 16.53 18.91
C ASN A 269 -4.76 15.90 18.09
N ALA A 270 -4.51 15.45 16.86
CA ALA A 270 -5.53 14.81 16.03
C ALA A 270 -6.03 13.53 16.70
N LEU A 271 -7.34 13.43 16.92
CA LEU A 271 -7.94 12.25 17.52
C LEU A 271 -8.06 11.12 16.49
N PRO A 272 -7.80 9.85 16.86
CA PRO A 272 -7.98 8.72 15.95
C PRO A 272 -9.36 8.69 15.30
N GLY A 273 -9.42 8.48 13.99
CA GLY A 273 -10.65 8.49 13.19
C GLY A 273 -11.10 9.87 12.70
N GLN A 274 -10.41 10.96 13.03
CA GLN A 274 -10.67 12.27 12.42
C GLN A 274 -10.05 12.35 11.01
N PRO A 275 -10.75 12.94 10.02
CA PRO A 275 -10.17 13.17 8.70
C PRO A 275 -8.90 14.03 8.77
N LEU A 276 -7.85 13.63 8.06
CA LEU A 276 -6.58 14.39 8.03
C LEU A 276 -6.73 15.72 7.29
N VAL A 277 -7.55 15.76 6.25
CA VAL A 277 -7.83 16.98 5.50
C VAL A 277 -9.19 17.54 5.89
N GLY A 278 -9.21 18.79 6.34
CA GLY A 278 -10.39 19.44 6.89
C GLY A 278 -10.42 20.95 6.67
N ARG A 279 -11.47 21.58 7.19
CA ARG A 279 -11.66 23.03 7.16
C ARG A 279 -10.62 23.74 8.03
N ARG A 280 -10.01 24.81 7.54
CA ARG A 280 -8.99 25.57 8.29
C ARG A 280 -9.45 26.01 9.69
N PRO A 281 -8.54 26.11 10.68
CA PRO A 281 -8.82 26.72 11.98
C PRO A 281 -9.30 28.16 11.84
N ALA A 282 -10.11 28.64 12.78
CA ALA A 282 -10.80 29.94 12.67
C ALA A 282 -9.88 31.15 12.40
N GLY A 283 -8.63 31.13 12.88
CA GLY A 283 -7.67 32.21 12.67
C GLY A 283 -7.05 32.28 11.27
N ASP A 284 -7.10 31.18 10.50
CA ASP A 284 -6.40 31.04 9.20
C ASP A 284 -7.37 30.94 8.01
N ARG A 285 -8.66 31.17 8.24
CA ARG A 285 -9.71 31.10 7.21
C ARG A 285 -9.68 32.33 6.32
N HIS A 286 -9.93 32.09 5.03
CA HIS A 286 -10.12 33.16 4.05
C HIS A 286 -11.52 33.04 3.45
N ASP A 287 -12.31 34.10 3.59
CA ASP A 287 -13.68 34.19 3.06
C ASP A 287 -13.77 34.00 1.54
N GLY A 288 -12.70 34.33 0.82
CA GLY A 288 -12.57 34.13 -0.62
C GLY A 288 -12.27 32.70 -1.06
N SER A 289 -12.00 31.77 -0.13
CA SER A 289 -11.66 30.38 -0.46
C SER A 289 -12.89 29.56 -0.88
N LEU A 290 -12.67 28.48 -1.63
CA LEU A 290 -13.76 27.66 -2.18
C LEU A 290 -14.70 27.10 -1.10
N LEU A 291 -14.14 26.51 -0.05
CA LEU A 291 -14.92 25.88 1.02
C LEU A 291 -15.78 26.90 1.80
N GLU A 292 -15.23 28.06 2.14
CA GLU A 292 -15.97 29.07 2.91
C GLU A 292 -17.17 29.62 2.12
N ARG A 293 -17.03 29.76 0.80
CA ARG A 293 -18.14 30.14 -0.09
C ARG A 293 -19.20 29.04 -0.17
N LEU A 294 -18.78 27.79 -0.26
CA LEU A 294 -19.67 26.63 -0.26
C LEU A 294 -20.46 26.50 1.04
N ILE A 295 -19.84 26.78 2.20
CA ILE A 295 -20.53 26.76 3.49
C ILE A 295 -21.65 27.80 3.52
N ARG A 296 -21.41 29.02 3.03
CA ARG A 296 -22.45 30.06 2.93
C ARG A 296 -23.59 29.65 2.01
N LEU A 297 -23.26 29.03 0.88
CA LEU A 297 -24.25 28.51 -0.06
C LEU A 297 -25.10 27.40 0.59
N ALA A 298 -24.47 26.44 1.27
CA ALA A 298 -25.15 25.34 1.97
C ALA A 298 -26.02 25.83 3.14
N GLN A 299 -25.60 26.88 3.86
CA GLN A 299 -26.39 27.50 4.92
C GLN A 299 -27.68 28.15 4.42
N ALA A 300 -27.71 28.62 3.16
CA ALA A 300 -28.86 29.24 2.54
C ALA A 300 -29.79 28.25 1.82
N ALA A 301 -29.38 26.98 1.71
CA ALA A 301 -30.09 25.94 0.99
C ALA A 301 -30.87 25.00 1.94
N PRO A 302 -31.96 24.37 1.45
CA PRO A 302 -32.66 23.33 2.19
C PRO A 302 -31.83 22.03 2.18
N ILE A 303 -30.98 21.85 3.19
CA ILE A 303 -30.19 20.62 3.39
C ILE A 303 -30.96 19.61 4.27
N ASP A 304 -30.58 18.33 4.20
CA ASP A 304 -31.14 17.29 5.07
C ASP A 304 -30.95 17.68 6.55
N PRO A 305 -31.99 17.61 7.41
CA PRO A 305 -31.88 17.90 8.85
C PRO A 305 -30.81 17.08 9.58
N ASP A 306 -30.46 15.90 9.07
CA ASP A 306 -29.42 15.03 9.63
C ASP A 306 -27.99 15.45 9.22
N GLU A 307 -27.83 16.40 8.28
CA GLU A 307 -26.55 16.90 7.78
C GLU A 307 -26.22 18.33 8.24
N THR A 308 -24.92 18.64 8.37
CA THR A 308 -24.47 20.01 8.62
C THR A 308 -24.07 20.69 7.32
N ALA A 309 -24.29 22.01 7.22
CA ALA A 309 -23.85 22.80 6.08
C ALA A 309 -22.34 22.65 5.80
N GLU A 310 -21.53 22.47 6.86
CA GLU A 310 -20.09 22.21 6.72
C GLU A 310 -19.80 20.85 6.08
N SER A 311 -20.48 19.78 6.49
CA SER A 311 -20.32 18.44 5.92
C SER A 311 -20.70 18.41 4.43
N VAL A 312 -21.83 19.01 4.08
CA VAL A 312 -22.31 19.13 2.70
C VAL A 312 -21.33 19.94 1.85
N ALA A 313 -20.91 21.11 2.35
CA ALA A 313 -19.96 21.99 1.66
C ALA A 313 -18.59 21.32 1.45
N LEU A 314 -18.09 20.57 2.42
CA LEU A 314 -16.82 19.87 2.31
C LEU A 314 -16.89 18.74 1.28
N THR A 315 -17.99 17.97 1.27
CA THR A 315 -18.23 16.93 0.26
C THR A 315 -18.32 17.52 -1.14
N LEU A 316 -19.04 18.63 -1.32
CA LEU A 316 -19.12 19.36 -2.59
C LEU A 316 -17.76 19.93 -3.01
N CYS A 317 -17.02 20.52 -2.08
CA CYS A 317 -15.68 21.08 -2.34
C CYS A 317 -14.76 20.01 -2.92
N LEU A 318 -14.67 18.85 -2.27
CA LEU A 318 -13.85 17.74 -2.74
C LEU A 318 -14.35 17.16 -4.08
N THR A 319 -15.68 17.07 -4.26
CA THR A 319 -16.29 16.61 -5.52
C THR A 319 -15.95 17.54 -6.68
N TRP A 320 -16.05 18.85 -6.49
CA TRP A 320 -15.73 19.85 -7.52
C TRP A 320 -14.23 19.91 -7.82
N LEU A 321 -13.37 19.81 -6.80
CA LEU A 321 -11.93 19.69 -7.02
C LEU A 321 -11.59 18.44 -7.83
N ALA A 322 -12.17 17.29 -7.48
CA ALA A 322 -12.00 16.05 -8.24
C ALA A 322 -12.45 16.20 -9.70
N ARG A 323 -13.63 16.79 -9.93
CA ARG A 323 -14.17 17.06 -11.27
C ARG A 323 -13.23 17.98 -12.07
N ILE A 324 -12.77 19.08 -11.48
CA ILE A 324 -11.86 20.04 -12.13
C ILE A 324 -10.53 19.36 -12.50
N LEU A 325 -9.92 18.62 -11.57
CA LEU A 325 -8.65 17.92 -11.79
C LEU A 325 -8.79 16.81 -12.84
N PHE A 326 -9.89 16.06 -12.82
CA PHE A 326 -10.20 15.03 -13.81
C PHE A 326 -10.35 15.64 -15.22
N VAL A 327 -11.10 16.74 -15.35
CA VAL A 327 -11.26 17.45 -16.63
C VAL A 327 -9.92 18.05 -17.09
N LYS A 328 -9.10 18.55 -16.16
CA LYS A 328 -7.76 19.05 -16.49
C LYS A 328 -6.84 17.94 -17.00
N LEU A 329 -6.93 16.74 -16.43
CA LEU A 329 -6.20 15.57 -16.89
C LEU A 329 -6.68 15.12 -18.29
N ALA A 330 -7.99 15.19 -18.56
CA ALA A 330 -8.54 14.90 -19.88
C ALA A 330 -8.09 15.90 -20.93
N GLU A 331 -8.05 17.20 -20.61
CA GLU A 331 -7.45 18.22 -21.48
C GLU A 331 -5.98 17.92 -21.79
N GLY A 332 -5.20 17.58 -20.76
CA GLY A 332 -3.80 17.17 -20.90
C GLY A 332 -3.60 15.97 -21.82
N GLN A 333 -4.48 14.98 -21.71
CA GLN A 333 -4.47 13.79 -22.57
C GLN A 333 -4.77 14.13 -24.03
N LEU A 334 -5.72 15.03 -24.29
CA LEU A 334 -6.02 15.51 -25.65
C LEU A 334 -4.78 16.20 -26.25
N ILE A 335 -4.13 17.09 -25.51
CA ILE A 335 -2.89 17.74 -25.97
C ILE A 335 -1.84 16.69 -26.35
N SER A 336 -1.68 15.64 -25.54
CA SER A 336 -0.77 14.51 -25.82
C SER A 336 -1.15 13.78 -27.12
N TYR A 337 -2.44 13.47 -27.31
CA TYR A 337 -2.97 12.81 -28.50
C TYR A 337 -2.73 13.62 -29.79
N HIS A 338 -2.73 14.94 -29.68
CA HIS A 338 -2.44 15.90 -30.74
C HIS A 338 -0.99 16.38 -30.76
N ARG A 339 -0.04 15.57 -30.25
CA ARG A 339 1.41 15.83 -30.32
C ARG A 339 1.83 17.17 -29.71
N GLY A 340 1.18 17.59 -28.62
CA GLY A 340 1.49 18.83 -27.91
C GLY A 340 0.75 20.06 -28.41
N ASP A 341 -0.21 19.93 -29.34
CA ASP A 341 -1.02 21.07 -29.78
C ASP A 341 -1.85 21.63 -28.62
N ARG A 342 -1.62 22.90 -28.27
CA ARG A 342 -2.33 23.60 -27.19
C ARG A 342 -3.63 24.26 -27.66
N SER A 343 -3.96 24.19 -28.95
CA SER A 343 -5.23 24.72 -29.48
C SER A 343 -6.46 24.01 -28.90
N VAL A 344 -6.29 22.77 -28.42
CA VAL A 344 -7.34 21.96 -27.78
C VAL A 344 -7.54 22.28 -26.28
N GLN A 345 -6.87 23.29 -25.73
CA GLN A 345 -7.06 23.74 -24.35
C GLN A 345 -8.37 24.51 -24.17
N PHE A 346 -9.13 24.19 -23.13
CA PHE A 346 -10.44 24.79 -22.84
C PHE A 346 -10.64 25.18 -21.37
N LEU A 347 -9.93 24.58 -20.41
CA LEU A 347 -10.00 24.89 -18.98
C LEU A 347 -8.94 25.93 -18.59
N THR A 348 -9.14 27.17 -19.05
CA THR A 348 -8.21 28.29 -18.86
C THR A 348 -8.94 29.59 -18.50
N PRO A 349 -8.27 30.57 -17.84
CA PRO A 349 -8.87 31.88 -17.56
C PRO A 349 -9.33 32.66 -18.80
N ARG A 350 -8.84 32.29 -20.00
CA ARG A 350 -9.25 32.92 -21.26
C ARG A 350 -10.62 32.44 -21.72
N HIS A 351 -10.86 31.15 -21.56
CA HIS A 351 -12.06 30.44 -22.03
C HIS A 351 -13.19 30.45 -20.99
N ILE A 352 -12.84 30.31 -19.70
CA ILE A 352 -13.77 30.27 -18.57
C ILE A 352 -13.46 31.43 -17.63
N ARG A 353 -14.41 32.35 -17.49
CA ARG A 353 -14.29 33.61 -16.73
C ARG A 353 -15.20 33.64 -15.51
N THR A 354 -16.32 32.92 -15.51
CA THR A 354 -17.27 32.88 -14.39
C THR A 354 -17.57 31.45 -13.95
N PHE A 355 -18.09 31.30 -12.73
CA PHE A 355 -18.54 30.01 -12.22
C PHE A 355 -19.76 29.47 -12.99
N GLU A 356 -20.59 30.35 -13.56
CA GLU A 356 -21.69 29.98 -14.46
C GLU A 356 -21.15 29.32 -15.73
N GLU A 357 -20.11 29.88 -16.34
CA GLU A 357 -19.46 29.28 -17.53
C GLU A 357 -18.78 27.94 -17.20
N LEU A 358 -18.28 27.78 -15.97
CA LEU A 358 -17.76 26.51 -15.49
C LEU A 358 -18.87 25.47 -15.26
N ASP A 359 -20.05 25.90 -14.77
CA ASP A 359 -21.25 25.07 -14.65
C ASP A 359 -21.72 24.58 -16.04
N GLU A 360 -21.82 25.50 -17.01
CA GLU A 360 -22.15 25.20 -18.41
C GLU A 360 -21.16 24.19 -19.01
N LEU A 361 -19.84 24.38 -18.77
CA LEU A 361 -18.82 23.45 -19.25
C LEU A 361 -19.06 22.03 -18.71
N PHE A 362 -19.39 21.88 -17.42
CA PHE A 362 -19.63 20.56 -16.83
C PHE A 362 -20.92 19.92 -17.33
N PHE A 363 -22.04 20.63 -17.23
CA PHE A 363 -23.35 20.00 -17.34
C PHE A 363 -24.00 20.15 -18.71
N ASP A 364 -23.59 21.15 -19.50
CA ASP A 364 -24.19 21.44 -20.81
C ASP A 364 -23.23 21.18 -21.99
N VAL A 365 -21.92 21.08 -21.73
CA VAL A 365 -20.90 20.82 -22.76
C VAL A 365 -20.30 19.42 -22.66
N LEU A 366 -19.66 19.08 -21.54
CA LEU A 366 -18.98 17.79 -21.38
C LEU A 366 -19.97 16.62 -21.19
N ALA A 367 -21.16 16.90 -20.67
CA ALA A 367 -22.25 15.94 -20.49
C ALA A 367 -23.23 15.86 -21.68
N THR A 368 -23.06 16.71 -22.70
CA THR A 368 -23.98 16.79 -23.85
C THR A 368 -23.23 16.55 -25.16
N PRO A 369 -23.68 15.59 -26.00
CA PRO A 369 -23.16 15.39 -27.35
C PRO A 369 -23.20 16.68 -28.18
N GLY A 370 -22.23 16.89 -29.08
CA GLY A 370 -22.08 18.18 -29.77
C GLY A 370 -23.26 18.58 -30.64
N LEU A 371 -23.93 17.66 -31.34
CA LEU A 371 -25.18 17.94 -32.07
C LEU A 371 -26.32 18.44 -31.17
N ASN A 372 -26.32 18.02 -29.90
CA ASN A 372 -27.36 18.38 -28.95
C ASN A 372 -27.04 19.69 -28.20
N ARG A 373 -25.87 20.29 -28.44
CA ARG A 373 -25.49 21.59 -27.87
C ARG A 373 -26.26 22.70 -28.57
N SER A 374 -26.61 23.74 -27.82
CA SER A 374 -27.18 24.96 -28.41
C SER A 374 -26.17 25.62 -29.35
N ALA A 375 -26.66 26.43 -30.30
CA ALA A 375 -25.79 27.13 -31.26
C ALA A 375 -24.73 28.02 -30.58
N SER A 376 -25.06 28.63 -29.43
CA SER A 376 -24.11 29.44 -28.65
C SER A 376 -23.01 28.58 -28.02
N LEU A 377 -23.36 27.43 -27.43
CA LEU A 377 -22.40 26.51 -26.83
C LEU A 377 -21.52 25.86 -27.90
N ALA A 378 -22.07 25.49 -29.05
CA ALA A 378 -21.30 24.93 -30.16
C ALA A 378 -20.27 25.94 -30.73
N ALA A 379 -20.62 27.22 -30.82
CA ALA A 379 -19.71 28.26 -31.26
C ALA A 379 -18.56 28.52 -30.26
N ARG A 380 -18.83 28.39 -28.96
CA ARG A 380 -17.86 28.66 -27.89
C ARG A 380 -16.98 27.46 -27.54
N TYR A 381 -17.56 26.26 -27.52
CA TYR A 381 -16.96 25.03 -27.02
C TYR A 381 -16.90 23.91 -28.08
N GLY A 382 -16.99 24.25 -29.36
CA GLY A 382 -16.99 23.28 -30.47
C GLY A 382 -15.86 22.24 -30.40
N PRO A 383 -14.59 22.64 -30.12
CA PRO A 383 -13.48 21.69 -29.97
C PRO A 383 -13.49 20.83 -28.70
N VAL A 384 -14.36 21.12 -27.73
CA VAL A 384 -14.40 20.40 -26.45
C VAL A 384 -15.14 19.08 -26.64
N PRO A 385 -14.52 17.91 -26.35
CA PRO A 385 -15.16 16.62 -26.59
C PRO A 385 -16.30 16.37 -25.61
N TYR A 386 -17.21 15.51 -26.03
CA TYR A 386 -18.17 14.87 -25.13
C TYR A 386 -17.46 13.79 -24.30
N LEU A 387 -17.73 13.73 -23.00
CA LEU A 387 -17.02 12.83 -22.07
C LEU A 387 -17.96 11.78 -21.43
N ASN A 388 -19.24 12.12 -21.22
CA ASN A 388 -20.29 11.21 -20.72
C ASN A 388 -19.96 10.42 -19.43
N SER A 389 -19.18 10.99 -18.51
CA SER A 389 -18.85 10.30 -17.26
C SER A 389 -19.78 10.68 -16.11
N GLY A 390 -19.81 9.87 -15.06
CA GLY A 390 -20.43 10.25 -13.79
C GLY A 390 -19.82 11.53 -13.19
N TRP A 391 -18.61 11.93 -13.60
CA TRP A 391 -17.98 13.17 -13.15
C TRP A 391 -18.60 14.41 -13.76
N VAL A 392 -19.28 14.31 -14.91
CA VAL A 392 -19.95 15.46 -15.55
C VAL A 392 -21.45 15.44 -15.30
N GLU A 393 -21.92 14.58 -14.38
CA GLU A 393 -23.31 14.54 -13.93
C GLU A 393 -23.53 15.31 -12.62
N PRO A 394 -24.69 15.96 -12.45
CA PRO A 394 -25.06 16.56 -11.17
C PRO A 394 -25.27 15.51 -10.08
N THR A 395 -24.61 15.72 -8.94
CA THR A 395 -24.88 15.02 -7.67
C THR A 395 -26.26 15.38 -7.12
N GLU A 396 -26.76 14.64 -6.11
CA GLU A 396 -28.07 14.93 -5.51
C GLU A 396 -28.15 16.36 -4.94
N ALA A 397 -27.10 16.82 -4.25
CA ALA A 397 -27.00 18.18 -3.72
C ALA A 397 -27.04 19.23 -4.85
N GLU A 398 -26.34 19.00 -5.97
CA GLU A 398 -26.35 19.89 -7.14
C GLU A 398 -27.73 19.91 -7.83
N ARG A 399 -28.47 18.80 -7.81
CA ARG A 399 -29.86 18.74 -8.32
C ARG A 399 -30.84 19.50 -7.42
N GLN A 400 -30.52 19.66 -6.14
CA GLN A 400 -31.29 20.46 -5.19
C GLN A 400 -30.92 21.96 -5.21
N GLY A 401 -30.03 22.38 -6.12
CA GLY A 401 -29.68 23.79 -6.34
C GLY A 401 -28.31 24.22 -5.82
N LEU A 402 -27.56 23.33 -5.16
CA LEU A 402 -26.17 23.58 -4.72
C LEU A 402 -25.18 23.39 -5.88
N ARG A 403 -25.39 24.10 -7.00
CA ARG A 403 -24.55 24.02 -8.20
C ARG A 403 -23.34 24.93 -8.14
N ILE A 404 -22.29 24.61 -8.92
CA ILE A 404 -21.08 25.44 -8.96
C ILE A 404 -21.36 26.83 -9.54
N GLY A 405 -22.29 26.94 -10.49
CA GLY A 405 -22.76 28.22 -11.02
C GLY A 405 -23.40 29.15 -9.99
N ALA A 406 -23.93 28.62 -8.88
CA ALA A 406 -24.54 29.43 -7.82
C ALA A 406 -23.51 30.21 -6.97
N LEU A 407 -22.21 29.96 -7.18
CA LEU A 407 -21.13 30.75 -6.59
C LEU A 407 -21.04 32.15 -7.22
N THR A 408 -21.97 33.03 -6.85
CA THR A 408 -22.02 34.42 -7.34
C THR A 408 -20.89 35.30 -6.80
N GLY A 409 -20.46 36.27 -7.61
CA GLY A 409 -19.34 37.16 -7.29
C GLY A 409 -17.95 36.55 -7.50
N GLN A 410 -16.92 37.41 -7.48
CA GLN A 410 -15.52 37.03 -7.64
C GLN A 410 -14.69 37.59 -6.47
N PRO A 411 -14.83 37.02 -5.26
CA PRO A 411 -14.03 37.48 -4.14
C PRO A 411 -12.55 37.20 -4.41
N GLU A 412 -11.73 38.14 -3.99
CA GLU A 412 -10.29 38.02 -4.07
C GLU A 412 -9.78 37.07 -2.98
N LEU A 413 -8.82 36.24 -3.35
CA LEU A 413 -8.08 35.37 -2.44
C LEU A 413 -6.60 35.79 -2.49
N PRO A 414 -5.94 35.98 -1.35
CA PRO A 414 -4.50 36.21 -1.31
C PRO A 414 -3.74 35.10 -2.05
N LEU A 415 -2.67 35.47 -2.74
CA LEU A 415 -1.78 34.50 -3.35
C LEU A 415 -0.98 33.76 -2.28
N PHE A 416 -0.77 32.46 -2.48
CA PHE A 416 0.09 31.66 -1.62
C PHE A 416 1.52 32.20 -1.66
N GLY A 417 2.19 32.32 -0.50
CA GLY A 417 3.52 32.94 -0.41
C GLY A 417 4.61 32.23 -1.24
N GLN A 418 4.40 30.95 -1.58
CA GLN A 418 5.27 30.18 -2.47
C GLN A 418 4.57 29.79 -3.78
N THR A 419 3.64 30.63 -4.25
CA THR A 419 2.88 30.38 -5.48
C THR A 419 3.80 30.07 -6.66
N ILE A 420 3.37 29.11 -7.49
CA ILE A 420 4.03 28.81 -8.76
C ILE A 420 3.83 29.91 -9.82
N LEU A 421 2.88 30.82 -9.61
CA LEU A 421 2.56 31.86 -10.57
C LEU A 421 3.65 32.93 -10.62
N THR A 422 4.11 33.24 -11.83
CA THR A 422 5.12 34.28 -12.08
C THR A 422 4.61 35.38 -13.00
N ASP A 423 5.21 36.56 -12.91
CA ASP A 423 5.05 37.64 -13.88
C ASP A 423 5.80 37.34 -15.19
N GLN A 424 5.75 38.27 -16.14
CA GLN A 424 6.43 38.17 -17.44
C GLN A 424 7.97 38.17 -17.34
N GLN A 425 8.51 38.63 -16.21
CA GLN A 425 9.95 38.69 -15.93
C GLN A 425 10.42 37.44 -15.18
N GLY A 426 9.52 36.51 -14.83
CA GLY A 426 9.80 35.30 -14.07
C GLY A 426 9.80 35.48 -12.56
N ASN A 427 9.41 36.65 -12.03
CA ASN A 427 9.29 36.87 -10.58
C ASN A 427 7.97 36.31 -10.07
N ARG A 428 7.95 35.77 -8.84
CA ARG A 428 6.72 35.27 -8.22
C ARG A 428 5.69 36.39 -8.05
N LEU A 429 4.43 36.08 -8.37
CA LEU A 429 3.33 37.02 -8.16
C LEU A 429 3.03 37.21 -6.67
N THR A 430 2.64 38.43 -6.30
CA THR A 430 2.22 38.82 -4.95
C THR A 430 0.91 39.61 -5.02
N GLY A 431 0.08 39.53 -3.98
CA GLY A 431 -1.20 40.25 -3.92
C GLY A 431 -2.38 39.29 -3.78
N GLN A 432 -3.51 39.61 -4.43
CA GLN A 432 -4.71 38.79 -4.43
C GLN A 432 -5.22 38.59 -5.86
N LEU A 433 -5.94 37.50 -6.11
CA LEU A 433 -6.62 37.23 -7.39
C LEU A 433 -8.05 36.77 -7.15
N PRO A 434 -8.98 37.02 -8.08
CA PRO A 434 -10.29 36.38 -8.10
C PRO A 434 -10.17 34.84 -8.00
N LEU A 435 -10.93 34.21 -7.10
CA LEU A 435 -10.81 32.76 -6.81
C LEU A 435 -10.74 31.87 -8.07
N LEU A 436 -11.67 32.06 -9.01
CA LEU A 436 -11.72 31.23 -10.23
C LEU A 436 -10.51 31.48 -11.14
N GLN A 437 -10.14 32.76 -11.31
CA GLN A 437 -8.94 33.12 -12.07
C GLN A 437 -7.69 32.53 -11.43
N TYR A 438 -7.59 32.56 -10.10
CA TYR A 438 -6.47 31.99 -9.35
C TYR A 438 -6.40 30.47 -9.57
N LEU A 439 -7.50 29.73 -9.31
CA LEU A 439 -7.54 28.29 -9.49
C LEU A 439 -7.15 27.87 -10.92
N LEU A 440 -7.72 28.50 -11.95
CA LEU A 440 -7.43 28.16 -13.33
C LEU A 440 -6.00 28.56 -13.74
N SER A 441 -5.47 29.68 -13.24
CA SER A 441 -4.07 30.07 -13.53
C SER A 441 -3.09 29.12 -12.85
N PHE A 442 -3.35 28.76 -11.60
CA PHE A 442 -2.60 27.76 -10.83
C PHE A 442 -2.54 26.43 -11.57
N LEU A 443 -3.68 25.87 -11.96
CA LEU A 443 -3.73 24.61 -12.71
C LEU A 443 -3.02 24.67 -14.07
N ASN A 444 -2.97 25.84 -14.73
CA ASN A 444 -2.28 26.01 -16.01
C ASN A 444 -0.76 26.18 -15.89
N ALA A 445 -0.25 26.43 -14.69
CA ALA A 445 1.18 26.50 -14.43
C ALA A 445 1.84 25.10 -14.46
N TYR A 446 1.08 24.06 -14.09
CA TYR A 446 1.52 22.66 -14.11
C TYR A 446 1.24 21.98 -15.45
N ASP A 447 1.95 20.89 -15.73
CA ASP A 447 1.68 20.02 -16.88
C ASP A 447 0.87 18.80 -16.44
N PHE A 448 -0.29 18.57 -17.04
CA PHE A 448 -1.15 17.42 -16.72
C PHE A 448 -1.03 16.42 -17.87
N LEU A 449 -0.57 15.21 -17.61
CA LEU A 449 -0.55 14.13 -18.60
C LEU A 449 -1.15 12.87 -17.99
N ALA A 450 -2.16 12.28 -18.64
CA ALA A 450 -2.78 11.05 -18.14
C ALA A 450 -1.93 9.82 -18.48
N ASP A 451 -1.31 9.78 -19.66
CA ASP A 451 -0.39 8.70 -20.01
C ASP A 451 0.67 9.16 -21.02
N GLY A 452 1.90 8.66 -20.87
CA GLY A 452 2.99 8.98 -21.78
C GLY A 452 4.29 8.24 -21.43
N PRO A 453 5.11 7.79 -22.42
CA PRO A 453 6.47 7.31 -22.17
C PRO A 453 7.29 8.41 -21.50
N ALA A 454 8.38 8.02 -20.82
CA ALA A 454 9.35 8.96 -20.26
C ALA A 454 9.72 10.05 -21.27
N GLY A 455 9.17 11.24 -21.03
CA GLY A 455 9.50 12.45 -21.76
C GLY A 455 10.56 13.23 -21.02
N VAL A 456 10.90 14.39 -21.59
CA VAL A 456 11.72 15.38 -20.89
C VAL A 456 10.80 16.40 -20.22
N LEU A 457 11.03 16.66 -18.93
CA LEU A 457 10.30 17.69 -18.20
C LEU A 457 11.01 19.04 -18.35
N PRO A 458 10.32 20.10 -18.83
CA PRO A 458 10.85 21.46 -18.83
C PRO A 458 11.14 21.92 -17.40
N GLU A 459 12.23 22.66 -17.18
CA GLU A 459 12.70 23.07 -15.84
C GLU A 459 11.65 23.82 -14.99
N ASN A 460 10.72 24.52 -15.62
CA ASN A 460 9.75 25.40 -14.94
C ASN A 460 8.36 24.78 -14.73
N LYS A 461 8.17 23.47 -14.98
CA LYS A 461 6.85 22.83 -14.83
C LYS A 461 6.96 21.45 -14.17
N SER A 462 6.31 21.30 -13.02
CA SER A 462 6.06 20.00 -12.42
C SER A 462 4.95 19.26 -13.17
N LEU A 463 5.14 17.94 -13.33
CA LEU A 463 4.14 17.04 -13.91
C LEU A 463 3.13 16.61 -12.85
N ILE A 464 1.85 16.76 -13.13
CA ILE A 464 0.76 16.14 -12.37
C ILE A 464 0.32 14.88 -13.11
N SER A 465 0.76 13.74 -12.60
CA SER A 465 0.47 12.41 -13.15
C SER A 465 -0.78 11.79 -12.52
N PRO A 466 -1.34 10.71 -13.09
CA PRO A 466 -2.35 9.89 -12.43
C PRO A 466 -1.95 9.43 -11.03
N ALA A 467 -0.69 9.04 -10.84
CA ALA A 467 -0.17 8.62 -9.53
C ALA A 467 -0.26 9.77 -8.52
N THR A 468 0.19 10.97 -8.90
CA THR A 468 0.11 12.19 -8.08
C THR A 468 -1.33 12.53 -7.67
N LEU A 469 -2.29 12.38 -8.58
CA LEU A 469 -3.72 12.58 -8.28
C LEU A 469 -4.26 11.47 -7.38
N ASN A 470 -3.89 10.22 -7.64
CA ASN A 470 -4.29 9.09 -6.83
C ASN A 470 -3.84 9.26 -5.37
N ASP A 471 -2.62 9.74 -5.16
CA ASP A 471 -2.06 10.00 -3.83
C ASP A 471 -2.72 11.20 -3.15
N LEU A 472 -3.01 12.27 -3.91
CA LEU A 472 -3.78 13.42 -3.43
C LEU A 472 -5.12 13.00 -2.82
N PHE A 473 -5.87 12.16 -3.55
CA PHE A 473 -7.20 11.73 -3.11
C PHE A 473 -7.13 10.65 -2.02
N GLU A 474 -6.10 9.83 -2.01
CA GLU A 474 -5.81 8.93 -0.89
C GLU A 474 -5.62 9.75 0.39
N ARG A 475 -4.85 10.84 0.33
CA ARG A 475 -4.65 11.77 1.44
C ARG A 475 -5.92 12.49 1.88
N PHE A 476 -6.80 12.88 0.95
CA PHE A 476 -8.12 13.44 1.26
C PHE A 476 -9.07 12.45 1.97
N SER A 477 -8.88 11.16 1.73
CA SER A 477 -9.66 10.06 2.32
C SER A 477 -9.08 9.51 3.64
N ALA A 478 -7.84 9.89 3.98
CA ALA A 478 -7.10 9.38 5.13
C ALA A 478 -7.59 9.99 6.46
N GLU A 479 -7.43 9.22 7.53
CA GLU A 479 -7.79 9.61 8.90
C GLU A 479 -6.60 9.44 9.87
N ALA A 480 -6.60 10.24 10.93
CA ALA A 480 -5.64 10.12 12.00
C ALA A 480 -5.70 8.74 12.65
N GLY A 481 -4.54 8.15 12.90
CA GLY A 481 -4.42 6.84 13.54
C GLY A 481 -4.69 5.63 12.64
N GLN A 482 -4.94 5.81 11.34
CA GLN A 482 -4.95 4.69 10.38
C GLN A 482 -3.54 4.13 10.21
N PRO A 483 -3.39 2.80 10.04
CA PRO A 483 -2.09 2.20 9.72
C PRO A 483 -1.61 2.70 8.35
N PRO A 484 -0.28 2.67 8.10
CA PRO A 484 0.24 2.96 6.78
C PRO A 484 -0.33 1.96 5.76
N LEU A 485 -0.61 2.46 4.56
CA LEU A 485 -1.05 1.63 3.45
C LEU A 485 0.00 0.57 3.08
N VAL A 486 -0.48 -0.60 2.65
CA VAL A 486 0.38 -1.64 2.02
C VAL A 486 1.11 -1.08 0.79
N PRO A 487 2.40 -1.30 0.57
CA PRO A 487 3.10 -0.80 -0.64
C PRO A 487 2.55 -1.38 -1.96
N ASN A 488 2.60 -0.60 -3.05
CA ASN A 488 2.11 -1.03 -4.38
C ASN A 488 2.72 -2.35 -4.90
N PRO A 489 4.03 -2.61 -4.80
CA PRO A 489 4.61 -3.89 -5.23
C PRO A 489 4.03 -5.09 -4.47
N THR A 490 3.68 -4.91 -3.21
CA THR A 490 3.02 -5.95 -2.40
C THR A 490 1.59 -6.18 -2.87
N VAL A 491 0.84 -5.11 -3.18
CA VAL A 491 -0.50 -5.20 -3.77
C VAL A 491 -0.47 -5.95 -5.11
N ASP A 492 0.46 -5.59 -6.00
CA ASP A 492 0.62 -6.22 -7.32
C ASP A 492 0.88 -7.72 -7.19
N TYR A 493 1.81 -8.11 -6.31
CA TYR A 493 2.10 -9.51 -6.06
C TYR A 493 0.85 -10.27 -5.59
N LEU A 494 0.12 -9.72 -4.63
CA LEU A 494 -1.06 -10.35 -4.03
C LEU A 494 -2.20 -10.54 -5.02
N VAL A 495 -2.55 -9.47 -5.71
CA VAL A 495 -3.57 -9.46 -6.75
C VAL A 495 -3.16 -10.43 -7.86
N GLY A 496 -1.91 -10.35 -8.32
CA GLY A 496 -1.35 -11.20 -9.36
C GLY A 496 -1.43 -12.69 -9.04
N GLN A 497 -0.94 -13.12 -7.88
CA GLN A 497 -0.96 -14.54 -7.51
C GLN A 497 -2.38 -15.06 -7.32
N THR A 498 -3.25 -14.25 -6.72
CA THR A 498 -4.63 -14.65 -6.41
C THR A 498 -5.48 -14.76 -7.66
N ILE A 499 -5.42 -13.77 -8.56
CA ILE A 499 -6.19 -13.80 -9.81
C ILE A 499 -5.72 -14.96 -10.69
N ARG A 500 -4.41 -15.26 -10.77
CA ARG A 500 -3.90 -16.46 -11.47
C ARG A 500 -4.55 -17.75 -10.95
N LYS A 501 -4.52 -17.97 -9.63
CA LYS A 501 -5.15 -19.14 -9.00
C LYS A 501 -6.66 -19.19 -9.25
N LEU A 502 -7.32 -18.04 -9.12
CA LEU A 502 -8.75 -17.91 -9.38
C LEU A 502 -9.10 -18.29 -10.81
N LEU A 503 -8.44 -17.72 -11.82
CA LEU A 503 -8.73 -18.01 -13.22
C LEU A 503 -8.49 -19.49 -13.54
N ILE A 504 -7.39 -20.08 -13.07
CA ILE A 504 -7.14 -21.52 -13.20
C ILE A 504 -8.31 -22.33 -12.63
N SER A 505 -8.78 -22.00 -11.42
CA SER A 505 -9.95 -22.65 -10.81
C SER A 505 -11.20 -22.50 -11.67
N ARG A 506 -11.48 -21.30 -12.20
CA ARG A 506 -12.68 -21.05 -13.03
C ARG A 506 -12.65 -21.81 -14.35
N PHE A 507 -11.50 -21.87 -15.03
CA PHE A 507 -11.35 -22.64 -16.25
C PHE A 507 -11.45 -24.15 -15.99
N ASN A 508 -10.84 -24.65 -14.91
CA ASN A 508 -10.98 -26.05 -14.51
C ASN A 508 -12.44 -26.40 -14.16
N GLU A 509 -13.16 -25.53 -13.45
CA GLU A 509 -14.60 -25.69 -13.15
C GLU A 509 -15.46 -25.71 -14.42
N GLN A 510 -15.20 -24.80 -15.37
CA GLN A 510 -16.00 -24.67 -16.60
C GLN A 510 -15.76 -25.81 -17.59
N PHE A 511 -14.51 -26.24 -17.77
CA PHE A 511 -14.12 -27.18 -18.83
C PHE A 511 -13.69 -28.56 -18.33
N GLY A 512 -13.70 -28.81 -17.01
CA GLY A 512 -13.30 -30.08 -16.42
C GLY A 512 -11.80 -30.39 -16.56
N TRP A 513 -10.96 -29.34 -16.56
CA TRP A 513 -9.50 -29.47 -16.69
C TRP A 513 -8.80 -29.64 -15.33
N GLY A 514 -7.53 -30.02 -15.38
CA GLY A 514 -6.65 -30.20 -14.22
C GLY A 514 -5.41 -29.31 -14.27
N CYS A 515 -5.53 -28.09 -14.78
CA CYS A 515 -4.42 -27.17 -14.89
C CYS A 515 -3.97 -26.69 -13.50
N THR A 516 -2.67 -26.61 -13.27
CA THR A 516 -2.07 -26.09 -12.01
C THR A 516 -1.30 -24.79 -12.22
N GLU A 517 -0.94 -24.47 -13.46
CA GLU A 517 -0.13 -23.32 -13.83
C GLU A 517 -0.72 -22.58 -15.03
N VAL A 518 -0.44 -21.28 -15.13
CA VAL A 518 -0.91 -20.42 -16.23
C VAL A 518 -0.43 -20.93 -17.59
N ALA A 519 0.81 -21.43 -17.68
CA ALA A 519 1.35 -22.02 -18.91
C ALA A 519 0.52 -23.22 -19.39
N SER A 520 0.18 -24.15 -18.48
CA SER A 520 -0.67 -25.30 -18.81
C SER A 520 -2.08 -24.88 -19.24
N LEU A 521 -2.62 -23.80 -18.65
CA LEU A 521 -3.91 -23.24 -19.03
C LEU A 521 -3.85 -22.60 -20.43
N ALA A 522 -2.81 -21.81 -20.72
CA ALA A 522 -2.61 -21.15 -22.01
C ALA A 522 -2.52 -22.17 -23.15
N ASP A 523 -1.91 -23.34 -22.92
CA ASP A 523 -1.86 -24.42 -23.89
C ASP A 523 -3.24 -25.02 -24.18
N ARG A 524 -4.06 -25.26 -23.15
CA ARG A 524 -5.42 -25.78 -23.31
C ARG A 524 -6.36 -24.80 -24.00
N LEU A 525 -6.16 -23.51 -23.79
CA LEU A 525 -6.95 -22.45 -24.43
C LEU A 525 -6.78 -22.38 -25.95
N LYS A 526 -5.74 -23.01 -26.52
CA LYS A 526 -5.58 -23.14 -27.97
C LYS A 526 -6.67 -24.00 -28.62
N GLU A 527 -7.36 -24.82 -27.83
CA GLU A 527 -8.42 -25.74 -28.27
C GLU A 527 -9.83 -25.16 -28.08
N VAL A 528 -9.96 -23.96 -27.51
CA VAL A 528 -11.24 -23.31 -27.16
C VAL A 528 -11.43 -22.04 -27.98
N ASP A 529 -12.69 -21.68 -28.22
CA ASP A 529 -13.02 -20.39 -28.83
C ASP A 529 -12.52 -19.22 -27.95
N LEU A 530 -11.77 -18.30 -28.55
CA LEU A 530 -11.17 -17.18 -27.82
C LEU A 530 -12.24 -16.26 -27.20
N SER A 531 -13.39 -16.09 -27.85
CA SER A 531 -14.48 -15.27 -27.34
C SER A 531 -15.14 -15.94 -26.14
N GLU A 532 -15.34 -17.26 -26.17
CA GLU A 532 -15.84 -18.02 -25.03
C GLU A 532 -14.91 -17.90 -23.82
N ALA A 533 -13.60 -18.08 -24.02
CA ALA A 533 -12.60 -17.96 -22.96
C ALA A 533 -12.51 -16.53 -22.41
N ASN A 534 -12.51 -15.51 -23.29
CA ASN A 534 -12.53 -14.10 -22.89
C ASN A 534 -13.77 -13.76 -22.05
N ALA A 535 -14.94 -14.26 -22.48
CA ALA A 535 -16.20 -14.04 -21.81
C ALA A 535 -16.28 -14.72 -20.44
N LEU A 536 -15.61 -15.87 -20.23
CA LEU A 536 -15.51 -16.49 -18.91
C LEU A 536 -14.81 -15.56 -17.92
N VAL A 537 -13.69 -14.95 -18.31
CA VAL A 537 -12.98 -13.99 -17.47
C VAL A 537 -13.83 -12.74 -17.20
N ASN A 538 -14.59 -12.25 -18.20
CA ASN A 538 -15.52 -11.11 -18.03
C ASN A 538 -16.71 -11.39 -17.10
N ARG A 539 -16.90 -12.66 -16.70
CA ARG A 539 -17.96 -13.09 -15.77
C ARG A 539 -17.47 -13.33 -14.35
N VAL A 540 -16.18 -13.19 -14.07
CA VAL A 540 -15.65 -13.30 -12.71
C VAL A 540 -16.16 -12.13 -11.87
N ARG A 541 -16.50 -12.36 -10.59
CA ARG A 541 -17.02 -11.34 -9.67
C ARG A 541 -16.05 -11.09 -8.53
N LEU A 542 -15.40 -9.94 -8.55
CA LEU A 542 -14.46 -9.48 -7.54
C LEU A 542 -15.09 -8.33 -6.75
N VAL A 543 -14.88 -8.31 -5.44
CA VAL A 543 -15.37 -7.20 -4.62
C VAL A 543 -14.38 -6.76 -3.54
N ASP A 544 -14.30 -5.44 -3.38
CA ASP A 544 -13.70 -4.82 -2.20
C ASP A 544 -14.81 -4.21 -1.30
N PRO A 545 -15.11 -4.83 -0.14
CA PRO A 545 -16.14 -4.33 0.78
C PRO A 545 -15.72 -3.10 1.58
N ALA A 546 -14.46 -2.66 1.47
CA ALA A 546 -13.92 -1.45 2.09
C ALA A 546 -12.98 -0.75 1.10
N ALA A 547 -13.54 -0.33 -0.04
CA ALA A 547 -12.78 0.03 -1.24
C ALA A 547 -11.71 1.11 -1.04
N GLY A 548 -11.84 1.98 -0.02
CA GLY A 548 -10.82 2.98 0.29
C GLY A 548 -10.54 3.90 -0.90
N SER A 549 -9.28 4.00 -1.33
CA SER A 549 -8.88 4.75 -2.52
C SER A 549 -9.07 4.00 -3.84
N GLY A 550 -9.53 2.75 -3.81
CA GLY A 550 -9.75 1.91 -4.98
C GLY A 550 -8.50 1.19 -5.49
N ARG A 551 -7.41 1.19 -4.72
CA ARG A 551 -6.11 0.61 -5.09
C ARG A 551 -6.18 -0.85 -5.51
N TRP A 552 -6.83 -1.67 -4.70
CA TRP A 552 -6.95 -3.12 -4.95
C TRP A 552 -7.78 -3.41 -6.20
N LEU A 553 -8.83 -2.63 -6.44
CA LEU A 553 -9.67 -2.75 -7.64
C LEU A 553 -8.91 -2.31 -8.91
N ALA A 554 -8.12 -1.24 -8.84
CA ALA A 554 -7.31 -0.77 -9.97
C ALA A 554 -6.20 -1.79 -10.31
N ALA A 555 -5.52 -2.34 -9.30
CA ALA A 555 -4.55 -3.42 -9.50
C ALA A 555 -5.23 -4.66 -10.12
N ALA A 556 -6.39 -5.07 -9.63
CA ALA A 556 -7.14 -6.19 -10.19
C ALA A 556 -7.57 -5.97 -11.64
N LEU A 557 -7.99 -4.75 -11.99
CA LEU A 557 -8.32 -4.38 -13.38
C LEU A 557 -7.14 -4.60 -14.32
N ASN A 558 -5.98 -4.05 -13.96
CA ASN A 558 -4.79 -4.12 -14.78
C ASN A 558 -4.24 -5.55 -14.87
N GLU A 559 -4.32 -6.30 -13.77
CA GLU A 559 -3.87 -7.70 -13.73
C GLU A 559 -4.76 -8.62 -14.60
N LEU A 560 -6.08 -8.43 -14.58
CA LEU A 560 -6.99 -9.17 -15.46
C LEU A 560 -6.67 -8.93 -16.94
N VAL A 561 -6.36 -7.68 -17.33
CA VAL A 561 -5.96 -7.35 -18.71
C VAL A 561 -4.62 -8.00 -19.06
N ALA A 562 -3.62 -7.89 -18.19
CA ALA A 562 -2.31 -8.50 -18.40
C ALA A 562 -2.40 -10.04 -18.52
N LEU A 563 -3.18 -10.69 -17.66
CA LEU A 563 -3.39 -12.14 -17.73
C LEU A 563 -4.15 -12.57 -18.98
N LYS A 564 -5.13 -11.78 -19.43
CA LYS A 564 -5.77 -12.04 -20.73
C LYS A 564 -4.77 -11.96 -21.88
N ALA A 565 -3.82 -11.05 -21.83
CA ALA A 565 -2.75 -10.97 -22.82
C ALA A 565 -1.79 -12.17 -22.73
N GLU A 566 -1.38 -12.56 -21.51
CA GLU A 566 -0.51 -13.72 -21.25
C GLU A 566 -1.14 -15.05 -21.73
N LEU A 567 -2.43 -15.27 -21.43
CA LEU A 567 -3.23 -16.39 -21.94
C LEU A 567 -3.55 -16.23 -23.44
N GLY A 568 -3.35 -15.03 -23.98
CA GLY A 568 -3.71 -14.58 -25.32
C GLY A 568 -5.18 -14.79 -25.66
N ILE A 569 -6.05 -14.47 -24.72
CA ILE A 569 -7.50 -14.33 -24.93
C ILE A 569 -7.92 -12.85 -24.94
N LEU A 570 -6.95 -11.93 -24.90
CA LEU A 570 -7.16 -10.51 -25.17
C LEU A 570 -7.38 -10.30 -26.68
N ILE A 571 -8.61 -9.96 -27.04
CA ILE A 571 -9.06 -9.84 -28.43
C ILE A 571 -9.62 -8.44 -28.70
N ASP A 572 -9.49 -7.99 -29.94
CA ASP A 572 -10.13 -6.77 -30.42
C ASP A 572 -11.64 -7.00 -30.71
N PRO A 573 -12.42 -5.95 -31.02
CA PRO A 573 -13.84 -6.08 -31.33
C PRO A 573 -14.16 -6.99 -32.53
N ALA A 574 -13.18 -7.26 -33.41
CA ALA A 574 -13.32 -8.17 -34.54
C ALA A 574 -12.90 -9.62 -34.18
N GLY A 575 -12.60 -9.91 -32.91
CA GLY A 575 -12.18 -11.22 -32.42
C GLY A 575 -10.71 -11.56 -32.67
N ARG A 576 -9.87 -10.59 -33.07
CA ARG A 576 -8.45 -10.82 -33.38
C ARG A 576 -7.59 -10.60 -32.14
N ARG A 577 -6.70 -11.55 -31.85
CA ARG A 577 -5.73 -11.50 -30.74
C ARG A 577 -4.81 -10.27 -30.82
N LEU A 578 -4.49 -9.70 -29.67
CA LEU A 578 -3.40 -8.74 -29.49
C LEU A 578 -2.15 -9.47 -28.99
N SER A 579 -1.24 -9.82 -29.91
CA SER A 579 -0.02 -10.59 -29.60
C SER A 579 1.28 -9.85 -29.87
N GLN A 580 1.21 -8.59 -30.33
CA GLN A 580 2.38 -7.81 -30.74
C GLN A 580 3.00 -7.02 -29.58
N TYR A 581 2.32 -6.96 -28.45
CA TYR A 581 2.72 -6.19 -27.28
C TYR A 581 2.87 -7.09 -26.06
N ASP A 582 3.93 -6.84 -25.30
CA ASP A 582 4.12 -7.35 -23.96
C ASP A 582 3.37 -6.45 -22.96
N ILE A 583 2.35 -7.01 -22.31
CA ILE A 583 1.44 -6.30 -21.41
C ILE A 583 1.62 -6.86 -20.01
N THR A 584 2.11 -6.01 -19.11
CA THR A 584 2.39 -6.39 -17.72
C THR A 584 1.90 -5.33 -16.75
N VAL A 585 1.79 -5.67 -15.47
CA VAL A 585 1.50 -4.70 -14.40
C VAL A 585 2.78 -4.39 -13.64
N ALA A 586 2.99 -3.11 -13.31
CA ALA A 586 3.98 -2.70 -12.33
C ALA A 586 3.50 -1.43 -11.60
N ASP A 587 3.67 -1.41 -10.28
CA ASP A 587 3.20 -0.37 -9.38
C ASP A 587 1.72 -0.06 -9.56
N THR A 588 0.90 -1.11 -9.69
CA THR A 588 -0.54 -1.07 -9.99
C THR A 588 -0.91 -0.46 -11.35
N GLU A 589 0.05 -0.13 -12.21
CA GLU A 589 -0.18 0.40 -13.56
C GLU A 589 -0.02 -0.65 -14.66
N LEU A 590 -0.86 -0.57 -15.69
CA LEU A 590 -0.67 -1.35 -16.91
C LEU A 590 0.46 -0.75 -17.75
N ILE A 591 1.42 -1.58 -18.14
CA ILE A 591 2.53 -1.19 -19.00
C ILE A 591 2.52 -2.06 -20.25
N MET A 592 2.51 -1.40 -21.40
CA MET A 592 2.53 -2.05 -22.72
C MET A 592 3.79 -1.65 -23.46
N ALA A 593 4.55 -2.64 -23.93
CA ALA A 593 5.74 -2.42 -24.76
C ALA A 593 5.70 -3.32 -25.99
N ASP A 594 6.26 -2.86 -27.10
CA ASP A 594 6.41 -3.70 -28.29
C ASP A 594 7.56 -4.73 -28.13
N ALA A 595 7.76 -5.58 -29.14
CA ALA A 595 8.87 -6.55 -29.14
C ALA A 595 10.27 -5.91 -29.04
N SER A 596 10.40 -4.62 -29.34
CA SER A 596 11.64 -3.85 -29.26
C SER A 596 11.89 -3.24 -27.88
N GLY A 597 10.90 -3.31 -26.98
CA GLY A 597 10.90 -2.69 -25.65
C GLY A 597 10.48 -1.22 -25.65
N GLU A 598 9.96 -0.71 -26.77
CA GLU A 598 9.44 0.65 -26.85
C GLU A 598 8.04 0.69 -26.22
N LEU A 599 7.82 1.64 -25.31
CA LEU A 599 6.53 1.82 -24.65
C LEU A 599 5.47 2.26 -25.66
N PHE A 600 4.29 1.63 -25.60
CA PHE A 600 3.17 1.99 -26.44
C PHE A 600 2.75 3.45 -26.19
N ARG A 601 2.52 4.19 -27.28
CA ARG A 601 2.00 5.56 -27.24
C ARG A 601 0.85 5.70 -28.22
N TYR A 602 -0.30 6.13 -27.72
CA TYR A 602 -1.41 6.52 -28.57
C TYR A 602 -1.23 7.95 -29.08
N GLN A 603 -1.35 8.13 -30.39
CA GLN A 603 -1.42 9.42 -31.06
C GLN A 603 -2.50 9.35 -32.13
N VAL A 604 -3.21 10.46 -32.33
CA VAL A 604 -4.21 10.53 -33.40
C VAL A 604 -3.49 10.35 -34.76
N PRO A 605 -3.87 9.35 -35.56
CA PRO A 605 -3.27 9.15 -36.88
C PRO A 605 -3.51 10.38 -37.76
N GLN A 606 -2.45 10.86 -38.44
CA GLN A 606 -2.58 12.00 -39.37
C GLN A 606 -3.12 11.52 -40.72
N PRO A 607 -3.98 12.30 -41.41
CA PRO A 607 -4.31 12.01 -42.79
C PRO A 607 -3.02 12.10 -43.61
N GLY A 608 -2.62 11.00 -44.26
CA GLY A 608 -1.40 10.98 -45.07
C GLY A 608 -1.40 12.05 -46.17
N PRO A 609 -0.24 12.50 -46.66
CA PRO A 609 -0.17 13.48 -47.74
C PRO A 609 -0.84 12.91 -48.98
N THR A 610 -1.99 13.47 -49.36
CA THR A 610 -2.59 13.23 -50.66
C THR A 610 -1.62 13.71 -51.73
N GLY A 611 -1.18 12.81 -52.59
CA GLY A 611 -0.45 13.17 -53.80
C GLY A 611 -1.15 14.33 -54.52
N ILE A 612 -0.35 15.24 -55.04
CA ILE A 612 -0.76 16.49 -55.68
C ILE A 612 -1.84 16.21 -56.74
N GLY A 613 -3.05 16.72 -56.50
CA GLY A 613 -4.12 16.82 -57.50
C GLY A 613 -5.33 15.94 -57.24
N GLY A 614 -6.43 16.57 -56.81
CA GLY A 614 -7.80 16.08 -57.05
C GLY A 614 -8.49 15.41 -55.87
N ALA A 615 -9.61 16.03 -55.45
CA ALA A 615 -10.71 15.50 -54.64
C ALA A 615 -10.36 14.71 -53.36
N ARG A 616 -10.88 15.19 -52.21
CA ARG A 616 -11.03 14.40 -50.98
C ARG A 616 -11.91 13.18 -51.29
N SER A 617 -11.32 12.08 -51.76
CA SER A 617 -12.01 10.82 -51.99
C SER A 617 -12.08 10.02 -50.69
N ALA A 618 -13.16 9.24 -50.53
CA ALA A 618 -13.47 8.42 -49.36
C ALA A 618 -12.38 7.41 -48.94
N GLY A 619 -11.30 7.26 -49.73
CA GLY A 619 -10.16 6.38 -49.44
C GLY A 619 -9.19 6.89 -48.37
N ALA A 620 -9.02 8.22 -48.21
CA ALA A 620 -8.11 8.76 -47.18
C ALA A 620 -8.61 8.49 -45.74
N THR A 621 -9.93 8.53 -45.55
CA THR A 621 -10.60 8.18 -44.28
C THR A 621 -10.50 6.69 -43.94
N GLN A 622 -10.22 5.83 -44.93
CA GLN A 622 -10.07 4.38 -44.74
C GLN A 622 -8.67 3.99 -44.23
N SER A 623 -7.65 4.80 -44.53
CA SER A 623 -6.26 4.64 -44.04
C SER A 623 -6.10 5.06 -42.57
N LEU A 624 -6.92 5.98 -42.06
CA LEU A 624 -6.95 6.39 -40.65
C LEU A 624 -7.59 5.31 -39.74
N ARG A 625 -8.56 4.56 -40.29
CA ARG A 625 -9.39 3.55 -39.60
C ARG A 625 -8.69 2.23 -39.25
N HIS A 626 -7.50 1.99 -39.80
CA HIS A 626 -6.80 0.70 -39.69
C HIS A 626 -5.36 0.84 -39.17
N SER A 627 -5.04 1.93 -38.47
CA SER A 627 -3.75 1.97 -37.77
C SER A 627 -3.75 0.96 -36.63
N GLU A 628 -2.69 0.16 -36.51
CA GLU A 628 -2.55 -0.81 -35.42
C GLU A 628 -2.60 -0.11 -34.05
N ILE A 629 -2.12 1.13 -33.96
CA ILE A 629 -2.18 1.97 -32.75
C ILE A 629 -3.63 2.22 -32.31
N GLN A 630 -4.52 2.59 -33.24
CA GLN A 630 -5.94 2.77 -32.93
C GLN A 630 -6.59 1.47 -32.43
N ARG A 631 -6.37 0.37 -33.16
CA ARG A 631 -6.92 -0.95 -32.83
C ARG A 631 -6.51 -1.41 -31.43
N VAL A 632 -5.23 -1.24 -31.07
CA VAL A 632 -4.69 -1.62 -29.76
C VAL A 632 -5.33 -0.79 -28.65
N GLN A 633 -5.38 0.53 -28.82
CA GLN A 633 -6.01 1.43 -27.84
C GLN A 633 -7.48 1.09 -27.63
N GLU A 634 -8.24 0.88 -28.71
CA GLU A 634 -9.65 0.52 -28.66
C GLU A 634 -9.89 -0.81 -27.93
N ALA A 635 -9.09 -1.83 -28.22
CA ALA A 635 -9.22 -3.14 -27.59
C ALA A 635 -8.95 -3.08 -26.08
N ILE A 636 -7.89 -2.37 -25.67
CA ILE A 636 -7.57 -2.21 -24.25
C ILE A 636 -8.66 -1.42 -23.53
N PHE A 637 -9.14 -0.33 -24.12
CA PHE A 637 -10.23 0.45 -23.53
C PHE A 637 -11.50 -0.39 -23.33
N ARG A 638 -11.93 -1.10 -24.38
CA ARG A 638 -13.16 -1.91 -24.35
C ARG A 638 -13.07 -3.06 -23.35
N GLU A 639 -11.91 -3.71 -23.29
CA GLU A 639 -11.66 -4.76 -22.32
C GLU A 639 -11.70 -4.20 -20.89
N LYS A 640 -11.01 -3.09 -20.62
CA LYS A 640 -11.04 -2.43 -19.31
C LYS A 640 -12.45 -1.98 -18.93
N GLN A 641 -13.20 -1.39 -19.86
CA GLN A 641 -14.59 -0.97 -19.66
C GLN A 641 -15.47 -2.16 -19.28
N THR A 642 -15.31 -3.30 -19.95
CA THR A 642 -16.07 -4.53 -19.68
C THR A 642 -15.73 -5.09 -18.31
N LEU A 643 -14.43 -5.27 -18.01
CA LEU A 643 -13.97 -5.77 -16.71
C LEU A 643 -14.42 -4.87 -15.55
N LEU A 644 -14.31 -3.56 -15.71
CA LEU A 644 -14.69 -2.61 -14.68
C LEU A 644 -16.21 -2.55 -14.45
N THR A 645 -17.03 -2.70 -15.49
CA THR A 645 -18.50 -2.65 -15.34
C THR A 645 -19.11 -3.99 -14.93
N GLN A 646 -18.45 -5.11 -15.25
CA GLN A 646 -19.00 -6.45 -15.02
C GLN A 646 -18.29 -7.22 -13.91
N CYS A 647 -16.97 -7.06 -13.75
CA CYS A 647 -16.19 -7.89 -12.84
C CYS A 647 -15.88 -7.23 -11.49
N LEU A 648 -15.52 -5.95 -11.49
CA LEU A 648 -15.01 -5.26 -10.32
C LEU A 648 -16.13 -4.52 -9.60
N LEU A 649 -16.26 -4.74 -8.30
CA LEU A 649 -17.33 -4.17 -7.48
C LEU A 649 -16.73 -3.61 -6.19
N GLY A 650 -17.33 -2.57 -5.62
CA GLY A 650 -16.79 -1.94 -4.41
C GLY A 650 -17.84 -1.26 -3.53
N VAL A 651 -17.61 -1.26 -2.23
CA VAL A 651 -18.41 -0.54 -1.22
C VAL A 651 -17.47 0.17 -0.27
N ASP A 652 -17.81 1.38 0.14
CA ASP A 652 -17.15 2.04 1.27
C ASP A 652 -18.17 2.89 2.04
N SER A 653 -18.04 2.94 3.36
CA SER A 653 -18.91 3.71 4.24
C SER A 653 -18.65 5.20 4.20
N ARG A 654 -17.54 5.64 3.60
CA ARG A 654 -17.11 7.04 3.55
C ARG A 654 -17.21 7.58 2.13
N ILE A 655 -17.97 8.65 1.96
CA ILE A 655 -18.15 9.28 0.65
C ILE A 655 -16.82 9.72 0.01
N ARG A 656 -15.83 10.17 0.81
CA ARG A 656 -14.51 10.57 0.30
C ARG A 656 -13.75 9.42 -0.33
N SER A 657 -13.79 8.24 0.30
CA SER A 657 -13.21 7.01 -0.25
C SER A 657 -13.91 6.59 -1.53
N VAL A 658 -15.26 6.66 -1.56
CA VAL A 658 -16.04 6.38 -2.78
C VAL A 658 -15.63 7.31 -3.93
N LEU A 659 -15.47 8.61 -3.67
CA LEU A 659 -14.99 9.58 -4.67
C LEU A 659 -13.56 9.26 -5.15
N ALA A 660 -12.65 8.93 -4.22
CA ALA A 660 -11.27 8.55 -4.54
C ALA A 660 -11.22 7.29 -5.42
N THR A 661 -11.97 6.25 -5.04
CA THR A 661 -12.08 4.99 -5.80
C THR A 661 -12.61 5.25 -7.21
N ARG A 662 -13.72 5.98 -7.33
CA ARG A 662 -14.33 6.31 -8.64
C ARG A 662 -13.37 7.12 -9.50
N LEU A 663 -12.60 8.04 -8.91
CA LEU A 663 -11.65 8.86 -9.64
C LEU A 663 -10.51 8.00 -10.16
N ARG A 664 -9.90 7.18 -9.29
CA ARG A 664 -8.79 6.27 -9.66
C ARG A 664 -9.16 5.35 -10.82
N LEU A 665 -10.34 4.72 -10.75
CA LEU A 665 -10.84 3.85 -11.82
C LEU A 665 -11.20 4.63 -13.11
N SER A 666 -11.73 5.85 -12.99
CA SER A 666 -12.03 6.69 -14.15
C SER A 666 -10.74 7.18 -14.84
N VAL A 667 -9.72 7.55 -14.07
CA VAL A 667 -8.41 7.95 -14.58
C VAL A 667 -7.74 6.78 -15.29
N GLU A 668 -7.82 5.57 -14.74
CA GLU A 668 -7.31 4.36 -15.39
C GLU A 668 -7.92 4.12 -16.79
N LEU A 669 -9.22 4.35 -16.94
CA LEU A 669 -9.90 4.30 -18.24
C LEU A 669 -9.51 5.47 -19.15
N LEU A 670 -9.42 6.69 -18.60
CA LEU A 670 -9.05 7.89 -19.36
C LEU A 670 -7.71 7.74 -20.06
N ARG A 671 -6.72 7.09 -19.40
CA ARG A 671 -5.40 6.76 -19.99
C ARG A 671 -5.51 6.00 -21.31
N HIS A 672 -6.49 5.12 -21.39
CA HIS A 672 -6.70 4.23 -22.53
C HIS A 672 -7.84 4.70 -23.44
N SER A 673 -8.44 5.86 -23.16
CA SER A 673 -9.47 6.46 -24.04
C SER A 673 -8.89 6.73 -25.44
N TYR A 674 -9.74 6.80 -26.45
CA TYR A 674 -9.31 7.03 -27.83
C TYR A 674 -10.21 8.07 -28.49
N VAL A 675 -9.69 8.66 -29.56
CA VAL A 675 -10.43 9.61 -30.39
C VAL A 675 -11.27 8.83 -31.41
N ILE A 676 -12.56 9.10 -31.44
CA ILE A 676 -13.49 8.60 -32.45
C ILE A 676 -13.52 9.60 -33.60
N ILE A 677 -13.27 9.12 -34.82
CA ILE A 677 -13.35 9.90 -36.06
C ILE A 677 -14.62 9.46 -36.82
N PRO A 678 -15.70 10.27 -36.88
CA PRO A 678 -16.95 9.86 -37.50
C PRO A 678 -16.86 9.69 -39.03
N ALA A 679 -17.10 8.47 -39.55
CA ALA A 679 -17.69 8.23 -40.88
C ALA A 679 -18.22 6.78 -41.03
N ALA A 680 -19.55 6.63 -41.03
CA ALA A 680 -20.40 5.50 -41.43
C ALA A 680 -19.81 4.07 -41.37
N LEU A 681 -20.19 3.31 -40.33
CA LEU A 681 -20.01 1.85 -40.26
C LEU A 681 -21.17 1.14 -41.00
N PRO A 682 -20.93 0.04 -41.75
CA PRO A 682 -21.99 -0.88 -42.09
C PRO A 682 -22.36 -1.71 -40.85
N ILE A 683 -23.60 -1.57 -40.39
CA ILE A 683 -24.14 -2.38 -39.29
C ILE A 683 -24.30 -3.82 -39.80
N THR A 684 -23.58 -4.78 -39.22
CA THR A 684 -23.91 -6.21 -39.33
C THR A 684 -24.61 -6.68 -38.05
N GLU A 685 -25.54 -7.64 -38.16
CA GLU A 685 -26.28 -8.19 -37.00
C GLU A 685 -25.35 -8.75 -35.91
N ALA A 686 -24.16 -9.24 -36.26
CA ALA A 686 -23.13 -9.67 -35.31
C ALA A 686 -22.62 -8.52 -34.40
N SER A 687 -22.64 -7.29 -34.88
CA SER A 687 -22.20 -6.10 -34.12
C SER A 687 -23.15 -5.77 -32.96
N ARG A 688 -24.43 -6.14 -33.07
CA ARG A 688 -25.42 -5.97 -31.99
C ARG A 688 -25.29 -7.03 -30.90
N ALA A 689 -24.75 -8.21 -31.21
CA ALA A 689 -24.62 -9.30 -30.25
C ALA A 689 -23.37 -9.16 -29.36
N ASN A 690 -22.32 -8.49 -29.85
CA ASN A 690 -21.01 -8.37 -29.17
C ASN A 690 -20.80 -7.05 -28.41
N GLY A 691 -21.86 -6.39 -27.96
CA GLY A 691 -21.73 -5.22 -27.08
C GLY A 691 -21.15 -3.98 -27.76
N ALA A 692 -21.38 -3.78 -29.06
CA ALA A 692 -21.12 -2.47 -29.66
C ALA A 692 -21.89 -1.40 -28.86
N SER A 693 -21.15 -0.42 -28.35
CA SER A 693 -21.69 0.70 -27.59
C SER A 693 -22.92 1.27 -28.31
N LEU A 694 -24.09 1.22 -27.67
CA LEU A 694 -25.32 1.88 -28.14
C LEU A 694 -25.08 3.36 -28.47
N VAL A 695 -24.05 3.95 -27.85
CA VAL A 695 -23.57 5.31 -28.10
C VAL A 695 -23.09 5.50 -29.54
N SER A 696 -22.47 4.49 -30.16
CA SER A 696 -21.98 4.57 -31.54
C SER A 696 -23.11 4.80 -32.53
N THR A 697 -24.25 4.10 -32.39
CA THR A 697 -25.39 4.25 -33.31
C THR A 697 -26.03 5.65 -33.29
N THR A 698 -26.01 6.35 -32.15
CA THR A 698 -26.61 7.69 -32.01
C THR A 698 -25.67 8.80 -32.48
N LEU A 699 -24.35 8.63 -32.27
CA LEU A 699 -23.31 9.57 -32.67
C LEU A 699 -22.94 9.51 -34.17
N MET A 700 -23.42 8.52 -34.93
CA MET A 700 -23.10 8.38 -36.38
C MET A 700 -23.69 9.48 -37.27
N SER A 701 -24.54 10.36 -36.73
CA SER A 701 -25.23 11.45 -37.44
C SER A 701 -24.46 12.78 -37.40
N GLU A 702 -23.35 12.86 -36.66
CA GLU A 702 -22.64 14.10 -36.32
C GLU A 702 -21.79 14.66 -37.50
N PRO A 703 -21.69 16.00 -37.65
CA PRO A 703 -20.65 16.63 -38.47
C PRO A 703 -19.25 16.33 -37.91
N ALA A 704 -18.22 16.51 -38.74
CA ALA A 704 -16.82 16.26 -38.39
C ALA A 704 -16.38 17.01 -37.12
N GLY A 705 -16.22 16.25 -36.03
CA GLY A 705 -15.57 16.64 -34.78
C GLY A 705 -14.87 15.42 -34.18
N GLU A 706 -13.81 15.64 -33.40
CA GLU A 706 -13.07 14.59 -32.69
C GLU A 706 -13.71 14.36 -31.32
N TRP A 707 -14.00 13.10 -30.97
CA TRP A 707 -14.66 12.73 -29.71
C TRP A 707 -13.78 11.81 -28.90
N LEU A 708 -13.76 11.93 -27.58
CA LEU A 708 -13.22 10.87 -26.74
C LEU A 708 -14.28 9.80 -26.52
N GLU A 709 -13.88 8.52 -26.55
CA GLU A 709 -14.77 7.44 -26.13
C GLU A 709 -15.24 7.67 -24.67
N PRO A 710 -16.57 7.66 -24.44
CA PRO A 710 -17.19 7.80 -23.12
C PRO A 710 -16.66 6.89 -22.01
N ILE A 711 -16.43 7.47 -20.83
CA ILE A 711 -16.15 6.70 -19.61
C ILE A 711 -17.47 6.27 -18.96
N PRO A 712 -17.66 4.98 -18.60
CA PRO A 712 -18.90 4.50 -18.00
C PRO A 712 -19.22 5.18 -16.67
N ASN A 713 -20.49 5.17 -16.30
CA ASN A 713 -20.92 5.63 -14.98
C ASN A 713 -20.63 4.56 -13.92
N LEU A 714 -19.87 4.94 -12.88
CA LEU A 714 -19.43 4.03 -11.81
C LEU A 714 -20.33 4.04 -10.57
N ASP A 715 -21.45 4.76 -10.59
CA ASP A 715 -22.34 4.91 -9.42
C ASP A 715 -22.94 3.58 -8.96
N THR A 716 -23.19 2.66 -9.90
CA THR A 716 -23.70 1.30 -9.63
C THR A 716 -22.61 0.23 -9.56
N VAL A 717 -21.34 0.65 -9.66
CA VAL A 717 -20.15 -0.21 -9.53
C VAL A 717 -19.57 -0.03 -8.13
N ILE A 718 -19.42 1.23 -7.69
CA ILE A 718 -18.87 1.62 -6.38
C ILE A 718 -19.96 2.31 -5.56
N TRP A 719 -20.41 1.65 -4.50
CA TRP A 719 -21.50 2.12 -3.64
C TRP A 719 -21.01 2.82 -2.38
N HIS A 720 -21.73 3.87 -1.99
CA HIS A 720 -21.62 4.47 -0.67
C HIS A 720 -22.54 3.75 0.31
N GLY A 721 -21.97 3.14 1.34
CA GLY A 721 -22.72 2.46 2.39
C GLY A 721 -21.83 1.62 3.31
N ASN A 722 -22.32 1.35 4.52
CA ASN A 722 -21.65 0.52 5.50
C ASN A 722 -21.82 -0.97 5.12
N ALA A 723 -20.76 -1.55 4.58
CA ALA A 723 -20.68 -2.96 4.21
C ALA A 723 -20.99 -3.95 5.35
N LEU A 724 -20.82 -3.53 6.61
CA LEU A 724 -21.10 -4.37 7.77
C LEU A 724 -22.57 -4.37 8.19
N VAL A 725 -23.39 -3.46 7.67
CA VAL A 725 -24.80 -3.29 8.03
C VAL A 725 -25.66 -3.58 6.80
N SER A 726 -26.58 -4.53 6.91
CA SER A 726 -27.53 -4.89 5.85
C SER A 726 -28.92 -5.09 6.45
N ARG A 727 -29.95 -4.62 5.76
CA ARG A 727 -31.35 -4.84 6.14
C ARG A 727 -31.77 -6.27 5.81
N PHE A 728 -31.18 -6.84 4.77
CA PHE A 728 -31.48 -8.19 4.30
C PHE A 728 -30.27 -9.12 4.49
N ALA A 729 -30.53 -10.33 4.98
CA ALA A 729 -29.54 -11.40 4.93
C ALA A 729 -29.35 -11.86 3.47
N THR A 730 -28.20 -12.47 3.16
CA THR A 730 -27.89 -12.96 1.81
C THR A 730 -28.84 -14.06 1.35
N ASP A 731 -29.39 -14.83 2.30
CA ASP A 731 -30.37 -15.91 2.10
C ASP A 731 -31.85 -15.44 2.14
N PHE A 732 -32.11 -14.13 2.20
CA PHE A 732 -33.47 -13.58 2.21
C PHE A 732 -34.32 -14.08 1.03
N ARG A 733 -35.55 -14.51 1.34
CA ARG A 733 -36.55 -15.00 0.38
C ARG A 733 -37.76 -14.08 0.41
N VAL A 734 -38.19 -13.56 -0.74
CA VAL A 734 -39.34 -12.64 -0.78
C VAL A 734 -40.63 -13.33 -0.31
N GLU A 735 -40.70 -14.64 -0.45
CA GLU A 735 -41.79 -15.49 0.02
C GLU A 735 -41.99 -15.41 1.55
N SER A 736 -40.95 -15.05 2.31
CA SER A 736 -41.06 -14.89 3.77
C SER A 736 -41.77 -13.60 4.18
N VAL A 737 -41.97 -12.65 3.25
CA VAL A 737 -42.58 -11.34 3.52
C VAL A 737 -44.08 -11.52 3.73
N ARG A 738 -44.68 -10.96 4.79
CA ARG A 738 -46.12 -11.18 5.09
C ARG A 738 -47.09 -10.51 4.11
N SER A 739 -46.70 -9.39 3.51
CA SER A 739 -47.56 -8.63 2.57
C SER A 739 -47.66 -9.28 1.20
N GLN A 740 -48.85 -9.74 0.82
CA GLN A 740 -49.10 -10.35 -0.50
C GLN A 740 -48.82 -9.39 -1.66
N LEU A 741 -49.25 -8.13 -1.54
CA LEU A 741 -49.04 -7.12 -2.58
C LEU A 741 -47.55 -6.87 -2.85
N LEU A 742 -46.72 -6.85 -1.80
CA LEU A 742 -45.28 -6.68 -1.96
C LEU A 742 -44.62 -7.95 -2.52
N ARG A 743 -45.07 -9.15 -2.11
CA ARG A 743 -44.61 -10.43 -2.68
C ARG A 743 -44.85 -10.51 -4.18
N ASP A 744 -46.01 -10.07 -4.65
CA ASP A 744 -46.38 -10.18 -6.08
C ASP A 744 -45.69 -9.10 -6.93
N ARG A 745 -45.49 -7.89 -6.39
CA ARG A 745 -44.85 -6.76 -7.09
C ARG A 745 -43.33 -6.92 -7.22
N PHE A 746 -42.68 -7.51 -6.22
CA PHE A 746 -41.22 -7.52 -6.13
C PHE A 746 -40.52 -8.27 -7.28
N PRO A 747 -40.94 -9.48 -7.71
CA PRO A 747 -40.28 -10.20 -8.80
C PRO A 747 -40.23 -9.42 -10.12
N VAL A 748 -41.31 -8.72 -10.46
CA VAL A 748 -41.38 -7.89 -11.68
C VAL A 748 -40.45 -6.69 -11.56
N ALA A 749 -40.52 -5.97 -10.43
CA ALA A 749 -39.65 -4.83 -10.17
C ALA A 749 -38.16 -5.23 -10.15
N TRP A 750 -37.87 -6.42 -9.63
CA TRP A 750 -36.53 -7.00 -9.61
C TRP A 750 -36.00 -7.24 -11.02
N GLN A 751 -36.75 -7.93 -11.88
CA GLN A 751 -36.32 -8.20 -13.27
C GLN A 751 -36.04 -6.89 -14.02
N GLN A 752 -36.89 -5.88 -13.85
CA GLN A 752 -36.67 -4.57 -14.43
C GLN A 752 -35.40 -3.89 -13.87
N TYR A 753 -35.20 -3.95 -12.55
CA TYR A 753 -34.02 -3.40 -11.89
C TYR A 753 -32.72 -4.02 -12.42
N ARG A 754 -32.68 -5.35 -12.68
CA ARG A 754 -31.50 -6.00 -13.27
C ARG A 754 -31.10 -5.33 -14.58
N HIS A 755 -32.08 -5.14 -15.47
CA HIS A 755 -31.85 -4.55 -16.77
C HIS A 755 -31.48 -3.05 -16.67
N ASP A 756 -32.12 -2.33 -15.74
CA ASP A 756 -31.89 -0.90 -15.55
C ASP A 756 -30.49 -0.59 -14.99
N VAL A 757 -29.94 -1.45 -14.11
CA VAL A 757 -28.57 -1.30 -13.59
C VAL A 757 -27.54 -1.40 -14.71
N ASP A 758 -27.68 -2.39 -15.59
CA ASP A 758 -26.74 -2.59 -16.69
C ASP A 758 -26.86 -1.49 -17.74
N ALA A 759 -28.09 -1.08 -18.08
CA ALA A 759 -28.33 0.02 -19.01
C ALA A 759 -27.77 1.35 -18.49
N PHE A 760 -27.93 1.64 -17.19
CA PHE A 760 -27.50 2.90 -16.59
C PHE A 760 -25.99 3.16 -16.69
N ARG A 761 -25.16 2.10 -16.64
CA ARG A 761 -23.69 2.21 -16.68
C ARG A 761 -23.16 2.78 -17.99
N LEU A 762 -23.83 2.48 -19.10
CA LEU A 762 -23.39 2.80 -20.47
C LEU A 762 -24.31 3.79 -21.19
N GLU A 763 -25.44 4.18 -20.59
CA GLU A 763 -26.37 5.14 -21.19
C GLU A 763 -25.70 6.51 -21.36
N ALA A 764 -25.85 7.05 -22.57
CA ALA A 764 -25.26 8.31 -23.00
C ALA A 764 -26.29 9.42 -23.13
N ASP A 765 -27.55 9.07 -23.40
CA ASP A 765 -28.61 10.05 -23.49
C ASP A 765 -28.98 10.56 -22.09
N PRO A 766 -28.83 11.87 -21.79
CA PRO A 766 -29.08 12.41 -20.46
C PRO A 766 -30.53 12.18 -19.96
N ILE A 767 -31.51 12.22 -20.86
CA ILE A 767 -32.93 12.07 -20.53
C ILE A 767 -33.22 10.61 -20.14
N ARG A 768 -32.78 9.64 -20.95
CA ARG A 768 -32.92 8.21 -20.65
C ARG A 768 -32.16 7.84 -19.38
N LYS A 769 -30.99 8.43 -19.16
CA LYS A 769 -30.19 8.21 -17.96
C LYS A 769 -30.89 8.69 -16.70
N ASP A 770 -31.54 9.86 -16.73
CA ASP A 770 -32.36 10.35 -15.62
C ASP A 770 -33.62 9.47 -15.40
N GLN A 771 -34.25 8.96 -16.46
CA GLN A 771 -35.34 7.98 -16.34
C GLN A 771 -34.89 6.67 -15.68
N LEU A 772 -33.71 6.15 -16.06
CA LEU A 772 -33.10 4.98 -15.43
C LEU A 772 -32.82 5.26 -13.95
N ARG A 773 -32.23 6.42 -13.63
CA ARG A 773 -31.93 6.81 -12.24
C ARG A 773 -33.20 6.85 -11.38
N LEU A 774 -34.29 7.39 -11.90
CA LEU A 774 -35.59 7.40 -11.21
C LEU A 774 -36.11 5.99 -10.94
N ARG A 775 -36.01 5.07 -11.91
CA ARG A 775 -36.42 3.67 -11.74
C ARG A 775 -35.55 2.93 -10.72
N LEU A 776 -34.24 3.16 -10.72
CA LEU A 776 -33.33 2.64 -9.69
C LEU A 776 -33.72 3.14 -8.28
N ARG A 777 -34.08 4.43 -8.16
CA ARG A 777 -34.58 5.02 -6.91
C ARG A 777 -35.88 4.37 -6.45
N GLN A 778 -36.85 4.20 -7.35
CA GLN A 778 -38.13 3.52 -7.05
C GLN A 778 -37.93 2.08 -6.56
N PHE A 779 -36.96 1.36 -7.12
CA PHE A 779 -36.62 0.02 -6.64
C PHE A 779 -36.03 0.06 -5.22
N ARG A 780 -35.14 1.03 -4.93
CA ARG A 780 -34.62 1.23 -3.57
C ARG A 780 -35.73 1.50 -2.56
N GLU A 781 -36.68 2.38 -2.89
CA GLU A 781 -37.86 2.65 -2.05
C GLU A 781 -38.72 1.39 -1.83
N LEU A 782 -38.85 0.52 -2.84
CA LEU A 782 -39.54 -0.77 -2.68
C LEU A 782 -38.80 -1.69 -1.70
N THR A 783 -37.47 -1.79 -1.79
CA THR A 783 -36.67 -2.57 -0.83
C THR A 783 -36.76 -2.01 0.59
N GLU A 784 -36.87 -0.69 0.73
CA GLU A 784 -37.16 -0.06 2.01
C GLU A 784 -38.50 -0.53 2.55
N GLN A 785 -39.58 -0.41 1.79
CA GLN A 785 -40.91 -0.86 2.22
C GLN A 785 -40.94 -2.34 2.65
N LEU A 786 -40.22 -3.20 1.92
CA LEU A 786 -40.07 -4.62 2.25
C LEU A 786 -39.39 -4.84 3.60
N ALA A 787 -38.31 -4.12 3.89
CA ALA A 787 -37.57 -4.25 5.15
C ALA A 787 -38.40 -3.85 6.38
N LEU A 788 -39.44 -3.02 6.17
CA LEU A 788 -40.25 -2.46 7.24
C LEU A 788 -41.48 -3.31 7.58
N VAL A 789 -42.06 -4.00 6.59
CA VAL A 789 -43.41 -4.58 6.74
C VAL A 789 -43.52 -5.68 7.80
N ASP A 790 -42.41 -6.37 8.09
CA ASP A 790 -42.37 -7.47 9.06
C ASP A 790 -41.81 -7.06 10.44
N GLN A 791 -41.45 -5.79 10.63
CA GLN A 791 -40.97 -5.30 11.92
C GLN A 791 -42.14 -5.08 12.88
N LYS A 792 -42.02 -5.65 14.10
CA LYS A 792 -43.05 -5.53 15.15
C LYS A 792 -43.37 -4.06 15.45
N GLU A 793 -42.35 -3.21 15.48
CA GLU A 793 -42.49 -1.78 15.71
C GLU A 793 -43.30 -1.07 14.62
N TYR A 794 -43.18 -1.49 13.35
CA TYR A 794 -44.00 -0.96 12.26
C TYR A 794 -45.46 -1.40 12.38
N ALA A 795 -45.70 -2.66 12.78
CA ALA A 795 -47.04 -3.14 13.08
C ALA A 795 -47.67 -2.40 14.27
N ASP A 796 -46.92 -2.15 15.34
CA ASP A 796 -47.35 -1.34 16.49
C ASP A 796 -47.71 0.09 16.05
N ILE A 797 -46.88 0.71 15.21
CA ILE A 797 -47.15 2.06 14.64
C ILE A 797 -48.47 2.03 13.85
N ARG A 798 -48.67 1.03 12.97
CA ARG A 798 -49.92 0.88 12.20
C ARG A 798 -51.14 0.66 13.09
N GLN A 799 -51.01 -0.12 14.15
CA GLN A 799 -52.08 -0.30 15.13
C GLN A 799 -52.41 1.00 15.86
N LEU A 800 -51.39 1.78 16.26
CA LEU A 800 -51.57 3.08 16.88
C LEU A 800 -52.19 4.09 15.90
N GLU A 801 -51.78 4.12 14.63
CA GLU A 801 -52.40 4.93 13.58
C GLU A 801 -53.88 4.56 13.40
N THR A 802 -54.18 3.27 13.38
CA THR A 802 -55.56 2.77 13.24
C THR A 802 -56.40 3.15 14.46
N ARG A 803 -55.88 2.99 15.68
CA ARG A 803 -56.55 3.40 16.92
C ARG A 803 -56.77 4.91 16.98
N LEU A 804 -55.78 5.70 16.56
CA LEU A 804 -55.89 7.16 16.49
C LEU A 804 -56.95 7.56 15.46
N ALA A 805 -56.95 6.96 14.27
CA ALA A 805 -57.96 7.20 13.25
C ALA A 805 -59.37 6.81 13.71
N GLN A 806 -59.51 5.67 14.39
CA GLN A 806 -60.77 5.23 15.00
C GLN A 806 -61.25 6.21 16.08
N ALA A 807 -60.36 6.60 17.00
CA ALA A 807 -60.67 7.58 18.05
C ALA A 807 -61.08 8.94 17.48
N THR A 808 -60.51 9.32 16.33
CA THR A 808 -60.83 10.58 15.62
C THR A 808 -62.14 10.49 14.80
N GLN A 809 -62.59 9.28 14.44
CA GLN A 809 -63.81 9.04 13.64
C GLN A 809 -65.06 8.73 14.47
N THR A 810 -64.93 8.41 15.76
CA THR A 810 -66.09 8.25 16.66
C THR A 810 -66.77 9.60 16.89
N PHE A 811 -67.95 9.80 16.31
CA PHE A 811 -68.84 10.97 16.51
C PHE A 811 -69.59 10.95 17.86
N ASP A 812 -69.06 10.27 18.88
CA ASP A 812 -69.59 10.38 20.24
C ASP A 812 -68.92 11.58 20.92
N PHE A 813 -69.73 12.52 21.40
CA PHE A 813 -69.32 13.78 22.06
C PHE A 813 -68.51 13.60 23.37
N VAL A 814 -67.95 12.41 23.63
CA VAL A 814 -67.23 12.04 24.86
C VAL A 814 -66.03 11.13 24.54
N THR A 815 -65.28 11.36 23.47
CA THR A 815 -63.87 10.95 23.44
C THR A 815 -63.04 12.03 24.15
N PRO A 816 -62.38 11.74 25.29
CA PRO A 816 -61.58 12.74 25.99
C PRO A 816 -60.41 13.19 25.11
N ASP A 817 -60.22 14.50 24.93
CA ASP A 817 -59.07 15.08 24.20
C ASP A 817 -57.73 14.50 24.70
N ASP A 818 -57.63 14.17 25.98
CA ASP A 818 -56.49 13.52 26.62
C ASP A 818 -56.15 12.15 26.02
N ALA A 819 -57.14 11.39 25.52
CA ALA A 819 -56.93 10.07 24.92
C ALA A 819 -56.35 10.17 23.51
N VAL A 820 -56.84 11.12 22.71
CA VAL A 820 -56.29 11.43 21.37
C VAL A 820 -54.88 12.01 21.51
N GLN A 821 -54.66 12.91 22.47
CA GLN A 821 -53.33 13.46 22.77
C GLN A 821 -52.37 12.36 23.24
N GLY A 822 -52.80 11.49 24.16
CA GLY A 822 -51.99 10.37 24.64
C GLY A 822 -51.61 9.36 23.54
N LEU A 823 -52.54 9.03 22.65
CA LEU A 823 -52.26 8.20 21.47
C LEU A 823 -51.31 8.90 20.49
N THR A 824 -51.47 10.22 20.29
CA THR A 824 -50.59 11.02 19.42
C THR A 824 -49.17 11.08 19.96
N GLU A 825 -48.97 11.28 21.26
CA GLU A 825 -47.66 11.27 21.91
C GLU A 825 -47.01 9.89 21.85
N GLN A 826 -47.77 8.81 22.11
CA GLN A 826 -47.26 7.44 21.97
C GLN A 826 -46.86 7.12 20.53
N LEU A 827 -47.70 7.50 19.55
CA LEU A 827 -47.42 7.35 18.13
C LEU A 827 -46.17 8.14 17.74
N THR A 828 -46.02 9.38 18.21
CA THR A 828 -44.87 10.24 17.93
C THR A 828 -43.59 9.65 18.51
N ARG A 829 -43.60 9.21 19.79
CA ARG A 829 -42.45 8.54 20.42
C ARG A 829 -42.06 7.25 19.71
N LYS A 830 -43.05 6.41 19.34
CA LYS A 830 -42.80 5.17 18.58
C LYS A 830 -42.25 5.47 17.19
N LYS A 831 -42.80 6.48 16.49
CA LYS A 831 -42.29 6.96 15.19
C LYS A 831 -40.87 7.50 15.29
N GLN A 832 -40.55 8.30 16.31
CA GLN A 832 -39.20 8.82 16.53
C GLN A 832 -38.18 7.71 16.85
N ALA A 833 -38.51 6.80 17.78
CA ALA A 833 -37.64 5.66 18.10
C ALA A 833 -37.43 4.75 16.88
N TYR A 834 -38.48 4.57 16.07
CA TYR A 834 -38.41 3.82 14.82
C TYR A 834 -37.58 4.54 13.75
N GLN A 835 -37.72 5.85 13.59
CA GLN A 835 -36.89 6.66 12.71
C GLN A 835 -35.41 6.60 13.11
N GLN A 836 -35.10 6.73 14.40
CA GLN A 836 -33.72 6.59 14.91
C GLN A 836 -33.12 5.22 14.57
N LYS A 837 -33.90 4.13 14.71
CA LYS A 837 -33.47 2.79 14.27
C LYS A 837 -33.23 2.74 12.76
N GLN A 838 -34.11 3.35 11.96
CA GLN A 838 -33.98 3.39 10.52
C GLN A 838 -32.76 4.17 10.04
N THR A 839 -32.36 5.25 10.71
CA THR A 839 -31.18 6.04 10.35
C THR A 839 -29.91 5.18 10.32
N PHE A 840 -29.76 4.26 11.29
CA PHE A 840 -28.64 3.32 11.33
C PHE A 840 -28.60 2.39 10.10
N TYR A 841 -29.76 1.87 9.65
CA TYR A 841 -29.85 1.04 8.45
C TYR A 841 -29.86 1.83 7.13
N ARG A 842 -30.20 3.13 7.16
CA ARG A 842 -30.18 4.01 5.97
C ARG A 842 -28.76 4.13 5.40
N GLN A 843 -27.76 4.07 6.28
CA GLN A 843 -26.35 4.07 5.92
C GLN A 843 -25.81 2.67 5.60
N GLY A 844 -26.59 1.60 5.77
CA GLY A 844 -26.19 0.23 5.46
C GLY A 844 -26.17 -0.10 3.96
N PHE A 845 -25.47 -1.16 3.60
CA PHE A 845 -25.42 -1.69 2.24
C PHE A 845 -26.06 -3.08 2.14
N ASP A 846 -27.10 -3.19 1.31
CA ASP A 846 -27.80 -4.45 1.06
C ASP A 846 -27.12 -5.28 -0.03
N TRP A 847 -26.21 -6.16 0.37
CA TRP A 847 -25.41 -7.00 -0.52
C TRP A 847 -26.22 -7.79 -1.56
N ARG A 848 -27.40 -8.25 -1.17
CA ARG A 848 -28.31 -8.99 -2.05
C ARG A 848 -28.83 -8.16 -3.22
N PHE A 849 -28.99 -6.85 -3.04
CA PHE A 849 -29.62 -5.96 -4.01
C PHE A 849 -28.64 -4.98 -4.64
N GLY A 850 -27.45 -4.79 -4.07
CA GLY A 850 -26.45 -3.88 -4.62
C GLY A 850 -26.00 -4.23 -6.03
N TRP A 851 -25.94 -5.53 -6.37
CA TRP A 851 -25.58 -5.99 -7.71
C TRP A 851 -26.41 -7.19 -8.17
N PRO A 852 -27.21 -7.04 -9.23
CA PRO A 852 -27.93 -8.14 -9.88
C PRO A 852 -27.07 -9.35 -10.29
N ALA A 853 -25.80 -9.11 -10.62
CA ALA A 853 -24.92 -10.11 -11.20
C ALA A 853 -24.42 -11.18 -10.21
N VAL A 854 -24.66 -11.00 -8.90
CA VAL A 854 -24.33 -12.01 -7.86
C VAL A 854 -25.54 -12.88 -7.48
N LEU A 855 -26.64 -12.75 -8.23
CA LEU A 855 -27.83 -13.57 -8.09
C LEU A 855 -28.03 -14.47 -9.33
N ASP A 856 -28.50 -15.70 -9.12
CA ASP A 856 -28.86 -16.61 -10.20
C ASP A 856 -30.19 -16.20 -10.88
N GLU A 857 -30.66 -16.99 -11.85
CA GLU A 857 -31.94 -16.74 -12.53
C GLU A 857 -33.14 -16.82 -11.58
N GLY A 858 -33.05 -17.64 -10.53
CA GLY A 858 -34.05 -17.78 -9.46
C GLY A 858 -33.93 -16.72 -8.37
N GLY A 859 -32.99 -15.78 -8.48
CA GLY A 859 -32.74 -14.74 -7.49
C GLY A 859 -32.03 -15.23 -6.22
N THR A 860 -31.45 -16.43 -6.20
CA THR A 860 -30.63 -16.90 -5.06
C THR A 860 -29.26 -16.24 -5.10
N PHE A 861 -28.72 -15.89 -3.92
CA PHE A 861 -27.38 -15.32 -3.81
C PHE A 861 -26.31 -16.36 -4.10
N VAL A 862 -25.56 -16.14 -5.19
CA VAL A 862 -24.49 -17.04 -5.66
C VAL A 862 -23.17 -16.70 -4.96
N GLY A 863 -22.94 -15.42 -4.68
CA GLY A 863 -21.73 -14.91 -4.05
C GLY A 863 -20.65 -14.48 -5.05
N PHE A 864 -19.49 -14.10 -4.50
CA PHE A 864 -18.36 -13.57 -5.25
C PHE A 864 -17.28 -14.62 -5.46
N ASP A 865 -16.53 -14.49 -6.55
CA ASP A 865 -15.35 -15.30 -6.85
C ASP A 865 -14.15 -14.92 -5.97
N LEU A 866 -13.98 -13.63 -5.71
CA LEU A 866 -12.89 -13.08 -4.91
C LEU A 866 -13.37 -11.88 -4.09
N VAL A 867 -13.06 -11.89 -2.80
CA VAL A 867 -13.16 -10.75 -1.89
C VAL A 867 -11.74 -10.30 -1.57
N ILE A 868 -11.40 -9.05 -1.89
CA ILE A 868 -10.04 -8.54 -1.77
C ILE A 868 -10.04 -7.11 -1.24
N GLY A 869 -9.07 -6.74 -0.42
CA GLY A 869 -8.94 -5.37 0.07
C GLY A 869 -8.13 -5.22 1.35
N GLU A 870 -8.25 -4.05 1.95
CA GLU A 870 -7.59 -3.65 3.20
C GLU A 870 -8.64 -3.11 4.18
N PRO A 871 -9.25 -3.99 5.00
CA PRO A 871 -10.33 -3.58 5.90
C PRO A 871 -9.88 -2.57 6.96
N PRO A 872 -10.77 -1.65 7.39
CA PRO A 872 -10.45 -0.64 8.39
C PRO A 872 -10.20 -1.26 9.78
N THR A 873 -9.28 -0.65 10.54
CA THR A 873 -8.80 -1.20 11.83
C THR A 873 -9.46 -0.58 13.06
N GLY A 874 -10.30 0.43 12.87
CA GLY A 874 -11.02 1.16 13.92
C GLY A 874 -12.07 0.33 14.66
N ARG A 875 -12.85 1.00 15.52
CA ARG A 875 -13.95 0.37 16.27
C ARG A 875 -15.24 0.33 15.44
N PRO A 876 -16.01 -0.77 15.48
CA PRO A 876 -17.35 -0.78 14.90
C PRO A 876 -18.21 0.31 15.53
N ASP A 877 -19.05 0.97 14.73
CA ASP A 877 -20.02 1.93 15.26
C ASP A 877 -21.13 1.18 16.00
N GLU A 878 -21.01 1.13 17.33
CA GLU A 878 -21.97 0.48 18.22
C GLU A 878 -23.14 1.39 18.63
N SER A 879 -23.31 2.56 18.01
CA SER A 879 -24.44 3.45 18.30
C SER A 879 -25.79 2.83 17.92
N GLY A 880 -26.87 3.28 18.57
CA GLY A 880 -28.23 2.76 18.34
C GLY A 880 -28.33 1.24 18.57
N ASP A 881 -28.82 0.52 17.56
CA ASP A 881 -28.99 -0.95 17.58
C ASP A 881 -27.70 -1.71 17.14
N GLY A 882 -26.60 -1.00 16.83
CA GLY A 882 -25.38 -1.57 16.22
C GLY A 882 -24.79 -2.73 17.01
N ARG A 883 -24.68 -2.60 18.35
CA ARG A 883 -24.18 -3.68 19.23
C ARG A 883 -24.99 -4.97 19.12
N SER A 884 -26.32 -4.86 19.06
CA SER A 884 -27.22 -6.02 18.94
C SER A 884 -27.10 -6.64 17.55
N LEU A 885 -27.07 -5.81 16.52
CA LEU A 885 -26.92 -6.24 15.13
C LEU A 885 -25.60 -7.00 14.93
N PHE A 886 -24.47 -6.43 15.36
CA PHE A 886 -23.16 -7.06 15.13
C PHE A 886 -23.02 -8.37 15.88
N ARG A 887 -23.51 -8.45 17.12
CA ARG A 887 -23.54 -9.71 17.87
C ARG A 887 -24.35 -10.81 17.17
N LYS A 888 -25.47 -10.45 16.53
CA LYS A 888 -26.32 -11.38 15.79
C LYS A 888 -25.73 -11.75 14.43
N THR A 889 -25.14 -10.79 13.73
CA THR A 889 -24.69 -10.92 12.33
C THR A 889 -23.30 -11.54 12.23
N TYR A 890 -22.45 -11.30 13.23
CA TYR A 890 -21.06 -11.74 13.28
C TYR A 890 -20.75 -12.56 14.54
N PRO A 891 -21.48 -13.66 14.79
CA PRO A 891 -21.32 -14.43 16.02
C PRO A 891 -19.93 -15.06 16.16
N ASN A 892 -19.18 -15.22 15.06
CA ASN A 892 -17.87 -15.87 15.09
C ASN A 892 -16.73 -14.90 15.43
N THR A 893 -16.91 -13.60 15.16
CA THR A 893 -15.83 -12.60 15.30
C THR A 893 -16.17 -11.45 16.25
N TYR A 894 -17.44 -11.17 16.51
CA TYR A 894 -17.84 -10.02 17.31
C TYR A 894 -17.58 -10.21 18.81
N THR A 895 -16.87 -9.24 19.40
CA THR A 895 -16.79 -9.01 20.85
C THR A 895 -16.88 -7.51 21.12
N SER A 896 -17.16 -7.09 22.36
CA SER A 896 -17.10 -5.67 22.74
C SER A 896 -15.68 -5.06 22.62
N ARG A 897 -14.66 -5.89 22.35
CA ARG A 897 -13.28 -5.48 22.10
C ARG A 897 -12.86 -5.62 20.63
N ALA A 898 -13.73 -6.11 19.75
CA ALA A 898 -13.41 -6.36 18.36
C ALA A 898 -13.14 -5.06 17.59
N SER A 899 -12.15 -5.13 16.69
CA SER A 899 -11.93 -4.12 15.65
C SER A 899 -12.78 -4.42 14.42
N GLN A 900 -13.05 -3.40 13.60
CA GLN A 900 -13.85 -3.52 12.38
C GLN A 900 -13.33 -4.61 11.44
N TYR A 901 -12.00 -4.69 11.22
CA TYR A 901 -11.41 -5.68 10.32
C TYR A 901 -11.81 -7.12 10.66
N GLN A 902 -12.04 -7.45 11.94
CA GLN A 902 -12.45 -8.79 12.35
C GLN A 902 -13.84 -9.14 11.80
N LEU A 903 -14.77 -8.17 11.85
CA LEU A 903 -16.11 -8.32 11.28
C LEU A 903 -16.07 -8.36 9.75
N TYR A 904 -15.14 -7.64 9.13
CA TYR A 904 -14.93 -7.69 7.68
C TYR A 904 -14.41 -9.05 7.20
N VAL A 905 -13.58 -9.77 7.98
CA VAL A 905 -13.17 -11.15 7.65
C VAL A 905 -14.40 -12.07 7.60
N GLU A 906 -15.26 -12.00 8.61
CA GLU A 906 -16.50 -12.79 8.62
C GLU A 906 -17.44 -12.39 7.48
N ARG A 907 -17.66 -11.07 7.28
CA ARG A 907 -18.43 -10.56 6.15
C ARG A 907 -17.87 -11.07 4.82
N GLY A 908 -16.58 -10.94 4.58
CA GLY A 908 -15.95 -11.36 3.32
C GLY A 908 -16.16 -12.84 3.03
N LEU A 909 -15.91 -13.72 4.01
CA LEU A 909 -16.15 -15.15 3.85
C LEU A 909 -17.62 -15.51 3.63
N THR A 910 -18.57 -14.75 4.20
CA THR A 910 -20.02 -14.97 3.96
C THR A 910 -20.48 -14.51 2.57
N LEU A 911 -19.73 -13.63 1.91
CA LEU A 911 -20.04 -13.14 0.57
C LEU A 911 -19.52 -14.08 -0.53
N LEU A 912 -18.53 -14.91 -0.22
CA LEU A 912 -17.92 -15.82 -1.20
C LEU A 912 -18.86 -16.95 -1.61
N ARG A 913 -18.81 -17.28 -2.90
CA ARG A 913 -19.34 -18.55 -3.40
C ARG A 913 -18.47 -19.73 -2.90
N PRO A 914 -18.95 -20.98 -2.97
CA PRO A 914 -18.10 -22.14 -2.71
C PRO A 914 -16.82 -22.12 -3.56
N ASN A 915 -15.66 -22.38 -2.94
CA ASN A 915 -14.32 -22.25 -3.54
C ASN A 915 -13.89 -20.83 -3.96
N GLY A 916 -14.65 -19.79 -3.62
CA GLY A 916 -14.20 -18.40 -3.74
C GLY A 916 -13.03 -18.09 -2.79
N TRP A 917 -12.31 -17.00 -3.06
CA TRP A 917 -11.09 -16.63 -2.35
C TRP A 917 -11.28 -15.33 -1.57
N LEU A 918 -10.77 -15.26 -0.34
CA LEU A 918 -10.64 -14.05 0.45
C LEU A 918 -9.15 -13.70 0.56
N VAL A 919 -8.79 -12.45 0.25
CA VAL A 919 -7.44 -11.92 0.40
C VAL A 919 -7.51 -10.57 1.10
N TYR A 920 -7.03 -10.51 2.34
CA TYR A 920 -6.96 -9.25 3.08
C TYR A 920 -5.55 -8.96 3.58
N ALA A 921 -5.20 -7.67 3.54
CA ALA A 921 -4.16 -7.12 4.38
C ALA A 921 -4.76 -6.69 5.72
N LEU A 922 -4.25 -7.25 6.82
CA LEU A 922 -4.73 -7.06 8.19
C LEU A 922 -3.57 -6.71 9.13
N PRO A 923 -3.78 -5.98 10.23
CA PRO A 923 -2.75 -5.78 11.25
C PRO A 923 -2.28 -7.11 11.82
N ALA A 924 -0.98 -7.38 11.89
CA ALA A 924 -0.44 -8.67 12.35
C ALA A 924 -0.88 -9.04 13.79
N ALA A 925 -1.29 -8.04 14.58
CA ALA A 925 -1.78 -8.19 15.94
C ALA A 925 -2.98 -9.14 16.09
N TRP A 926 -3.76 -9.43 15.03
CA TRP A 926 -4.87 -10.41 15.13
C TRP A 926 -4.38 -11.83 15.43
N MET A 927 -3.12 -12.14 15.09
CA MET A 927 -2.51 -13.43 15.38
C MET A 927 -2.28 -13.64 16.89
N GLU A 928 -2.22 -12.57 17.69
CA GLU A 928 -1.82 -12.64 19.10
C GLU A 928 -2.90 -12.14 20.05
N SER A 929 -3.53 -11.01 19.72
CA SER A 929 -4.45 -10.32 20.62
C SER A 929 -5.61 -11.20 21.12
N ASP A 930 -5.87 -11.20 22.42
CA ASP A 930 -7.06 -11.87 23.01
C ASP A 930 -8.38 -11.42 22.37
N ALA A 931 -8.44 -10.16 21.93
CA ALA A 931 -9.62 -9.62 21.25
C ALA A 931 -9.93 -10.34 19.94
N ALA A 932 -8.91 -10.94 19.30
CA ALA A 932 -9.01 -11.70 18.06
C ALA A 932 -9.08 -13.22 18.27
N LEU A 933 -9.14 -13.72 19.51
CA LEU A 933 -9.30 -15.15 19.80
C LEU A 933 -10.50 -15.76 19.06
N PRO A 934 -11.72 -15.17 19.06
CA PRO A 934 -12.85 -15.73 18.32
C PRO A 934 -12.58 -15.87 16.82
N LEU A 935 -11.94 -14.86 16.22
CA LEU A 935 -11.51 -14.90 14.82
C LEU A 935 -10.55 -16.06 14.56
N ARG A 936 -9.51 -16.23 15.39
CA ARG A 936 -8.54 -17.34 15.25
C ARG A 936 -9.21 -18.70 15.37
N THR A 937 -10.05 -18.89 16.39
CA THR A 937 -10.78 -20.15 16.60
C THR A 937 -11.67 -20.47 15.40
N TRP A 938 -12.38 -19.48 14.86
CA TRP A 938 -13.24 -19.67 13.70
C TRP A 938 -12.45 -19.93 12.40
N LEU A 939 -11.34 -19.22 12.17
CA LEU A 939 -10.51 -19.39 10.96
C LEU A 939 -9.93 -20.80 10.84
N ARG A 940 -9.67 -21.51 11.95
CA ARG A 940 -9.24 -22.93 11.92
C ARG A 940 -10.25 -23.86 11.24
N THR A 941 -11.50 -23.45 11.10
CA THR A 941 -12.56 -24.22 10.41
C THR A 941 -12.60 -23.96 8.90
N LYS A 942 -11.78 -23.03 8.40
CA LYS A 942 -11.72 -22.59 7.00
C LYS A 942 -10.44 -23.08 6.34
N ALA A 943 -10.47 -23.20 5.00
CA ALA A 943 -9.27 -23.49 4.21
C ALA A 943 -8.35 -22.27 4.16
N ILE A 944 -7.46 -22.13 5.15
CA ILE A 944 -6.39 -21.15 5.09
C ILE A 944 -5.39 -21.63 4.04
N GLU A 945 -5.07 -20.78 3.08
CA GLU A 945 -4.17 -21.11 1.97
C GLU A 945 -2.79 -20.51 2.23
N GLU A 946 -2.75 -19.26 2.71
CA GLU A 946 -1.50 -18.55 2.99
C GLU A 946 -1.66 -17.50 4.10
N VAL A 947 -0.67 -17.42 5.01
CA VAL A 947 -0.50 -16.30 5.94
C VAL A 947 0.94 -15.79 5.84
N VAL A 948 1.10 -14.51 5.47
CA VAL A 948 2.41 -13.87 5.36
C VAL A 948 2.48 -12.71 6.34
N GLU A 949 3.46 -12.72 7.23
CA GLU A 949 3.77 -11.57 8.09
C GLU A 949 4.74 -10.64 7.36
N LEU A 950 4.34 -9.37 7.23
CA LEU A 950 5.09 -8.31 6.58
C LEU A 950 5.62 -7.34 7.65
N PRO A 951 6.91 -7.00 7.61
CA PRO A 951 7.49 -6.08 8.57
C PRO A 951 6.96 -4.67 8.31
N GLY A 952 6.49 -4.02 9.35
CA GLY A 952 5.98 -2.66 9.29
C GLY A 952 7.08 -1.60 9.45
N LEU A 953 6.92 -0.45 8.81
CA LEU A 953 7.69 0.75 9.16
C LEU A 953 7.29 1.30 10.54
N THR A 954 6.02 1.13 10.92
CA THR A 954 5.43 1.58 12.20
C THR A 954 4.61 0.52 12.93
N ALA A 955 3.99 -0.43 12.22
CA ALA A 955 3.29 -1.59 12.77
C ALA A 955 3.26 -2.74 11.76
N ASP A 956 3.49 -3.97 12.23
CA ASP A 956 3.52 -5.15 11.36
C ASP A 956 2.14 -5.45 10.76
N MET A 957 2.15 -5.82 9.49
CA MET A 957 0.97 -6.21 8.72
C MET A 957 1.03 -7.70 8.43
N SER A 958 -0.12 -8.27 8.10
CA SER A 958 -0.25 -9.65 7.71
C SER A 958 -1.14 -9.77 6.49
N LEU A 959 -0.79 -10.69 5.60
CA LEU A 959 -1.59 -11.07 4.45
C LEU A 959 -2.30 -12.36 4.82
N LEU A 960 -3.63 -12.35 4.73
CA LEU A 960 -4.47 -13.51 5.00
C LEU A 960 -5.17 -13.94 3.71
N THR A 961 -4.84 -15.13 3.21
CA THR A 961 -5.50 -15.77 2.08
C THR A 961 -6.28 -16.98 2.55
N VAL A 962 -7.60 -16.97 2.33
CA VAL A 962 -8.52 -18.04 2.75
C VAL A 962 -9.41 -18.43 1.57
N ARG A 963 -9.60 -19.72 1.35
CA ARG A 963 -10.58 -20.23 0.38
C ARG A 963 -11.85 -20.66 1.10
N GLN A 964 -13.00 -20.41 0.49
CA GLN A 964 -14.31 -20.83 1.00
C GLN A 964 -14.51 -22.34 0.79
N ALA A 965 -13.79 -23.12 1.59
CA ALA A 965 -13.77 -24.57 1.60
C ALA A 965 -13.48 -25.10 3.03
N PRO A 966 -13.72 -26.39 3.31
CA PRO A 966 -13.36 -27.00 4.59
C PRO A 966 -11.85 -26.88 4.87
N ALA A 967 -11.50 -26.81 6.17
CA ALA A 967 -10.11 -26.68 6.62
C ALA A 967 -9.18 -27.78 6.05
N SER A 968 -7.96 -27.35 5.69
CA SER A 968 -6.86 -28.24 5.33
C SER A 968 -5.95 -28.43 6.54
N GLU A 969 -5.24 -29.57 6.65
CA GLU A 969 -4.34 -29.82 7.80
C GLU A 969 -3.18 -28.82 7.88
N THR A 970 -2.76 -28.30 6.72
CA THR A 970 -1.62 -27.39 6.59
C THR A 970 -1.93 -26.22 5.66
N PHE A 971 -1.19 -25.14 5.82
CA PHE A 971 -1.22 -23.96 4.95
C PHE A 971 0.19 -23.37 4.78
N ARG A 972 0.37 -22.47 3.81
CA ARG A 972 1.67 -21.80 3.57
C ARG A 972 1.87 -20.62 4.50
N GLY A 973 2.94 -20.60 5.27
CA GLY A 973 3.33 -19.51 6.17
C GLY A 973 4.63 -18.84 5.70
N ALA A 974 4.76 -17.55 5.96
CA ALA A 974 6.04 -16.85 5.79
C ALA A 974 6.16 -15.66 6.75
N ARG A 975 7.40 -15.34 7.12
CA ARG A 975 7.78 -14.10 7.78
C ARG A 975 8.78 -13.39 6.88
N VAL A 976 8.45 -12.17 6.47
CA VAL A 976 9.23 -11.41 5.50
C VAL A 976 10.22 -10.50 6.24
N ASP A 977 11.48 -10.50 5.80
CA ASP A 977 12.49 -9.61 6.35
C ASP A 977 12.30 -8.17 5.86
N THR A 978 12.86 -7.20 6.58
CA THR A 978 12.85 -5.80 6.13
C THR A 978 13.69 -5.63 4.85
N GLY A 979 13.32 -4.69 3.98
CA GLY A 979 14.08 -4.36 2.77
C GLY A 979 13.89 -5.30 1.58
N VAL A 980 12.95 -6.23 1.63
CA VAL A 980 12.66 -7.16 0.53
C VAL A 980 12.16 -6.40 -0.71
N SER A 981 12.93 -6.48 -1.80
CA SER A 981 12.62 -5.81 -3.07
C SER A 981 11.64 -6.59 -3.96
N ASN A 982 11.64 -7.93 -3.88
CA ASN A 982 10.69 -8.80 -4.60
C ASN A 982 10.08 -9.82 -3.63
N LEU A 983 8.84 -9.56 -3.24
CA LEU A 983 8.09 -10.41 -2.31
C LEU A 983 7.85 -11.81 -2.87
N GLY A 984 7.61 -11.96 -4.18
CA GLY A 984 7.33 -13.25 -4.78
C GLY A 984 8.53 -14.19 -4.75
N ASP A 985 9.70 -13.69 -5.14
CA ASP A 985 10.95 -14.46 -5.08
C ASP A 985 11.33 -14.81 -3.64
N TYR A 986 11.11 -13.88 -2.71
CA TYR A 986 11.33 -14.12 -1.29
C TYR A 986 10.43 -15.25 -0.79
N LEU A 987 9.12 -15.18 -1.04
CA LEU A 987 8.18 -16.21 -0.62
C LEU A 987 8.46 -17.56 -1.29
N ALA A 988 8.95 -17.58 -2.53
CA ALA A 988 9.36 -18.82 -3.19
C ALA A 988 10.53 -19.52 -2.47
N ARG A 989 11.41 -18.76 -1.81
CA ARG A 989 12.60 -19.27 -1.09
C ARG A 989 12.38 -19.52 0.40
N HIS A 990 11.54 -18.69 1.02
CA HIS A 990 11.44 -18.59 2.48
C HIS A 990 10.09 -19.03 3.05
N ALA A 991 9.07 -19.23 2.22
CA ALA A 991 7.80 -19.75 2.71
C ALA A 991 7.92 -21.21 3.15
N PHE A 992 7.17 -21.59 4.17
CA PHE A 992 7.18 -22.90 4.79
C PHE A 992 5.76 -23.41 5.02
N SER A 993 5.62 -24.71 5.29
CA SER A 993 4.33 -25.29 5.66
C SER A 993 4.08 -25.13 7.15
N VAL A 994 2.90 -24.66 7.52
CA VAL A 994 2.40 -24.54 8.91
C VAL A 994 1.28 -25.54 9.12
N ARG A 995 1.27 -26.25 10.25
CA ARG A 995 0.20 -27.19 10.62
C ARG A 995 -0.82 -26.52 11.54
N LEU A 996 -2.11 -26.68 11.24
CA LEU A 996 -3.19 -26.04 12.03
C LEU A 996 -3.28 -26.54 13.48
N ASP A 997 -2.96 -27.81 13.73
CA ASP A 997 -3.00 -28.43 15.05
C ASP A 997 -1.93 -27.88 16.01
N THR A 998 -0.87 -27.26 15.47
CA THR A 998 0.21 -26.68 16.26
C THR A 998 -0.02 -25.23 16.69
N LEU A 999 -1.05 -24.57 16.14
CA LEU A 999 -1.37 -23.19 16.48
C LEU A 999 -2.06 -23.12 17.85
N SER A 1000 -1.61 -22.23 18.73
CA SER A 1000 -2.18 -22.07 20.08
C SER A 1000 -3.32 -21.05 20.08
N ASP A 1001 -4.25 -21.20 21.04
CA ASP A 1001 -5.28 -20.19 21.28
C ASP A 1001 -4.69 -18.92 21.91
N ALA A 1002 -3.60 -19.05 22.65
CA ALA A 1002 -2.84 -17.92 23.20
C ALA A 1002 -2.21 -17.03 22.11
N GLY A 1003 -2.03 -17.56 20.89
CA GLY A 1003 -1.48 -16.82 19.76
C GLY A 1003 -0.95 -17.73 18.65
N TRP A 1004 -0.97 -17.23 17.42
CA TRP A 1004 -0.44 -17.90 16.24
C TRP A 1004 1.00 -17.45 15.99
N GLN A 1005 1.92 -18.42 16.00
CA GLN A 1005 3.32 -18.19 15.63
C GLN A 1005 3.63 -18.94 14.34
N LEU A 1006 3.95 -18.18 13.29
CA LEU A 1006 4.30 -18.74 12.00
C LEU A 1006 5.74 -19.27 12.06
N THR A 1007 5.90 -20.56 12.32
CA THR A 1007 7.20 -21.24 12.36
C THR A 1007 7.20 -22.42 11.39
N ASP A 1008 8.35 -22.70 10.77
CA ASP A 1008 8.51 -23.91 9.98
C ASP A 1008 8.47 -25.15 10.90
N SER A 1009 8.02 -26.28 10.37
CA SER A 1009 7.85 -27.52 11.14
C SER A 1009 9.12 -28.01 11.85
N THR A 1010 10.31 -27.69 11.32
CA THR A 1010 11.59 -28.10 11.92
C THR A 1010 11.94 -27.21 13.11
N ARG A 1011 11.79 -25.89 12.97
CA ARG A 1011 11.91 -24.92 14.06
C ARG A 1011 10.87 -25.18 15.13
N GLN A 1012 9.64 -25.52 14.75
CA GLN A 1012 8.59 -25.83 15.70
C GLN A 1012 8.87 -27.13 16.48
N ALA A 1013 9.36 -28.17 15.80
CA ALA A 1013 9.81 -29.39 16.47
C ALA A 1013 10.96 -29.10 17.46
N LEU A 1014 11.90 -28.24 17.07
CA LEU A 1014 12.99 -27.80 17.95
C LEU A 1014 12.44 -27.00 19.15
N LEU A 1015 11.51 -26.06 18.95
CA LEU A 1015 10.89 -25.29 20.03
C LEU A 1015 10.13 -26.19 21.00
N ILE A 1016 9.30 -27.11 20.50
CA ILE A 1016 8.58 -28.08 21.33
C ILE A 1016 9.57 -28.93 22.14
N ARG A 1017 10.66 -29.40 21.50
CA ARG A 1017 11.71 -30.18 22.18
C ARG A 1017 12.38 -29.34 23.27
N LEU A 1018 12.82 -28.13 22.95
CA LEU A 1018 13.46 -27.21 23.90
C LEU A 1018 12.53 -26.88 25.07
N SER A 1019 11.27 -26.54 24.81
CA SER A 1019 10.25 -26.28 25.83
C SER A 1019 9.94 -27.51 26.71
N SER A 1020 10.18 -28.73 26.22
CA SER A 1020 10.04 -29.96 26.99
C SER A 1020 11.28 -30.35 27.80
N LEU A 1021 12.42 -29.68 27.57
CA LEU A 1021 13.69 -29.99 28.23
C LEU A 1021 13.83 -29.18 29.52
N GLY A 1022 13.94 -29.86 30.65
CA GLY A 1022 14.15 -29.21 31.95
C GLY A 1022 12.89 -28.66 32.59
N GLN A 1023 13.05 -27.78 33.58
CA GLN A 1023 11.97 -27.21 34.36
C GLN A 1023 11.71 -25.76 33.91
N PRO A 1024 10.45 -25.30 33.74
CA PRO A 1024 10.16 -23.90 33.44
C PRO A 1024 10.77 -22.97 34.49
N LEU A 1025 11.38 -21.87 34.08
CA LEU A 1025 12.11 -20.94 34.95
C LEU A 1025 11.28 -20.45 36.14
N GLY A 1026 9.99 -20.17 35.93
CA GLY A 1026 9.08 -19.77 37.00
C GLY A 1026 8.94 -20.85 38.07
N ALA A 1027 8.81 -22.12 37.66
CA ALA A 1027 8.76 -23.25 38.58
C ALA A 1027 10.13 -23.54 39.20
N TYR A 1028 11.24 -23.33 38.46
CA TYR A 1028 12.60 -23.53 38.97
C TYR A 1028 12.96 -22.53 40.09
N LEU A 1029 12.29 -21.38 40.11
CA LEU A 1029 12.51 -20.29 41.07
C LEU A 1029 11.38 -20.16 42.10
N ASP A 1030 10.45 -21.12 42.18
CA ASP A 1030 9.25 -21.05 43.04
C ASP A 1030 8.49 -19.70 42.89
N GLU A 1031 8.25 -19.29 41.63
CA GLU A 1031 7.55 -18.06 41.22
C GLU A 1031 8.24 -16.74 41.60
N SER A 1032 9.55 -16.74 41.86
CA SER A 1032 10.33 -15.55 42.23
C SER A 1032 10.70 -14.63 41.04
N LEU A 1033 9.70 -14.25 40.24
CA LEU A 1033 9.80 -13.31 39.12
C LEU A 1033 8.95 -12.06 39.41
N PHE A 1034 9.58 -10.88 39.31
CA PHE A 1034 8.96 -9.62 39.73
C PHE A 1034 9.03 -8.56 38.63
N ALA A 1035 8.02 -7.70 38.49
CA ALA A 1035 8.09 -6.59 37.55
C ALA A 1035 9.05 -5.49 38.05
N GLY A 1036 9.72 -4.79 37.12
CA GLY A 1036 10.53 -3.62 37.45
C GLY A 1036 9.71 -2.43 37.99
N LEU A 1037 10.39 -1.44 38.57
CA LEU A 1037 9.73 -0.36 39.31
C LEU A 1037 8.98 0.62 38.38
N ARG A 1038 7.71 0.88 38.71
CA ARG A 1038 6.92 1.96 38.12
C ARG A 1038 6.92 3.20 39.02
N THR A 1039 7.60 4.27 38.58
CA THR A 1039 7.71 5.50 39.37
C THR A 1039 6.40 6.32 39.40
N GLY A 1040 5.61 6.21 38.33
CA GLY A 1040 4.42 7.04 38.09
C GLY A 1040 4.72 8.45 37.58
N PHE A 1041 5.97 8.94 37.68
CA PHE A 1041 6.43 10.21 37.12
C PHE A 1041 7.96 10.33 37.18
N ASP A 1042 8.67 9.81 36.16
CA ASP A 1042 10.14 9.67 36.19
C ASP A 1042 10.90 10.97 36.47
N ARG A 1043 10.40 12.12 35.97
CA ARG A 1043 11.06 13.44 36.18
C ARG A 1043 11.24 13.83 37.65
N ALA A 1044 10.41 13.31 38.55
CA ALA A 1044 10.53 13.59 39.97
C ALA A 1044 11.51 12.63 40.66
N PHE A 1045 11.42 11.33 40.35
CA PHE A 1045 12.07 10.27 41.12
C PHE A 1045 13.39 9.78 40.52
N VAL A 1046 13.61 9.92 39.21
CA VAL A 1046 14.86 9.53 38.54
C VAL A 1046 15.70 10.78 38.31
N ILE A 1047 16.80 10.89 39.03
CA ILE A 1047 17.67 12.07 39.08
C ILE A 1047 19.06 11.77 38.50
N ASP A 1048 19.72 12.80 37.99
CA ASP A 1048 21.11 12.72 37.52
C ASP A 1048 22.12 12.88 38.68
N ALA A 1049 23.40 12.68 38.37
CA ALA A 1049 24.48 12.82 39.35
C ALA A 1049 24.56 14.25 39.94
N THR A 1050 24.29 15.28 39.14
CA THR A 1050 24.30 16.68 39.57
C THR A 1050 23.25 16.93 40.65
N THR A 1051 22.02 16.51 40.40
CA THR A 1051 20.89 16.63 41.32
C THR A 1051 21.12 15.80 42.58
N ARG A 1052 21.62 14.56 42.44
CA ARG A 1052 22.01 13.72 43.59
C ARG A 1052 23.03 14.44 44.47
N ASN A 1053 24.11 14.94 43.89
CA ASN A 1053 25.19 15.57 44.64
C ASN A 1053 24.71 16.83 45.36
N ARG A 1054 23.82 17.61 44.73
CA ARG A 1054 23.15 18.75 45.38
C ARG A 1054 22.32 18.30 46.58
N LEU A 1055 21.44 17.31 46.42
CA LEU A 1055 20.59 16.81 47.51
C LEU A 1055 21.41 16.26 48.68
N LEU A 1056 22.52 15.57 48.42
CA LEU A 1056 23.42 15.04 49.44
C LEU A 1056 24.22 16.14 50.14
N ALA A 1057 24.55 17.24 49.45
CA ALA A 1057 25.22 18.40 50.05
C ALA A 1057 24.26 19.21 50.93
N ASP A 1058 23.01 19.38 50.47
CA ASP A 1058 21.97 20.10 51.19
C ASP A 1058 21.48 19.31 52.44
N ASP A 1059 21.41 17.97 52.33
CA ASP A 1059 21.05 17.07 53.43
C ASP A 1059 21.71 15.68 53.25
N PRO A 1060 22.77 15.37 54.02
CA PRO A 1060 23.47 14.08 53.96
C PRO A 1060 22.59 12.86 54.20
N ARG A 1061 21.48 12.99 54.96
CA ARG A 1061 20.55 11.88 55.21
C ARG A 1061 19.80 11.46 53.94
N SER A 1062 19.75 12.30 52.91
CA SER A 1062 19.22 11.95 51.59
C SER A 1062 19.86 10.69 50.99
N ALA A 1063 21.09 10.34 51.41
CA ALA A 1063 21.75 9.08 51.03
C ALA A 1063 20.94 7.83 51.42
N GLU A 1064 20.13 7.91 52.48
CA GLU A 1064 19.26 6.82 52.92
C GLU A 1064 18.14 6.53 51.91
N LEU A 1065 17.71 7.53 51.13
CA LEU A 1065 16.64 7.42 50.13
C LEU A 1065 17.14 7.32 48.69
N ILE A 1066 18.36 7.76 48.41
CA ILE A 1066 18.89 7.77 47.04
C ILE A 1066 19.59 6.43 46.74
N ARG A 1067 19.14 5.75 45.68
CA ARG A 1067 19.64 4.43 45.27
C ARG A 1067 20.10 4.44 43.80
N PRO A 1068 21.10 3.62 43.40
CA PRO A 1068 21.49 3.52 42.00
C PRO A 1068 20.34 3.02 41.12
N TYR A 1069 20.17 3.63 39.94
CA TYR A 1069 19.09 3.29 39.00
C TYR A 1069 19.66 2.84 37.64
N LEU A 1070 19.37 1.58 37.29
CA LEU A 1070 19.70 0.97 36.00
C LEU A 1070 18.65 1.36 34.97
N ALA A 1071 18.96 2.38 34.17
CA ALA A 1071 18.17 2.75 32.99
C ALA A 1071 18.48 1.81 31.81
N ASP A 1072 17.64 1.79 30.79
CA ASP A 1072 17.77 0.92 29.62
C ASP A 1072 19.19 0.96 28.99
N ARG A 1073 19.80 2.15 28.93
CA ARG A 1073 21.17 2.35 28.41
C ARG A 1073 22.25 1.62 29.21
N ASN A 1074 22.00 1.32 30.48
CA ASN A 1074 22.94 0.67 31.39
C ASN A 1074 22.97 -0.86 31.21
N LEU A 1075 21.90 -1.44 30.68
CA LEU A 1075 21.75 -2.89 30.61
C LEU A 1075 22.69 -3.47 29.55
N ARG A 1076 23.52 -4.42 29.95
CA ARG A 1076 24.45 -5.19 29.11
C ARG A 1076 24.46 -6.66 29.57
N PRO A 1077 24.73 -7.62 28.68
CA PRO A 1077 24.79 -9.02 29.04
C PRO A 1077 25.76 -9.25 30.20
N TYR A 1078 25.37 -10.09 31.14
CA TYR A 1078 26.14 -10.51 32.31
C TYR A 1078 26.40 -9.42 33.38
N GLN A 1079 26.84 -8.22 32.98
CA GLN A 1079 27.24 -7.14 33.89
C GLN A 1079 26.75 -5.77 33.38
N PRO A 1080 26.08 -4.93 34.21
CA PRO A 1080 25.58 -3.64 33.77
C PRO A 1080 26.70 -2.60 33.69
N LEU A 1081 26.50 -1.59 32.84
CA LEU A 1081 27.31 -0.38 32.90
C LEU A 1081 27.03 0.39 34.18
N PRO A 1082 28.04 1.07 34.76
CA PRO A 1082 27.85 1.90 35.94
C PRO A 1082 26.67 2.88 35.78
N PRO A 1083 25.73 2.93 36.75
CA PRO A 1083 24.56 3.80 36.65
C PRO A 1083 24.96 5.27 36.66
N ALA A 1084 24.46 6.02 35.68
CA ALA A 1084 24.63 7.48 35.59
C ALA A 1084 23.46 8.25 36.23
N THR A 1085 22.44 7.51 36.67
CA THR A 1085 21.17 8.01 37.23
C THR A 1085 20.85 7.30 38.53
N TYR A 1086 20.06 7.97 39.37
CA TYR A 1086 19.72 7.53 40.70
C TYR A 1086 18.21 7.67 40.93
N LEU A 1087 17.67 6.79 41.76
CA LEU A 1087 16.28 6.78 42.17
C LEU A 1087 16.15 7.41 43.56
N ILE A 1088 15.20 8.31 43.74
CA ILE A 1088 14.68 8.72 45.05
C ILE A 1088 13.65 7.65 45.46
N ALA A 1089 14.08 6.69 46.29
CA ALA A 1089 13.30 5.55 46.72
C ALA A 1089 12.47 5.86 47.99
N THR A 1090 11.46 6.72 47.84
CA THR A 1090 10.50 7.03 48.93
C THR A 1090 9.49 5.90 49.10
N ARG A 1091 9.79 5.00 50.06
CA ARG A 1091 8.98 3.84 50.44
C ARG A 1091 7.71 4.22 51.19
N ARG A 1092 6.72 3.32 51.21
CA ARG A 1092 5.49 3.54 51.99
C ARG A 1092 5.80 3.68 53.48
N GLY A 1093 5.22 4.69 54.11
CA GLY A 1093 5.44 5.01 55.52
C GLY A 1093 6.74 5.79 55.79
N VAL A 1094 7.44 6.27 54.75
CA VAL A 1094 8.60 7.14 54.94
C VAL A 1094 8.17 8.46 55.58
N ASP A 1095 8.80 8.83 56.68
CA ASP A 1095 8.65 10.16 57.26
C ASP A 1095 9.48 11.17 56.45
N ILE A 1096 8.90 11.66 55.35
CA ILE A 1096 9.58 12.58 54.43
C ILE A 1096 10.04 13.88 55.10
N GLY A 1097 9.46 14.22 56.26
CA GLY A 1097 9.87 15.38 57.06
C GLY A 1097 11.30 15.28 57.60
N GLN A 1098 11.85 14.07 57.68
CA GLN A 1098 13.24 13.84 58.07
C GLN A 1098 14.26 14.07 56.96
N TYR A 1099 13.78 14.29 55.72
CA TYR A 1099 14.61 14.47 54.52
C TYR A 1099 14.26 15.78 53.80
N PRO A 1100 14.52 16.96 54.41
CA PRO A 1100 14.06 18.26 53.92
C PRO A 1100 14.52 18.59 52.48
N ALA A 1101 15.73 18.18 52.07
CA ALA A 1101 16.20 18.42 50.71
C ALA A 1101 15.43 17.61 49.66
N VAL A 1102 15.14 16.33 49.96
CA VAL A 1102 14.34 15.45 49.10
C VAL A 1102 12.88 15.93 49.04
N LEU A 1103 12.32 16.33 50.18
CA LEU A 1103 10.98 16.90 50.25
C LEU A 1103 10.85 18.14 49.36
N ALA A 1104 11.77 19.11 49.50
CA ALA A 1104 11.77 20.33 48.71
C ALA A 1104 11.88 20.04 47.20
N HIS A 1105 12.66 19.03 46.80
CA HIS A 1105 12.74 18.59 45.41
C HIS A 1105 11.41 18.02 44.90
N LEU A 1106 10.81 17.07 45.63
CA LEU A 1106 9.55 16.44 45.22
C LEU A 1106 8.36 17.42 45.23
N GLU A 1107 8.37 18.42 46.11
CA GLU A 1107 7.33 19.45 46.17
C GLU A 1107 7.16 20.23 44.86
N THR A 1108 8.25 20.42 44.10
CA THR A 1108 8.18 21.06 42.77
C THR A 1108 7.30 20.31 41.76
N TYR A 1109 7.02 19.02 42.02
CA TYR A 1109 6.20 18.15 41.19
C TYR A 1109 4.86 17.77 41.83
N LYS A 1110 4.51 18.33 43.00
CA LYS A 1110 3.39 17.89 43.84
C LYS A 1110 2.06 17.72 43.10
N GLU A 1111 1.65 18.68 42.26
CA GLU A 1111 0.40 18.60 41.49
C GLU A 1111 0.33 17.33 40.60
N ARG A 1112 1.47 16.96 39.99
CA ARG A 1112 1.59 15.77 39.15
C ARG A 1112 1.71 14.48 39.95
N LEU A 1113 2.21 14.56 41.18
CA LEU A 1113 2.42 13.41 42.06
C LEU A 1113 1.20 13.06 42.93
N MET A 1114 0.20 13.93 43.03
CA MET A 1114 -0.99 13.67 43.83
C MET A 1114 -1.82 12.49 43.28
N PRO A 1115 -2.17 11.50 44.14
CA PRO A 1115 -3.08 10.44 43.74
C PRO A 1115 -4.47 11.00 43.45
N LYS A 1116 -5.16 10.39 42.47
CA LYS A 1116 -6.53 10.77 42.12
C LYS A 1116 -7.47 10.56 43.32
N PRO A 1117 -8.27 11.57 43.71
CA PRO A 1117 -9.29 11.41 44.73
C PRO A 1117 -10.29 10.31 44.37
N GLU A 1118 -10.68 9.52 45.37
CA GLU A 1118 -11.65 8.44 45.20
C GLU A 1118 -13.02 9.01 44.77
N GLY A 1119 -13.68 8.37 43.79
CA GLY A 1119 -15.00 8.79 43.30
C GLY A 1119 -15.01 9.89 42.22
N LEU A 1120 -13.88 10.51 41.88
CA LEU A 1120 -13.84 11.56 40.84
C LEU A 1120 -14.08 11.00 39.42
N LYS A 1121 -15.19 11.36 38.79
CA LYS A 1121 -15.46 11.09 37.35
C LYS A 1121 -14.86 12.22 36.50
N GLY A 1122 -14.13 11.87 35.42
CA GLY A 1122 -13.45 12.84 34.54
C GLY A 1122 -11.91 12.80 34.59
N SER A 1123 -11.29 13.74 33.88
CA SER A 1123 -9.82 13.85 33.71
C SER A 1123 -9.13 14.33 35.00
N TRP A 1124 -8.00 13.71 35.34
CA TRP A 1124 -7.16 14.06 36.50
C TRP A 1124 -5.72 14.28 36.04
N LYS A 1125 -5.06 15.34 36.53
CA LYS A 1125 -3.69 15.72 36.10
C LYS A 1125 -2.57 14.98 36.83
N GLY A 1126 -2.87 14.41 38.00
CA GLY A 1126 -1.93 13.68 38.85
C GLY A 1126 -1.94 12.17 38.61
N ARG A 1127 -1.46 11.39 39.59
CA ARG A 1127 -1.33 9.92 39.50
C ARG A 1127 -2.66 9.20 39.70
N ARG A 1128 -2.69 7.89 39.39
CA ARG A 1128 -3.85 7.00 39.58
C ARG A 1128 -4.27 6.99 41.07
N ALA A 1129 -5.54 6.75 41.35
CA ALA A 1129 -6.00 6.56 42.73
C ALA A 1129 -5.24 5.41 43.42
N GLY A 1130 -4.90 5.57 44.69
CA GLY A 1130 -4.24 4.54 45.49
C GLY A 1130 -3.91 5.00 46.92
N ALA A 1131 -3.59 4.04 47.78
CA ALA A 1131 -3.27 4.25 49.20
C ALA A 1131 -1.75 4.50 49.38
N TYR A 1132 -1.27 5.64 48.89
CA TYR A 1132 0.12 6.10 49.04
C TYR A 1132 0.14 7.63 49.18
N ALA A 1133 1.10 8.16 49.94
CA ALA A 1133 1.30 9.60 50.03
C ALA A 1133 1.86 10.14 48.70
N TRP A 1134 1.58 11.42 48.40
CA TRP A 1134 1.96 12.01 47.11
C TRP A 1134 3.49 12.00 46.86
N TYR A 1135 4.32 11.92 47.89
CA TYR A 1135 5.78 11.80 47.76
C TYR A 1135 6.28 10.36 47.70
N GLU A 1136 5.43 9.36 47.92
CA GLU A 1136 5.79 7.94 47.89
C GLU A 1136 5.69 7.36 46.47
N LEU A 1137 6.45 6.31 46.22
CA LEU A 1137 6.30 5.47 45.04
C LEU A 1137 5.09 4.52 45.22
N PRO A 1138 4.24 4.35 44.20
CA PRO A 1138 2.91 3.75 44.35
C PRO A 1138 2.91 2.25 44.68
N ASP A 1139 3.91 1.49 44.21
CA ASP A 1139 3.90 0.02 44.15
C ASP A 1139 5.00 -0.67 45.00
N LEU A 1140 5.57 0.00 46.02
CA LEU A 1140 6.74 -0.53 46.77
C LEU A 1140 6.53 -1.61 47.88
N PRO A 1141 5.35 -1.89 48.46
CA PRO A 1141 5.31 -2.64 49.74
C PRO A 1141 5.57 -4.16 49.65
N GLU A 1142 5.31 -4.83 48.53
CA GLU A 1142 5.58 -6.29 48.35
C GLU A 1142 6.96 -6.58 47.75
N TYR A 1143 7.62 -5.58 47.14
CA TYR A 1143 8.82 -5.73 46.31
C TYR A 1143 10.12 -5.29 47.00
N ASP A 1144 10.05 -4.72 48.21
CA ASP A 1144 11.19 -4.01 48.80
C ASP A 1144 12.37 -4.94 49.15
N SER A 1145 12.07 -6.18 49.58
CA SER A 1145 13.09 -7.19 49.90
C SER A 1145 13.84 -7.73 48.68
N VAL A 1146 13.28 -7.58 47.47
CA VAL A 1146 13.93 -8.02 46.22
C VAL A 1146 15.21 -7.24 45.98
N HIS A 1147 15.18 -5.93 46.24
CA HIS A 1147 16.31 -5.05 46.00
C HIS A 1147 17.34 -5.08 47.13
N ASP A 1148 17.04 -5.68 48.29
CA ASP A 1148 17.98 -5.77 49.41
C ASP A 1148 19.03 -6.90 49.21
N GLN A 1149 18.89 -7.70 48.16
CA GLN A 1149 19.82 -8.76 47.75
C GLN A 1149 20.20 -8.65 46.27
N PRO A 1150 21.31 -9.28 45.84
CA PRO A 1150 21.62 -9.39 44.42
C PRO A 1150 20.50 -10.10 43.66
N HIS A 1151 20.14 -9.56 42.50
CA HIS A 1151 19.08 -10.08 41.63
C HIS A 1151 19.50 -9.91 40.16
N LEU A 1152 18.85 -10.62 39.25
CA LEU A 1152 19.05 -10.37 37.81
C LEU A 1152 18.02 -9.38 37.31
N VAL A 1153 18.42 -8.52 36.38
CA VAL A 1153 17.52 -7.62 35.64
C VAL A 1153 17.49 -8.07 34.20
N VAL A 1154 16.30 -8.40 33.72
CA VAL A 1154 16.04 -8.86 32.35
C VAL A 1154 15.22 -7.81 31.62
N ALA A 1155 15.62 -7.47 30.40
CA ALA A 1155 14.93 -6.48 29.58
C ALA A 1155 14.99 -6.84 28.09
N PRO A 1156 14.05 -6.33 27.27
CA PRO A 1156 14.20 -6.39 25.82
C PRO A 1156 15.41 -5.56 25.36
N TYR A 1157 16.18 -6.09 24.39
CA TYR A 1157 17.36 -5.44 23.81
C TYR A 1157 17.44 -5.74 22.30
N GLY A 1158 17.16 -4.74 21.45
CA GLY A 1158 16.98 -4.97 20.01
C GLY A 1158 15.82 -5.93 19.73
N GLN A 1159 16.06 -6.98 18.94
CA GLN A 1159 15.11 -8.10 18.75
C GLN A 1159 15.33 -9.27 19.73
N GLY A 1160 16.18 -9.10 20.74
CA GLY A 1160 16.52 -10.12 21.74
C GLY A 1160 16.21 -9.67 23.17
N LEU A 1161 16.78 -10.39 24.13
CA LEU A 1161 16.78 -10.00 25.54
C LEU A 1161 18.19 -9.75 26.04
N VAL A 1162 18.30 -9.00 27.12
CA VAL A 1162 19.53 -8.87 27.91
C VAL A 1162 19.24 -9.22 29.35
N ALA A 1163 20.08 -10.07 29.95
CA ALA A 1163 20.04 -10.34 31.37
C ALA A 1163 21.35 -9.89 32.02
N THR A 1164 21.25 -9.15 33.12
CA THR A 1164 22.40 -8.53 33.78
C THR A 1164 22.34 -8.73 35.29
N TRP A 1165 23.51 -8.79 35.93
CA TRP A 1165 23.61 -8.93 37.37
C TRP A 1165 23.49 -7.58 38.07
N ALA A 1166 22.43 -7.38 38.87
CA ALA A 1166 22.26 -6.20 39.70
C ALA A 1166 22.68 -6.50 41.15
N GLU A 1167 23.56 -5.65 41.68
CA GLU A 1167 23.98 -5.75 43.08
C GLU A 1167 22.87 -5.26 44.03
N ALA A 1168 22.96 -5.65 45.30
CA ALA A 1168 22.03 -5.20 46.32
C ALA A 1168 21.92 -3.66 46.36
N GLY A 1169 20.69 -3.16 46.42
CA GLY A 1169 20.32 -1.75 46.43
C GLY A 1169 20.12 -1.12 45.05
N MET A 1170 20.32 -1.85 43.95
CA MET A 1170 20.06 -1.35 42.60
C MET A 1170 18.59 -1.52 42.19
N TYR A 1171 18.05 -0.52 41.49
CA TYR A 1171 16.67 -0.51 40.96
C TYR A 1171 16.67 -0.41 39.43
N SER A 1172 15.63 -0.93 38.79
CA SER A 1172 15.40 -0.78 37.33
C SER A 1172 13.93 -0.42 37.03
N GLY A 1173 13.65 0.07 35.83
CA GLY A 1173 12.34 0.58 35.44
C GLY A 1173 11.30 -0.48 35.06
N HIS A 1174 10.04 -0.08 34.97
CA HIS A 1174 8.88 -0.94 34.69
C HIS A 1174 8.90 -1.78 33.40
N LYS A 1175 9.88 -1.57 32.51
CA LYS A 1175 10.07 -2.38 31.30
C LYS A 1175 10.97 -3.60 31.51
N THR A 1176 11.41 -3.83 32.75
CA THR A 1176 12.28 -4.95 33.11
C THR A 1176 11.52 -6.00 33.93
N THR A 1177 12.10 -7.20 33.99
CA THR A 1177 11.71 -8.27 34.92
C THR A 1177 12.90 -8.58 35.83
N LEU A 1178 12.63 -8.71 37.13
CA LEU A 1178 13.61 -9.03 38.16
C LEU A 1178 13.53 -10.53 38.47
N VAL A 1179 14.68 -11.17 38.57
CA VAL A 1179 14.81 -12.61 38.87
C VAL A 1179 15.57 -12.78 40.17
N VAL A 1180 14.95 -13.48 41.13
CA VAL A 1180 15.46 -13.59 42.50
C VAL A 1180 15.45 -15.05 42.95
N PRO A 1181 16.49 -15.54 43.67
CA PRO A 1181 17.78 -14.91 43.89
C PRO A 1181 18.63 -14.87 42.59
N ALA A 1182 19.66 -14.03 42.55
CA ALA A 1182 20.62 -14.05 41.44
C ALA A 1182 21.36 -15.40 41.37
N SER A 1183 21.37 -16.02 40.19
CA SER A 1183 22.07 -17.28 39.92
C SER A 1183 22.91 -17.14 38.66
N ALA A 1184 24.19 -17.52 38.74
CA ALA A 1184 25.08 -17.51 37.57
C ALA A 1184 24.59 -18.48 36.49
N TYR A 1185 24.02 -19.63 36.89
CA TYR A 1185 23.43 -20.58 35.97
C TYR A 1185 22.21 -20.00 35.24
N VAL A 1186 21.29 -19.37 35.98
CA VAL A 1186 20.12 -18.70 35.38
C VAL A 1186 20.55 -17.53 34.49
N LEU A 1187 21.58 -16.77 34.88
CA LEU A 1187 22.14 -15.70 34.06
C LEU A 1187 22.75 -16.23 32.75
N ALA A 1188 23.38 -17.40 32.77
CA ALA A 1188 23.85 -18.08 31.56
C ALA A 1188 22.68 -18.55 30.68
N VAL A 1189 21.65 -19.17 31.27
CA VAL A 1189 20.43 -19.57 30.55
C VAL A 1189 19.79 -18.39 29.84
N LEU A 1190 19.58 -17.28 30.54
CA LEU A 1190 18.92 -16.10 29.99
C LEU A 1190 19.72 -15.44 28.85
N ASN A 1191 21.05 -15.37 28.97
CA ASN A 1191 21.89 -14.82 27.89
C ASN A 1191 22.23 -15.84 26.80
N SER A 1192 21.85 -17.11 26.93
CA SER A 1192 22.20 -18.17 25.99
C SER A 1192 21.57 -17.96 24.60
N ARG A 1193 22.22 -18.49 23.56
CA ARG A 1193 21.69 -18.54 22.20
C ARG A 1193 20.31 -19.21 22.11
N VAL A 1194 20.04 -20.17 22.99
CA VAL A 1194 18.75 -20.88 23.07
C VAL A 1194 17.65 -19.94 23.53
N ALA A 1195 17.88 -19.17 24.60
CA ALA A 1195 16.90 -18.19 25.08
C ALA A 1195 16.61 -17.11 24.03
N GLN A 1196 17.67 -16.63 23.36
CA GLN A 1196 17.53 -15.67 22.25
C GLN A 1196 16.73 -16.26 21.08
N PHE A 1197 16.97 -17.51 20.71
CA PHE A 1197 16.23 -18.20 19.66
C PHE A 1197 14.76 -18.44 20.01
N MET A 1198 14.48 -18.89 21.24
CA MET A 1198 13.11 -19.08 21.71
C MET A 1198 12.36 -17.76 21.73
N LEU A 1199 13.01 -16.66 22.15
CA LEU A 1199 12.41 -15.34 22.14
C LEU A 1199 12.10 -14.83 20.72
N ARG A 1200 13.05 -14.95 19.79
CA ARG A 1200 12.85 -14.58 18.38
C ARG A 1200 11.80 -15.43 17.69
N SER A 1201 11.65 -16.67 18.14
CA SER A 1201 10.56 -17.53 17.69
C SER A 1201 9.18 -17.03 18.17
N GLN A 1202 9.14 -16.20 19.22
CA GLN A 1202 7.96 -15.57 19.80
C GLN A 1202 7.94 -14.03 19.66
N LYS A 1203 8.29 -13.50 18.47
CA LYS A 1203 8.28 -12.06 18.12
C LYS A 1203 9.09 -11.11 19.01
N GLY A 1204 10.00 -11.59 19.86
CA GLY A 1204 10.92 -10.71 20.58
C GLY A 1204 10.37 -10.06 21.86
N ILE A 1205 9.13 -10.38 22.29
CA ILE A 1205 8.52 -9.74 23.46
C ILE A 1205 8.96 -10.44 24.74
N VAL A 1206 9.70 -9.71 25.59
CA VAL A 1206 10.09 -10.18 26.93
C VAL A 1206 9.02 -9.77 27.93
N SER A 1207 8.27 -10.74 28.45
CA SER A 1207 7.32 -10.54 29.56
C SER A 1207 7.63 -11.49 30.72
N PRO A 1208 7.19 -11.20 31.96
CA PRO A 1208 7.32 -12.12 33.09
C PRO A 1208 6.69 -13.49 32.81
N GLU A 1209 5.53 -13.52 32.13
CA GLU A 1209 4.83 -14.75 31.77
C GLU A 1209 5.64 -15.57 30.77
N TRP A 1210 6.25 -14.92 29.77
CA TRP A 1210 7.13 -15.61 28.82
C TRP A 1210 8.40 -16.14 29.49
N LEU A 1211 9.06 -15.30 30.30
CA LEU A 1211 10.26 -15.69 31.04
C LEU A 1211 10.00 -16.89 31.95
N ALA A 1212 8.83 -16.93 32.61
CA ALA A 1212 8.44 -18.05 33.46
C ALA A 1212 8.39 -19.40 32.73
N GLN A 1213 8.14 -19.40 31.42
CA GLN A 1213 8.07 -20.60 30.58
C GLN A 1213 9.42 -21.00 29.99
N LEU A 1214 10.48 -20.21 30.19
CA LEU A 1214 11.79 -20.52 29.63
C LEU A 1214 12.35 -21.79 30.28
N PRO A 1215 12.74 -22.81 29.50
CA PRO A 1215 13.27 -24.06 30.05
C PRO A 1215 14.63 -23.86 30.72
N VAL A 1216 14.79 -24.37 31.94
CA VAL A 1216 16.08 -24.47 32.64
C VAL A 1216 16.56 -25.92 32.54
N PRO A 1217 17.58 -26.23 31.71
CA PRO A 1217 18.00 -27.60 31.48
C PRO A 1217 18.65 -28.20 32.74
N PRO A 1218 18.51 -29.51 32.97
CA PRO A 1218 19.18 -30.17 34.08
C PRO A 1218 20.69 -30.18 33.85
N ALA A 1219 21.46 -29.88 34.90
CA ALA A 1219 22.93 -29.91 34.87
C ALA A 1219 23.47 -30.72 36.06
N SER A 1220 24.55 -31.44 35.84
CA SER A 1220 25.33 -32.07 36.92
C SER A 1220 26.06 -31.03 37.77
N GLU A 1221 26.44 -31.37 39.01
CA GLU A 1221 27.24 -30.49 39.88
C GLU A 1221 28.52 -29.99 39.20
N THR A 1222 29.17 -30.86 38.41
CA THR A 1222 30.36 -30.50 37.64
C THR A 1222 30.09 -29.47 36.54
N GLN A 1223 28.95 -29.59 35.85
CA GLN A 1223 28.56 -28.64 34.80
C GLN A 1223 28.12 -27.30 35.41
N LEU A 1224 27.40 -27.31 36.54
CA LEU A 1224 27.04 -26.10 37.28
C LEU A 1224 28.30 -25.32 37.69
N ALA A 1225 29.30 -26.00 38.27
CA ALA A 1225 30.57 -25.38 38.64
C ALA A 1225 31.33 -24.78 37.44
N GLN A 1226 31.27 -25.44 36.27
CA GLN A 1226 31.86 -24.93 35.03
C GLN A 1226 31.16 -23.65 34.54
N VAL A 1227 29.81 -23.65 34.52
CA VAL A 1227 29.02 -22.46 34.14
C VAL A 1227 29.31 -21.30 35.10
N GLU A 1228 29.30 -21.55 36.41
CA GLU A 1228 29.60 -20.54 37.42
C GLU A 1228 30.99 -19.92 37.22
N THR A 1229 32.00 -20.74 36.96
CA THR A 1229 33.37 -20.28 36.70
C THR A 1229 33.43 -19.37 35.46
N LEU A 1230 32.79 -19.78 34.36
CA LEU A 1230 32.78 -19.01 33.11
C LEU A 1230 32.02 -17.68 33.26
N VAL A 1231 30.83 -17.71 33.86
CA VAL A 1231 30.03 -16.50 34.09
C VAL A 1231 30.77 -15.53 35.00
N GLU A 1232 31.40 -16.01 36.07
CA GLU A 1232 32.16 -15.13 36.97
C GLU A 1232 33.42 -14.56 36.31
N THR A 1233 34.07 -15.33 35.43
CA THR A 1233 35.17 -14.84 34.59
C THR A 1233 34.70 -13.69 33.69
N ILE A 1234 33.60 -13.88 32.96
CA ILE A 1234 33.00 -12.84 32.09
C ILE A 1234 32.64 -11.60 32.91
N ARG A 1235 31.96 -11.76 34.04
CA ARG A 1235 31.57 -10.65 34.92
C ARG A 1235 32.76 -9.89 35.50
N THR A 1236 33.85 -10.59 35.82
CA THR A 1236 35.08 -9.97 36.35
C THR A 1236 35.78 -9.16 35.26
N MET A 1237 35.87 -9.69 34.04
CA MET A 1237 36.41 -8.95 32.90
C MET A 1237 35.62 -7.67 32.63
N LEU A 1238 34.28 -7.77 32.59
CA LEU A 1238 33.41 -6.62 32.32
C LEU A 1238 33.35 -5.60 33.46
N ARG A 1239 33.54 -6.03 34.73
CA ARG A 1239 33.68 -5.11 35.86
C ARG A 1239 34.96 -4.29 35.79
N ASN A 1240 36.05 -4.88 35.32
CA ASN A 1240 37.34 -4.19 35.19
C ASN A 1240 37.38 -3.26 33.96
N ASP A 1241 36.86 -3.72 32.82
CA ASP A 1241 36.70 -2.92 31.61
C ASP A 1241 35.38 -3.29 30.92
N PRO A 1242 34.40 -2.37 30.86
CA PRO A 1242 33.15 -2.59 30.14
C PRO A 1242 33.29 -2.89 28.64
N LYS A 1243 34.49 -2.67 28.07
CA LYS A 1243 34.84 -2.99 26.67
C LYS A 1243 35.73 -4.22 26.52
N ALA A 1244 35.92 -4.99 27.60
CA ALA A 1244 36.71 -6.22 27.55
C ALA A 1244 36.17 -7.19 26.48
N ASP A 1245 37.08 -7.82 25.73
CA ASP A 1245 36.73 -8.88 24.78
C ASP A 1245 36.39 -10.16 25.54
N ILE A 1246 35.11 -10.52 25.56
CA ILE A 1246 34.59 -11.71 26.23
C ILE A 1246 34.33 -12.87 25.26
N SER A 1247 34.72 -12.75 23.99
CA SER A 1247 34.31 -13.69 22.94
C SER A 1247 34.72 -15.14 23.25
N ALA A 1248 35.93 -15.35 23.79
CA ALA A 1248 36.43 -16.69 24.12
C ALA A 1248 35.67 -17.38 25.27
N PRO A 1249 35.52 -16.76 26.47
CA PRO A 1249 34.73 -17.38 27.54
C PRO A 1249 33.23 -17.46 27.21
N GLU A 1250 32.69 -16.52 26.45
CA GLU A 1250 31.30 -16.57 25.97
C GLU A 1250 31.07 -17.73 25.00
N GLN A 1251 32.00 -17.97 24.07
CA GLN A 1251 31.92 -19.12 23.16
C GLN A 1251 31.97 -20.45 23.91
N ALA A 1252 32.86 -20.58 24.91
CA ALA A 1252 32.92 -21.78 25.75
C ALA A 1252 31.62 -22.00 26.54
N LEU A 1253 31.00 -20.91 27.01
CA LEU A 1253 29.71 -20.96 27.69
C LEU A 1253 28.59 -21.38 26.73
N ASP A 1254 28.54 -20.82 25.52
CA ASP A 1254 27.58 -21.19 24.47
C ASP A 1254 27.70 -22.67 24.07
N GLU A 1255 28.93 -23.20 23.98
CA GLU A 1255 29.19 -24.62 23.70
C GLU A 1255 28.65 -25.54 24.81
N LEU A 1256 28.91 -25.18 26.08
CA LEU A 1256 28.41 -25.91 27.24
C LEU A 1256 26.87 -25.85 27.33
N MET A 1257 26.27 -24.67 27.09
CA MET A 1257 24.81 -24.52 27.04
C MET A 1257 24.21 -25.37 25.92
N ALA A 1258 24.85 -25.42 24.76
CA ALA A 1258 24.38 -26.23 23.65
C ALA A 1258 24.40 -27.74 23.95
N GLU A 1259 25.39 -28.20 24.71
CA GLU A 1259 25.43 -29.57 25.21
C GLU A 1259 24.29 -29.86 26.20
N LEU A 1260 24.05 -28.96 27.16
CA LEU A 1260 22.97 -29.09 28.15
C LEU A 1260 21.57 -29.14 27.51
N TYR A 1261 21.36 -28.41 26.41
CA TYR A 1261 20.12 -28.47 25.64
C TYR A 1261 20.07 -29.61 24.60
N GLY A 1262 21.10 -30.46 24.54
CA GLY A 1262 21.16 -31.60 23.63
C GLY A 1262 21.15 -31.21 22.15
N LEU A 1263 21.76 -30.08 21.79
CA LEU A 1263 21.76 -29.57 20.43
C LEU A 1263 22.69 -30.36 19.50
N THR A 1264 22.18 -30.75 18.34
CA THR A 1264 22.98 -31.35 17.26
C THR A 1264 23.95 -30.33 16.66
N SER A 1265 24.96 -30.79 15.93
CA SER A 1265 25.92 -29.90 15.25
C SER A 1265 25.23 -28.98 14.23
N GLU A 1266 24.19 -29.48 13.57
CA GLU A 1266 23.40 -28.72 12.59
C GLU A 1266 22.55 -27.64 13.27
N GLU A 1267 21.86 -27.97 14.37
CA GLU A 1267 21.09 -27.00 15.17
C GLU A 1267 21.99 -25.92 15.78
N ARG A 1268 23.17 -26.31 16.28
CA ARG A 1268 24.20 -25.37 16.76
C ARG A 1268 24.62 -24.39 15.68
N THR A 1269 24.98 -24.92 14.51
CA THR A 1269 25.41 -24.08 13.36
C THR A 1269 24.28 -23.13 12.95
N ARG A 1270 23.03 -23.59 12.97
CA ARG A 1270 21.84 -22.79 12.67
C ARG A 1270 21.67 -21.65 13.67
N LEU A 1271 21.73 -21.95 14.97
CA LEU A 1271 21.66 -20.97 16.07
C LEU A 1271 22.81 -19.94 16.04
N LEU A 1272 23.99 -20.34 15.55
CA LEU A 1272 25.18 -19.47 15.40
C LEU A 1272 25.14 -18.61 14.13
N SER A 1273 24.50 -19.07 13.06
CA SER A 1273 24.34 -18.31 11.81
C SER A 1273 23.33 -17.16 11.90
N GLU A 1274 22.41 -17.23 12.86
CA GLU A 1274 21.47 -16.15 13.19
C GLU A 1274 22.14 -15.15 14.14
N ARG A 1275 22.97 -14.24 13.59
CA ARG A 1275 23.59 -13.16 14.39
C ARG A 1275 22.51 -12.23 14.96
N PRO A 1276 22.71 -11.67 16.17
CA PRO A 1276 21.92 -10.53 16.62
C PRO A 1276 22.14 -9.38 15.63
N GLY A 1277 21.06 -8.83 15.07
CA GLY A 1277 21.14 -7.52 14.42
C GLY A 1277 21.64 -6.52 15.45
N SER A 1278 22.77 -5.87 15.14
CA SER A 1278 23.35 -4.79 15.94
C SER A 1278 22.46 -3.56 15.96
#